data_AF-A0A5M9M835-F1
#
_entry.id   AF-A0A5M9M835-F1
#
_cell.length_a   1.000
_cell.length_b   1.000
_cell.length_c   1.000
_cell.angle_alpha   90.00
_cell.angle_beta   90.00
_cell.angle_gamma   90.00
#
_symmetry.space_group_name_H-M   'P 1'
#
loop_
_entity.id
_entity.type
_entity.pdbx_description
1 polymer ?
#
loop_
_entity_poly.entity_id
_entity_poly.type
_entity_poly.pdbx_seq_one_letter_code
_entity_poly.pdbx_strand_id
1 'polypeptide(L)'
;MPDGLSIDYDHPLNGTMAAYVQQVLACTGQGDWTSRIEDDGMDQSWGELVRGLKRLMGRGGRYADPFNNVLVSNSSFSAFSAPKTGVSTAAAFLFPSFKYFPSIPVDILESPRTGTNLSTFVQAFLLPNKLSAMAESLPDSRKTELTRKPDLASEFPDAVDIQKSPVILICGHGGRDMRCGVMAPILENEFQQALRRKGFTSAGSDNNVIDSPEHAHVGLISHVGGHKYAGNVIVYIPPGMLLEDSSALHPLAGRGIWYGRVEPKHVQGIVEETIIGGRVSLVRLQLNSSKALFALGRRGCRLRSSPWHVVSRFATTQSPAPNKKLDLLAIDKKWQAIWHSDGAKKPWNTAGRKDAGKGRPKIYILSMFPYPSGTLHMGHLRVYSISDVLARFYRMRGYDVLHPMGFDAFGLPAENAAIERGIDPAEWTKGNMARMKEQLRGISTSFDWDRELATCTPEFYEHTQRIFLMLYKKGLAYQAEALVNYDPVDKTVLANEQVDSNGFSWRSGAKVEQLMLKQWFFRITAFKEDLLNDLSSLNGGWPNRVLSMQRNWLGKSTGAKIKFPVAIEGNAHARANLDVFTTRPDTLYGVEYLAISLNHPIVQMSVAKDAALREFLDRAVSLPPDSKAGYRLTNVSASHPLQIVDRECPHITRELPVFVAPYVLGDYGEGAVMGVPGHDSRDLAFYKDNVNPEYIPIVISPERSTETGGACSDSVAAASNAKAFTQEGYLTSRCGKYHGLHSRKAGEQIVKDLQRVSHGDFVEQWRLRDWLISRQRYWGAPIPIIHCGSCGPVPVPDHQLPVELPKIGGDWLKGKKGNPLESSDEWVHTKCPNCGGPAKRDTDTMDTFVDSSWYFLRYLDPANTEQPFSPSSARPVDVYIGGVEHAILHLLYARFIYKFLSQSELFPDLSRTGHLAMPSEPFKTLLSQGMVHGKTYSEPSTGRFLLPSEVDLSSPDKPVIKGTQVTPNVSFEKMSKSKHNGVDPMSCALKYGADATRAHVLFSAPVSEVLEWDETKIVGIERWFGRLWKLVQDAQQELVLSAYVLDPARLLAPSGHADPLPEDLQGLSDGDADAVLSTHRAIASVTDCIETNPYGLNTVISDLIKLTNSLVSSTPPSPQVLYLCISSLLRLLAPVAPALASECWESLHNSVKRRQTDGGTDAGAYAPVIFDCAWPAPLLSPQQADVLSARGGQTVAVQINGKLRFTATIPRRLSPTTVAEAGGKPGTVTDEQDWIVTRILETDEGRIWLRGKNDWEKRRRVIVVQGGKLVNVVF
;
A
#
# COMPACT_ATOMS: atom_id res chain seq x y z
N MET A 1 24.13 18.31 -28.45
CA MET A 1 22.85 18.76 -27.85
C MET A 1 21.82 18.88 -28.97
N PRO A 2 20.57 18.41 -28.83
CA PRO A 2 19.48 18.96 -29.62
C PRO A 2 19.29 20.44 -29.22
N ASP A 3 19.04 21.33 -30.18
CA ASP A 3 18.83 22.74 -29.89
C ASP A 3 17.52 22.96 -29.12
N GLY A 4 17.56 23.79 -28.07
CA GLY A 4 16.36 24.28 -27.36
C GLY A 4 16.01 23.64 -26.01
N LEU A 5 16.86 22.80 -25.43
CA LEU A 5 16.61 22.18 -24.12
C LEU A 5 17.64 22.65 -23.07
N SER A 6 17.20 23.48 -22.11
CA SER A 6 18.02 23.98 -20.99
C SER A 6 18.30 22.89 -19.96
N ILE A 7 19.52 22.85 -19.41
CA ILE A 7 19.93 21.91 -18.38
C ILE A 7 19.82 22.57 -16.99
N ASP A 8 19.22 21.87 -16.03
CA ASP A 8 19.14 22.27 -14.63
C ASP A 8 20.36 21.70 -13.86
N TYR A 9 21.26 22.59 -13.46
CA TYR A 9 22.47 22.27 -12.68
C TYR A 9 22.31 22.59 -11.19
N ASP A 10 21.24 23.27 -10.81
CA ASP A 10 21.17 24.02 -9.55
C ASP A 10 20.25 23.37 -8.51
N HIS A 11 19.44 22.38 -8.90
CA HIS A 11 18.48 21.72 -8.00
C HIS A 11 18.82 20.23 -7.73
N PRO A 12 18.76 19.77 -6.46
CA PRO A 12 18.94 18.36 -6.12
C PRO A 12 17.79 17.49 -6.62
N LEU A 13 18.10 16.29 -7.11
CA LEU A 13 17.10 15.31 -7.55
C LEU A 13 16.38 14.71 -6.33
N ASN A 14 15.15 15.16 -6.13
CA ASN A 14 14.10 14.67 -5.24
C ASN A 14 14.56 13.78 -4.04
N GLY A 15 15.11 14.42 -3.01
CA GLY A 15 15.17 13.93 -1.62
C GLY A 15 15.94 12.64 -1.30
N THR A 16 16.50 11.90 -2.27
CA THR A 16 17.17 10.61 -2.02
C THR A 16 18.51 10.41 -2.74
N MET A 17 18.88 11.26 -3.70
CA MET A 17 20.17 11.17 -4.39
C MET A 17 20.94 12.47 -4.23
N ALA A 18 21.93 12.48 -3.34
CA ALA A 18 22.84 13.61 -3.22
C ALA A 18 23.76 13.68 -4.46
N ALA A 19 24.22 14.89 -4.82
CA ALA A 19 25.07 15.12 -6.00
C ALA A 19 26.43 14.39 -5.99
N TYR A 20 26.78 13.72 -4.88
CA TYR A 20 28.07 13.08 -4.62
C TYR A 20 27.99 11.56 -4.35
N VAL A 21 26.89 10.90 -4.70
CA VAL A 21 26.71 9.44 -4.51
C VAL A 21 27.34 8.66 -5.68
N GLN A 22 28.26 7.73 -5.39
CA GLN A 22 28.78 6.80 -6.40
C GLN A 22 27.69 5.76 -6.73
N GLN A 23 27.38 5.56 -8.01
CA GLN A 23 26.37 4.61 -8.46
C GLN A 23 27.02 3.44 -9.18
N VAL A 24 26.60 2.23 -8.81
CA VAL A 24 26.98 0.98 -9.46
C VAL A 24 25.74 0.44 -10.16
N LEU A 25 25.73 0.46 -11.49
CA LEU A 25 24.67 -0.14 -12.27
C LEU A 25 25.10 -1.55 -12.69
N ALA A 26 24.55 -2.57 -12.04
CA ALA A 26 24.80 -3.95 -12.40
C ALA A 26 24.17 -4.25 -13.78
N CYS A 27 24.96 -4.84 -14.68
CA CYS A 27 24.49 -5.27 -15.99
C CYS A 27 23.78 -6.62 -15.85
N THR A 28 22.45 -6.59 -15.72
CA THR A 28 21.66 -7.79 -15.46
C THR A 28 21.19 -8.49 -16.74
N GLY A 29 21.16 -7.77 -17.86
CA GLY A 29 20.57 -8.24 -19.11
C GLY A 29 19.05 -8.47 -19.07
N GLN A 30 18.38 -8.08 -17.98
CA GLN A 30 16.94 -8.22 -17.78
C GLN A 30 16.26 -6.86 -17.88
N GLY A 31 15.04 -6.80 -18.41
CA GLY A 31 14.27 -5.55 -18.52
C GLY A 31 13.23 -5.38 -17.41
N ASP A 32 12.97 -6.44 -16.62
CA ASP A 32 11.97 -6.52 -15.58
C ASP A 32 12.56 -7.09 -14.28
N TRP A 33 12.26 -6.45 -13.15
CA TRP A 33 12.79 -6.82 -11.83
C TRP A 33 11.71 -6.75 -10.75
N THR A 34 11.81 -7.59 -9.72
CA THR A 34 10.99 -7.50 -8.49
C THR A 34 11.54 -6.42 -7.54
N SER A 35 10.88 -6.21 -6.40
CA SER A 35 11.23 -5.12 -5.48
C SER A 35 12.62 -5.23 -4.83
N ARG A 36 13.30 -6.39 -4.91
CA ARG A 36 14.60 -6.61 -4.26
C ARG A 36 15.60 -7.25 -5.23
N ILE A 37 16.54 -6.43 -5.72
CA ILE A 37 17.63 -6.78 -6.64
C ILE A 37 18.44 -8.02 -6.21
N GLU A 38 18.70 -8.19 -4.92
CA GLU A 38 19.46 -9.33 -4.39
C GLU A 38 18.69 -10.65 -4.40
N ASP A 39 17.36 -10.59 -4.37
CA ASP A 39 16.50 -11.78 -4.31
C ASP A 39 16.26 -12.33 -5.73
N ASP A 40 16.18 -11.44 -6.74
CA ASP A 40 16.03 -11.81 -8.15
C ASP A 40 17.27 -12.49 -8.74
N GLY A 41 18.45 -12.17 -8.19
CA GLY A 41 19.74 -12.72 -8.62
C GLY A 41 20.20 -13.92 -7.78
N MET A 42 19.29 -14.68 -7.15
CA MET A 42 19.64 -15.99 -6.58
C MET A 42 20.28 -16.84 -7.70
N ASP A 43 21.46 -17.40 -7.42
CA ASP A 43 22.26 -18.20 -8.37
C ASP A 43 22.78 -17.46 -9.63
N GLN A 44 22.77 -16.12 -9.65
CA GLN A 44 23.34 -15.30 -10.72
C GLN A 44 24.54 -14.48 -10.21
N SER A 45 25.60 -14.35 -11.02
CA SER A 45 26.82 -13.64 -10.62
C SER A 45 26.57 -12.14 -10.34
N TRP A 46 25.69 -11.47 -11.08
CA TRP A 46 25.31 -10.08 -10.78
C TRP A 46 24.56 -9.96 -9.45
N GLY A 47 23.79 -10.98 -9.05
CA GLY A 47 23.13 -11.03 -7.75
C GLY A 47 24.13 -11.24 -6.61
N GLU A 48 25.15 -12.07 -6.84
CA GLU A 48 26.30 -12.24 -5.93
C GLU A 48 27.09 -10.94 -5.78
N LEU A 49 27.33 -10.20 -6.87
CA LEU A 49 27.96 -8.88 -6.84
C LEU A 49 27.18 -7.93 -5.95
N VAL A 50 25.85 -7.85 -6.10
CA VAL A 50 24.99 -6.96 -5.31
C VAL A 50 25.00 -7.35 -3.82
N ARG A 51 24.86 -8.64 -3.52
CA ARG A 51 24.94 -9.15 -2.13
C ARG A 51 26.32 -8.90 -1.53
N GLY A 52 27.39 -9.06 -2.31
CA GLY A 52 28.77 -8.83 -1.91
C GLY A 52 29.05 -7.36 -1.64
N LEU A 53 28.63 -6.45 -2.53
CA LEU A 53 28.72 -5.00 -2.33
C LEU A 53 27.90 -4.55 -1.12
N LYS A 54 26.71 -5.12 -0.88
CA LYS A 54 25.92 -4.85 0.34
C LYS A 54 26.62 -5.37 1.61
N ARG A 55 27.25 -6.54 1.58
CA ARG A 55 28.05 -7.05 2.72
C ARG A 55 29.28 -6.20 2.98
N LEU A 56 29.93 -5.69 1.93
CA LEU A 56 31.14 -4.88 2.06
C LEU A 56 30.84 -3.41 2.40
N MET A 57 29.83 -2.78 1.80
CA MET A 57 29.59 -1.34 1.91
C MET A 57 28.23 -0.95 2.52
N GLY A 58 27.33 -1.92 2.73
CA GLY A 58 26.07 -1.70 3.43
C GLY A 58 26.26 -1.49 4.94
N ARG A 59 25.16 -1.25 5.67
CA ARG A 59 25.20 -0.97 7.12
C ARG A 59 25.89 -2.10 7.88
N GLY A 60 27.07 -1.82 8.45
CA GLY A 60 27.90 -2.80 9.18
C GLY A 60 28.95 -3.54 8.32
N GLY A 61 29.09 -3.19 7.04
CA GLY A 61 30.11 -3.77 6.15
C GLY A 61 31.52 -3.18 6.35
N ARG A 62 32.54 -3.92 5.89
CA ARG A 62 33.97 -3.56 6.04
C ARG A 62 34.33 -2.19 5.49
N TYR A 63 33.68 -1.71 4.44
CA TYR A 63 33.91 -0.41 3.80
C TYR A 63 32.70 0.53 3.96
N ALA A 64 31.86 0.29 4.97
CA ALA A 64 30.72 1.15 5.24
C ALA A 64 31.18 2.53 5.73
N ASP A 65 30.97 3.55 4.90
CA ASP A 65 31.12 4.96 5.27
C ASP A 65 29.73 5.64 5.20
N PRO A 66 29.16 6.12 6.32
CA PRO A 66 27.86 6.77 6.35
C PRO A 66 27.79 8.08 5.53
N PHE A 67 28.91 8.59 5.02
CA PHE A 67 28.99 9.80 4.19
C PHE A 67 29.41 9.53 2.76
N ASN A 68 29.92 8.33 2.47
CA ASN A 68 30.10 7.84 1.12
C ASN A 68 29.02 6.82 0.80
N ASN A 69 27.86 7.33 0.38
CA ASN A 69 26.77 6.47 -0.05
C ASN A 69 27.11 5.89 -1.43
N VAL A 70 27.03 4.57 -1.55
CA VAL A 70 27.07 3.88 -2.84
C VAL A 70 25.69 3.33 -3.15
N LEU A 71 25.18 3.71 -4.30
CA LEU A 71 23.89 3.26 -4.77
C LEU A 71 24.07 2.14 -5.79
N VAL A 72 23.58 0.94 -5.47
CA VAL A 72 23.58 -0.18 -6.43
C VAL A 72 22.20 -0.28 -7.07
N SER A 73 22.12 -0.23 -8.39
CA SER A 73 20.88 -0.36 -9.17
C SER A 73 21.09 -1.33 -10.34
N ASN A 74 20.01 -1.78 -10.97
CA ASN A 74 20.06 -2.63 -12.15
C ASN A 74 19.99 -1.83 -13.43
N SER A 75 20.66 -2.36 -14.46
CA SER A 75 20.48 -1.95 -15.84
C SER A 75 20.11 -3.14 -16.71
N SER A 76 19.36 -2.87 -17.77
CA SER A 76 19.00 -3.87 -18.78
C SER A 76 20.15 -4.19 -19.75
N PHE A 77 21.33 -3.59 -19.56
CA PHE A 77 22.51 -3.96 -20.33
C PHE A 77 22.95 -5.38 -19.97
N SER A 78 23.27 -6.18 -20.98
CA SER A 78 23.91 -7.48 -20.79
C SER A 78 25.40 -7.35 -20.50
N ALA A 79 25.97 -8.32 -19.79
CA ALA A 79 27.41 -8.44 -19.67
C ALA A 79 28.03 -8.72 -21.05
N PHE A 80 28.98 -7.88 -21.47
CA PHE A 80 29.56 -7.90 -22.81
C PHE A 80 30.63 -8.99 -23.04
N SER A 81 30.98 -9.82 -22.05
CA SER A 81 31.98 -10.88 -22.22
C SER A 81 31.60 -12.20 -21.54
N ALA A 82 32.01 -13.31 -22.16
CA ALA A 82 31.88 -14.65 -21.58
C ALA A 82 32.83 -14.80 -20.38
N PRO A 83 32.39 -15.44 -19.29
CA PRO A 83 33.23 -15.62 -18.10
C PRO A 83 34.52 -16.36 -18.44
N LYS A 84 35.67 -15.77 -18.07
CA LYS A 84 36.98 -16.45 -18.12
C LYS A 84 36.88 -17.69 -17.22
N THR A 85 37.29 -18.86 -17.72
CA THR A 85 37.02 -20.15 -17.08
C THR A 85 37.54 -20.23 -15.66
N GLY A 86 36.63 -20.34 -14.68
CA GLY A 86 36.93 -20.74 -13.29
C GLY A 86 36.72 -19.70 -12.18
N VAL A 87 36.29 -18.47 -12.47
CA VAL A 87 35.98 -17.44 -11.45
C VAL A 87 34.61 -16.80 -11.72
N SER A 88 33.75 -16.69 -10.70
CA SER A 88 32.45 -16.01 -10.82
C SER A 88 32.66 -14.50 -10.92
N THR A 89 32.25 -13.89 -12.05
CA THR A 89 32.39 -12.46 -12.29
C THR A 89 31.10 -11.82 -12.82
N ALA A 90 30.95 -10.52 -12.61
CA ALA A 90 29.79 -9.73 -13.06
C ALA A 90 30.21 -8.40 -13.68
N ALA A 91 29.41 -7.86 -14.60
CA ALA A 91 29.67 -6.58 -15.25
C ALA A 91 28.87 -5.44 -14.61
N ALA A 92 29.44 -4.23 -14.57
CA ALA A 92 28.74 -3.05 -14.06
C ALA A 92 29.28 -1.73 -14.63
N PHE A 93 28.44 -0.69 -14.63
CA PHE A 93 28.84 0.69 -14.88
C PHE A 93 28.99 1.46 -13.56
N LEU A 94 29.99 2.34 -13.50
CA LEU A 94 30.26 3.20 -12.35
C LEU A 94 30.07 4.67 -12.73
N PHE A 95 29.21 5.36 -11.98
CA PHE A 95 28.96 6.80 -12.09
C PHE A 95 29.28 7.51 -10.76
N PRO A 96 29.74 8.77 -10.76
CA PRO A 96 30.00 9.63 -11.92
C PRO A 96 31.39 9.42 -12.53
N SER A 97 32.14 8.38 -12.14
CA SER A 97 33.48 8.11 -12.71
C SER A 97 33.45 7.66 -14.18
N PHE A 98 32.25 7.43 -14.74
CA PHE A 98 32.02 7.03 -16.13
C PHE A 98 32.96 5.91 -16.58
N LYS A 99 32.98 4.81 -15.81
CA LYS A 99 33.79 3.62 -16.13
C LYS A 99 32.87 2.40 -16.31
N TYR A 100 33.16 1.59 -17.32
CA TYR A 100 32.52 0.28 -17.50
C TYR A 100 33.48 -0.83 -17.09
N PHE A 101 32.98 -1.78 -16.32
CA PHE A 101 33.74 -2.95 -15.88
C PHE A 101 33.09 -4.19 -16.46
N PRO A 102 33.74 -4.87 -17.43
CA PRO A 102 33.19 -6.07 -18.04
C PRO A 102 33.27 -7.31 -17.14
N SER A 103 34.15 -7.31 -16.13
CA SER A 103 34.38 -8.46 -15.26
C SER A 103 34.86 -8.04 -13.88
N ILE A 104 33.96 -8.02 -12.90
CA ILE A 104 34.21 -7.78 -11.48
C ILE A 104 34.12 -9.11 -10.73
N PRO A 105 35.15 -9.57 -10.00
CA PRO A 105 35.07 -10.74 -9.13
C PRO A 105 33.99 -10.54 -8.06
N VAL A 106 33.13 -11.55 -7.85
CA VAL A 106 32.00 -11.42 -6.90
C VAL A 106 32.30 -12.04 -5.52
N ASP A 107 33.37 -12.83 -5.43
CA ASP A 107 33.85 -13.42 -4.18
C ASP A 107 34.52 -12.38 -3.29
N ILE A 108 34.24 -12.44 -1.98
CA ILE A 108 34.77 -11.50 -0.97
C ILE A 108 36.12 -11.97 -0.41
N LEU A 109 36.38 -13.28 -0.42
CA LEU A 109 37.59 -13.90 0.12
C LEU A 109 38.63 -14.09 -0.99
N GLU A 110 39.92 -14.04 -0.64
CA GLU A 110 41.00 -14.33 -1.58
C GLU A 110 40.91 -15.79 -2.09
N SER A 111 40.67 -15.94 -3.39
CA SER A 111 40.87 -17.22 -4.06
C SER A 111 42.38 -17.44 -4.26
N PRO A 112 42.95 -18.60 -3.88
CA PRO A 112 44.38 -18.89 -4.01
C PRO A 112 44.92 -18.84 -5.45
N ARG A 113 44.05 -18.72 -6.47
CA ARG A 113 44.41 -18.86 -7.88
C ARG A 113 44.44 -17.56 -8.69
N THR A 114 43.87 -16.45 -8.21
CA THR A 114 43.73 -15.23 -9.03
C THR A 114 44.05 -13.89 -8.36
N GLY A 115 44.40 -13.86 -7.07
CA GLY A 115 44.91 -12.66 -6.37
C GLY A 115 43.94 -11.48 -6.21
N THR A 116 42.86 -11.41 -6.99
CA THR A 116 41.88 -10.32 -7.06
C THR A 116 40.51 -10.77 -6.57
N ASN A 117 39.88 -9.96 -5.71
CA ASN A 117 38.56 -10.23 -5.13
C ASN A 117 37.69 -8.96 -5.13
N LEU A 118 36.42 -9.09 -4.72
CA LEU A 118 35.47 -7.97 -4.72
C LEU A 118 35.92 -6.82 -3.79
N SER A 119 36.66 -7.14 -2.73
CA SER A 119 37.21 -6.14 -1.82
C SER A 119 38.30 -5.28 -2.49
N THR A 120 39.14 -5.88 -3.34
CA THR A 120 40.11 -5.16 -4.18
C THR A 120 39.41 -4.17 -5.12
N PHE A 121 38.28 -4.58 -5.73
CA PHE A 121 37.48 -3.71 -6.59
C PHE A 121 36.91 -2.50 -5.84
N VAL A 122 36.36 -2.71 -4.63
CA VAL A 122 35.84 -1.64 -3.79
C VAL A 122 36.93 -0.63 -3.44
N GLN A 123 38.10 -1.12 -2.99
CA GLN A 123 39.24 -0.27 -2.64
C GLN A 123 39.81 0.52 -3.83
N ALA A 124 39.79 -0.08 -5.02
CA ALA A 124 40.31 0.54 -6.23
C ALA A 124 39.38 1.61 -6.82
N PHE A 125 38.04 1.44 -6.78
CA PHE A 125 37.13 2.27 -7.57
C PHE A 125 35.91 2.85 -6.84
N LEU A 126 35.47 2.30 -5.70
CA LEU A 126 34.20 2.70 -5.06
C LEU A 126 34.38 3.58 -3.81
N LEU A 127 35.53 3.47 -3.15
CA LEU A 127 35.91 4.38 -2.07
C LEU A 127 36.21 5.80 -2.60
N PRO A 128 36.08 6.87 -1.81
CA PRO A 128 36.41 8.22 -2.21
C PRO A 128 37.94 8.47 -2.22
N ASN A 129 38.42 9.34 -3.13
CA ASN A 129 39.83 9.79 -3.13
C ASN A 129 40.17 10.66 -1.92
N LYS A 130 39.18 11.38 -1.42
CA LYS A 130 39.26 12.19 -0.21
C LYS A 130 37.95 12.05 0.53
N LEU A 131 38.01 11.62 1.78
CA LEU A 131 36.84 11.50 2.63
C LEU A 131 36.23 12.89 2.89
N SER A 132 34.91 12.95 3.10
CA SER A 132 34.22 14.21 3.40
C SER A 132 34.82 14.91 4.63
N ALA A 133 34.69 16.23 4.75
CA ALA A 133 35.12 16.95 5.96
C ALA A 133 34.48 16.35 7.23
N MET A 134 33.28 15.78 7.10
CA MET A 134 32.59 15.14 8.21
C MET A 134 33.03 13.69 8.51
N ALA A 135 33.96 13.14 7.72
CA ALA A 135 34.68 11.89 7.98
C ALA A 135 36.07 12.15 8.61
N GLU A 136 36.43 13.42 8.89
CA GLU A 136 37.64 13.81 9.62
C GLU A 136 37.69 13.22 11.04
N SER A 137 36.54 12.85 11.61
CA SER A 137 36.39 12.19 12.91
C SER A 137 36.74 10.70 12.93
N LEU A 138 36.97 10.04 11.78
CA LEU A 138 37.36 8.64 11.70
C LEU A 138 38.86 8.45 12.07
N PRO A 139 39.27 7.36 12.75
CA PRO A 139 40.68 7.05 12.99
C PRO A 139 41.48 7.00 11.69
N ASP A 140 42.77 7.36 11.70
CA ASP A 140 43.58 7.42 10.47
C ASP A 140 43.69 6.06 9.77
N SER A 141 43.80 4.96 10.52
CA SER A 141 43.72 3.59 9.97
C SER A 141 42.42 3.36 9.21
N ARG A 142 41.30 3.82 9.78
CA ARG A 142 39.98 3.70 9.16
C ARG A 142 39.80 4.64 7.98
N LYS A 143 40.37 5.84 8.04
CA LYS A 143 40.44 6.75 6.90
C LYS A 143 41.24 6.13 5.76
N THR A 144 42.37 5.50 6.05
CA THR A 144 43.19 4.80 5.06
C THR A 144 42.44 3.63 4.41
N GLU A 145 41.66 2.87 5.20
CA GLU A 145 40.82 1.78 4.66
C GLU A 145 39.62 2.25 3.83
N LEU A 146 39.08 3.43 4.14
CA LEU A 146 37.95 4.04 3.45
C LEU A 146 38.37 5.02 2.35
N THR A 147 39.68 5.22 2.14
CA THR A 147 40.21 6.03 1.05
C THR A 147 40.57 5.13 -0.12
N ARG A 148 40.25 5.57 -1.33
CA ARG A 148 40.57 4.86 -2.57
C ARG A 148 42.08 4.58 -2.65
N LYS A 149 42.44 3.40 -3.13
CA LYS A 149 43.83 3.00 -3.42
C LYS A 149 43.99 2.89 -4.95
N PRO A 150 44.41 3.96 -5.64
CA PRO A 150 44.48 3.98 -7.09
C PRO A 150 45.45 2.95 -7.67
N ASP A 151 46.49 2.56 -6.94
CA ASP A 151 47.48 1.57 -7.39
C ASP A 151 46.84 0.21 -7.69
N LEU A 152 45.76 -0.14 -6.97
CA LEU A 152 44.98 -1.37 -7.17
C LEU A 152 44.09 -1.32 -8.43
N ALA A 153 43.98 -0.17 -9.10
CA ALA A 153 43.22 -0.09 -10.36
C ALA A 153 43.89 -0.88 -11.49
N SER A 154 45.21 -1.11 -11.41
CA SER A 154 45.98 -1.91 -12.36
C SER A 154 45.56 -3.39 -12.39
N GLU A 155 44.93 -3.88 -11.32
CA GLU A 155 44.37 -5.24 -11.20
C GLU A 155 43.08 -5.44 -12.03
N PHE A 156 42.54 -4.36 -12.62
CA PHE A 156 41.36 -4.40 -13.48
C PHE A 156 41.68 -3.83 -14.86
N PRO A 157 42.60 -4.46 -15.63
CA PRO A 157 43.08 -3.93 -16.91
C PRO A 157 41.99 -3.87 -18.00
N ASP A 158 40.91 -4.65 -17.83
CA ASP A 158 39.78 -4.70 -18.75
C ASP A 158 38.77 -3.54 -18.48
N ALA A 159 39.02 -2.65 -17.51
CA ALA A 159 38.15 -1.51 -17.22
C ALA A 159 38.23 -0.44 -18.33
N VAL A 160 37.06 0.01 -18.81
CA VAL A 160 36.95 0.94 -19.94
C VAL A 160 36.55 2.32 -19.44
N ASP A 161 37.38 3.33 -19.71
CA ASP A 161 37.07 4.74 -19.45
C ASP A 161 36.11 5.31 -20.51
N ILE A 162 34.94 5.77 -20.07
CA ILE A 162 33.92 6.38 -20.92
C ILE A 162 34.17 7.89 -20.93
N GLN A 163 35.15 8.33 -21.72
CA GLN A 163 35.71 9.68 -21.58
C GLN A 163 34.84 10.85 -22.05
N LYS A 164 33.63 10.67 -22.61
CA LYS A 164 32.68 11.78 -22.82
C LYS A 164 31.22 11.36 -22.54
N SER A 165 30.51 12.24 -21.84
CA SER A 165 29.41 12.01 -20.89
C SER A 165 28.24 11.10 -21.34
N PRO A 166 28.12 9.80 -21.04
CA PRO A 166 26.94 9.00 -21.41
C PRO A 166 25.60 9.68 -21.01
N VAL A 167 24.58 9.61 -21.88
CA VAL A 167 23.26 10.17 -21.53
C VAL A 167 22.64 9.31 -20.45
N ILE A 168 22.17 9.91 -19.36
CA ILE A 168 21.26 9.27 -18.40
C ILE A 168 20.15 10.28 -18.11
N LEU A 169 18.90 9.88 -18.33
CA LEU A 169 17.72 10.71 -18.07
C LEU A 169 16.99 10.25 -16.81
N ILE A 170 16.62 11.21 -15.93
CA ILE A 170 15.95 10.94 -14.65
C ILE A 170 14.56 11.57 -14.63
N CYS A 171 13.55 10.75 -14.32
CA CYS A 171 12.14 11.14 -14.18
C CYS A 171 11.94 12.13 -13.00
N GLY A 172 11.33 13.29 -13.26
CA GLY A 172 11.16 14.38 -12.29
C GLY A 172 9.93 14.31 -11.38
N HIS A 173 9.39 13.12 -11.08
CA HIS A 173 8.22 13.01 -10.20
C HIS A 173 8.59 13.13 -8.71
N GLY A 174 7.79 13.91 -7.98
CA GLY A 174 7.91 14.21 -6.54
C GLY A 174 7.78 12.99 -5.60
N GLY A 175 7.38 11.82 -6.11
CA GLY A 175 7.22 10.58 -5.36
C GLY A 175 6.92 9.38 -6.26
N ARG A 176 6.74 8.20 -5.64
CA ARG A 176 6.42 6.92 -6.30
C ARG A 176 5.01 6.99 -6.93
N ASP A 177 4.88 6.77 -8.25
CA ASP A 177 3.58 6.58 -8.93
C ASP A 177 3.63 5.59 -10.11
N MET A 178 2.46 5.15 -10.58
CA MET A 178 2.31 4.14 -11.65
C MET A 178 2.76 4.60 -13.05
N ARG A 179 3.05 5.89 -13.27
CA ARG A 179 3.39 6.44 -14.59
C ARG A 179 4.82 6.10 -15.00
N CYS A 180 5.72 5.88 -14.05
CA CYS A 180 7.11 5.45 -14.31
C CYS A 180 7.15 4.14 -15.12
N GLY A 181 6.24 3.21 -14.79
CA GLY A 181 6.04 1.92 -15.46
C GLY A 181 5.65 2.04 -16.94
N VAL A 182 4.84 3.05 -17.25
CA VAL A 182 4.22 3.27 -18.56
C VAL A 182 5.11 4.12 -19.47
N MET A 183 5.83 5.09 -18.89
CA MET A 183 6.65 6.04 -19.64
C MET A 183 7.99 5.45 -20.09
N ALA A 184 8.58 4.49 -19.36
CA ALA A 184 9.92 4.00 -19.67
C ALA A 184 10.03 3.34 -21.06
N PRO A 185 9.13 2.42 -21.47
CA PRO A 185 9.18 1.83 -22.82
C PRO A 185 8.88 2.85 -23.94
N ILE A 186 8.05 3.86 -23.65
CA ILE A 186 7.73 4.94 -24.59
C ILE A 186 8.95 5.84 -24.81
N LEU A 187 9.63 6.26 -23.73
CA LEU A 187 10.85 7.05 -23.80
C LEU A 187 11.95 6.30 -24.55
N GLU A 188 12.18 5.02 -24.21
CA GLU A 188 13.14 4.16 -24.92
C GLU A 188 12.86 4.13 -26.44
N ASN A 189 11.61 3.88 -26.84
CA ASN A 189 11.22 3.80 -28.25
C ASN A 189 11.38 5.14 -29.00
N GLU A 190 10.98 6.26 -28.39
CA GLU A 190 11.11 7.59 -29.00
C GLU A 190 12.58 8.01 -29.14
N PHE A 191 13.44 7.69 -28.17
CA PHE A 191 14.89 7.94 -28.29
C PHE A 191 15.52 7.12 -29.40
N GLN A 192 15.18 5.83 -29.50
CA GLN A 192 15.64 4.98 -30.60
C GLN A 192 15.17 5.54 -31.96
N GLN A 193 13.98 6.12 -32.06
CA GLN A 193 13.51 6.79 -33.28
C GLN A 193 14.29 8.08 -33.57
N ALA A 194 14.53 8.93 -32.57
CA ALA A 194 15.28 10.17 -32.74
C ALA A 194 16.74 9.92 -33.17
N LEU A 195 17.39 8.89 -32.60
CA LEU A 195 18.73 8.45 -32.98
C LEU A 195 18.76 7.93 -34.43
N ARG A 196 17.76 7.13 -34.83
CA ARG A 196 17.60 6.66 -36.21
C ARG A 196 17.44 7.80 -37.22
N ARG A 197 16.69 8.84 -36.89
CA ARG A 197 16.56 10.05 -37.74
C ARG A 197 17.87 10.82 -37.90
N LYS A 198 18.80 10.67 -36.96
CA LYS A 198 20.14 11.29 -36.99
C LYS A 198 21.22 10.38 -37.58
N GLY A 199 20.84 9.25 -38.19
CA GLY A 199 21.78 8.32 -38.85
C GLY A 199 22.35 7.24 -37.93
N PHE A 200 21.89 7.13 -36.68
CA PHE A 200 22.38 6.09 -35.75
C PHE A 200 21.48 4.86 -35.75
N THR A 201 22.08 3.68 -35.85
CA THR A 201 21.43 2.39 -35.58
C THR A 201 21.31 2.19 -34.07
N SER A 202 20.13 1.86 -33.56
CA SER A 202 19.92 1.42 -32.16
C SER A 202 19.12 0.12 -32.22
N ALA A 203 19.66 -0.96 -31.64
CA ALA A 203 18.96 -2.23 -31.54
C ALA A 203 18.40 -2.35 -30.12
N GLY A 204 17.13 -2.76 -30.00
CA GLY A 204 16.55 -3.10 -28.70
C GLY A 204 17.19 -4.38 -28.16
N SER A 205 17.62 -4.35 -26.90
CA SER A 205 17.97 -5.47 -26.00
C SER A 205 18.64 -6.74 -26.57
N ASP A 206 19.33 -6.70 -27.70
CA ASP A 206 19.99 -7.87 -28.31
C ASP A 206 21.46 -7.99 -27.85
N ASN A 207 21.76 -9.03 -27.08
CA ASN A 207 23.01 -9.27 -26.34
C ASN A 207 24.28 -9.55 -27.20
N ASN A 208 24.32 -9.23 -28.50
CA ASN A 208 25.43 -9.64 -29.38
C ASN A 208 25.88 -8.59 -30.43
N VAL A 209 25.52 -7.32 -30.29
CA VAL A 209 26.00 -6.27 -31.21
C VAL A 209 27.35 -5.70 -30.73
N ILE A 210 28.37 -5.86 -31.56
CA ILE A 210 29.69 -5.25 -31.37
C ILE A 210 29.58 -3.75 -31.66
N ASP A 211 30.10 -2.92 -30.77
CA ASP A 211 30.19 -1.47 -30.91
C ASP A 211 30.67 -1.05 -32.32
N SER A 212 29.88 -0.22 -33.01
CA SER A 212 30.20 0.29 -34.35
C SER A 212 30.05 1.81 -34.45
N PRO A 213 30.74 2.48 -35.41
CA PRO A 213 30.63 3.93 -35.62
C PRO A 213 29.21 4.41 -35.91
N GLU A 214 28.35 3.53 -36.39
CA GLU A 214 26.95 3.83 -36.73
C GLU A 214 25.97 3.40 -35.62
N HIS A 215 26.42 2.94 -34.43
CA HIS A 215 25.57 2.33 -33.41
C HIS A 215 25.47 3.11 -32.08
N ALA A 216 24.27 3.19 -31.50
CA ALA A 216 24.01 3.79 -30.18
C ALA A 216 23.15 2.86 -29.32
N HIS A 217 23.61 2.59 -28.09
CA HIS A 217 22.94 1.67 -27.15
C HIS A 217 21.96 2.42 -26.25
N VAL A 218 20.76 1.87 -26.06
CA VAL A 218 19.72 2.41 -25.17
C VAL A 218 19.36 1.36 -24.12
N GLY A 219 19.47 1.67 -22.83
CA GLY A 219 19.19 0.73 -21.74
C GLY A 219 18.32 1.33 -20.64
N LEU A 220 17.47 0.50 -20.03
CA LEU A 220 16.60 0.86 -18.92
C LEU A 220 17.33 0.71 -17.59
N ILE A 221 17.07 1.62 -16.63
CA ILE A 221 17.61 1.55 -15.27
C ILE A 221 16.46 1.37 -14.27
N SER A 222 16.64 0.52 -13.26
CA SER A 222 15.70 0.41 -12.14
C SER A 222 15.80 1.60 -11.16
N HIS A 223 14.69 2.07 -10.58
CA HIS A 223 14.71 2.98 -9.43
C HIS A 223 15.24 2.24 -8.18
N VAL A 224 15.91 2.96 -7.28
CA VAL A 224 16.40 2.46 -5.98
C VAL A 224 15.26 1.76 -5.22
N GLY A 225 15.30 0.44 -5.13
CA GLY A 225 14.29 -0.38 -4.43
C GLY A 225 13.21 -1.03 -5.31
N GLY A 226 13.41 -1.14 -6.63
CA GLY A 226 12.74 -2.06 -7.56
C GLY A 226 11.23 -1.84 -7.79
N HIS A 227 10.83 -1.47 -9.01
CA HIS A 227 9.52 -1.82 -9.58
C HIS A 227 9.58 -1.80 -11.12
N LYS A 228 9.08 -2.89 -11.72
CA LYS A 228 8.91 -3.31 -13.13
C LYS A 228 9.13 -2.38 -14.34
N TYR A 229 9.10 -1.04 -14.28
CA TYR A 229 9.80 -0.16 -15.26
C TYR A 229 10.07 1.21 -14.61
N ALA A 230 11.34 1.64 -14.55
CA ALA A 230 11.67 3.00 -14.09
C ALA A 230 11.94 3.90 -15.30
N GLY A 231 11.42 5.13 -15.26
CA GLY A 231 11.45 6.11 -16.37
C GLY A 231 12.83 6.71 -16.67
N ASN A 232 13.91 5.95 -16.47
CA ASN A 232 15.28 6.39 -16.60
C ASN A 232 16.01 5.60 -17.70
N VAL A 233 16.58 6.30 -18.68
CA VAL A 233 17.19 5.70 -19.89
C VAL A 233 18.66 6.12 -19.98
N ILE A 234 19.55 5.16 -20.27
CA ILE A 234 20.96 5.41 -20.61
C ILE A 234 21.14 5.35 -22.13
N VAL A 235 21.85 6.32 -22.71
CA VAL A 235 22.34 6.26 -24.10
C VAL A 235 23.87 6.34 -24.16
N TYR A 236 24.48 5.40 -24.87
CA TYR A 236 25.93 5.29 -25.05
C TYR A 236 26.32 5.21 -26.54
N ILE A 237 27.38 5.92 -26.94
CA ILE A 237 27.93 5.93 -28.30
C ILE A 237 29.40 5.47 -28.25
N PRO A 238 29.82 4.50 -29.07
CA PRO A 238 31.15 3.91 -28.99
C PRO A 238 32.32 4.90 -29.23
N PRO A 239 33.51 4.63 -28.67
CA PRO A 239 34.66 5.52 -28.77
C PRO A 239 35.30 5.55 -30.16
N GLY A 240 35.11 4.51 -30.99
CA GLY A 240 35.81 4.32 -32.27
C GLY A 240 35.20 5.00 -33.50
N MET A 241 34.26 5.93 -33.33
CA MET A 241 33.55 6.59 -34.44
C MET A 241 34.46 7.59 -35.17
N LEU A 242 34.54 7.52 -36.50
CA LEU A 242 35.33 8.43 -37.36
C LEU A 242 34.38 9.27 -38.23
N LEU A 243 34.80 10.46 -38.69
CA LEU A 243 34.05 11.23 -39.70
C LEU A 243 34.04 10.47 -41.04
N GLU A 244 32.94 10.51 -41.80
CA GLU A 244 32.69 9.69 -43.00
C GLU A 244 33.84 9.69 -44.04
N ASP A 245 34.71 10.71 -44.04
CA ASP A 245 35.85 10.83 -44.97
C ASP A 245 37.22 11.08 -44.29
N SER A 246 37.44 10.71 -43.02
CA SER A 246 38.75 10.91 -42.38
C SER A 246 39.12 9.86 -41.31
N SER A 247 40.42 9.71 -41.03
CA SER A 247 40.92 8.99 -39.83
C SER A 247 40.73 9.78 -38.53
N ALA A 248 40.09 10.95 -38.58
CA ALA A 248 39.80 11.76 -37.41
C ALA A 248 38.51 11.30 -36.73
N LEU A 249 38.58 11.17 -35.40
CA LEU A 249 37.45 10.84 -34.55
C LEU A 249 36.27 11.78 -34.77
N HIS A 250 35.10 11.21 -34.97
CA HIS A 250 33.85 11.94 -35.12
C HIS A 250 33.62 12.82 -33.89
N PRO A 251 33.10 14.05 -34.03
CA PRO A 251 32.90 14.96 -32.91
C PRO A 251 32.01 14.38 -31.81
N LEU A 252 31.21 13.34 -32.07
CA LEU A 252 30.37 12.65 -31.08
C LEU A 252 30.93 11.28 -30.64
N ALA A 253 32.07 10.85 -31.16
CA ALA A 253 32.74 9.61 -30.79
C ALA A 253 33.05 9.57 -29.29
N GLY A 254 32.62 8.50 -28.62
CA GLY A 254 32.79 8.32 -27.18
C GLY A 254 32.06 9.34 -26.31
N ARG A 255 31.12 10.14 -26.88
CA ARG A 255 30.31 11.14 -26.16
C ARG A 255 28.89 10.64 -25.88
N GLY A 256 28.32 11.01 -24.74
CA GLY A 256 26.86 11.14 -24.58
C GLY A 256 26.47 12.56 -24.10
N ILE A 257 25.26 12.71 -23.55
CA ILE A 257 24.72 13.97 -23.01
C ILE A 257 23.94 13.74 -21.70
N TRP A 258 24.40 14.26 -20.55
CA TRP A 258 23.62 14.20 -19.30
C TRP A 258 22.41 15.16 -19.33
N TYR A 259 21.25 14.74 -18.82
CA TYR A 259 20.07 15.61 -18.73
C TYR A 259 19.31 15.36 -17.41
N GLY A 260 19.40 16.33 -16.51
CA GLY A 260 18.69 16.34 -15.23
C GLY A 260 17.26 16.84 -15.41
N ARG A 261 16.30 16.06 -14.92
CA ARG A 261 14.86 16.38 -14.79
C ARG A 261 14.13 16.62 -16.13
N VAL A 262 13.43 15.57 -16.60
CA VAL A 262 12.41 15.71 -17.65
C VAL A 262 11.07 16.12 -17.00
N GLU A 263 10.63 17.36 -17.24
CA GLU A 263 9.27 17.79 -16.90
C GLU A 263 8.29 17.42 -18.02
N PRO A 264 7.00 17.21 -17.74
CA PRO A 264 5.99 16.90 -18.77
C PRO A 264 6.02 17.87 -19.96
N LYS A 265 6.34 19.15 -19.73
CA LYS A 265 6.48 20.18 -20.77
C LYS A 265 7.63 19.93 -21.77
N HIS A 266 8.68 19.21 -21.37
CA HIS A 266 9.86 18.92 -22.21
C HIS A 266 9.62 17.75 -23.18
N VAL A 267 8.62 16.93 -22.91
CA VAL A 267 8.15 15.83 -23.78
C VAL A 267 6.71 16.06 -24.22
N GLN A 268 6.24 17.31 -24.13
CA GLN A 268 4.84 17.68 -24.31
C GLN A 268 4.31 17.30 -25.68
N GLY A 269 5.10 17.46 -26.75
CA GLY A 269 4.71 17.00 -28.09
C GLY A 269 4.54 15.48 -28.20
N ILE A 270 5.36 14.69 -27.48
CA ILE A 270 5.26 13.23 -27.45
C ILE A 270 4.00 12.82 -26.67
N VAL A 271 3.76 13.44 -25.51
CA VAL A 271 2.57 13.21 -24.67
C VAL A 271 1.30 13.67 -25.40
N GLU A 272 1.34 14.80 -26.08
CA GLU A 272 0.21 15.34 -26.85
C GLU A 272 -0.12 14.48 -28.07
N GLU A 273 0.87 13.95 -28.81
CA GLU A 273 0.63 13.10 -29.97
C GLU A 273 0.25 11.65 -29.62
N THR A 274 0.91 11.01 -28.63
CA THR A 274 0.69 9.59 -28.31
C THR A 274 -0.31 9.34 -27.17
N ILE A 275 -0.42 10.24 -26.19
CA ILE A 275 -1.26 10.04 -24.98
C ILE A 275 -2.55 10.86 -25.05
N ILE A 276 -2.50 12.13 -25.46
CA ILE A 276 -3.68 13.02 -25.49
C ILE A 276 -4.42 12.93 -26.84
N GLY A 277 -3.70 12.86 -27.96
CA GLY A 277 -4.25 12.80 -29.31
C GLY A 277 -4.69 11.41 -29.79
N GLY A 278 -4.46 10.36 -29.00
CA GLY A 278 -4.90 8.99 -29.29
C GLY A 278 -4.24 8.32 -30.52
N ARG A 279 -3.16 8.88 -31.08
CA ARG A 279 -2.40 8.22 -32.14
C ARG A 279 -1.32 7.34 -31.53
N VAL A 280 -1.71 6.12 -31.14
CA VAL A 280 -0.75 5.03 -31.09
C VAL A 280 -0.37 4.74 -32.54
N SER A 281 0.89 4.95 -32.92
CA SER A 281 1.38 4.59 -34.25
C SER A 281 1.32 3.07 -34.43
N LEU A 282 0.18 2.59 -34.93
CA LEU A 282 0.07 1.35 -35.67
C LEU A 282 0.82 1.56 -36.99
N VAL A 283 2.07 1.11 -37.07
CA VAL A 283 2.74 1.04 -38.37
C VAL A 283 2.14 -0.13 -39.14
N ARG A 284 1.17 0.20 -40.00
CA ARG A 284 0.72 -0.60 -41.13
C ARG A 284 1.77 -0.53 -42.25
N LEU A 285 2.07 -1.69 -42.84
CA LEU A 285 2.41 -1.86 -44.27
C LEU A 285 1.53 -0.91 -45.12
N GLN A 286 1.93 -0.24 -46.20
CA GLN A 286 2.99 -0.46 -47.17
C GLN A 286 3.00 0.75 -48.14
N LEU A 287 4.10 0.88 -48.90
CA LEU A 287 4.20 1.52 -50.23
C LEU A 287 4.16 3.06 -50.34
N ASN A 288 5.34 3.59 -50.63
CA ASN A 288 5.53 4.80 -51.43
C ASN A 288 5.11 4.54 -52.89
N SER A 289 4.29 5.44 -53.43
CA SER A 289 4.49 5.98 -54.78
C SER A 289 3.87 7.38 -54.88
N SER A 290 4.71 8.36 -54.52
CA SER A 290 4.96 9.61 -55.25
C SER A 290 3.85 10.31 -56.07
N LYS A 291 3.62 11.56 -55.64
CA LYS A 291 3.57 12.85 -56.41
C LYS A 291 2.20 13.53 -56.64
N ALA A 292 2.14 14.72 -56.02
CA ALA A 292 1.71 16.02 -56.59
C ALA A 292 0.21 16.25 -56.87
N LEU A 293 -0.38 17.45 -56.79
CA LEU A 293 -0.08 18.82 -56.33
C LEU A 293 -1.41 19.61 -56.45
N PHE A 294 -1.63 20.63 -55.59
CA PHE A 294 -2.57 21.77 -55.68
C PHE A 294 -4.08 21.48 -55.92
N ALA A 295 -4.96 21.76 -54.96
CA ALA A 295 -5.56 23.07 -54.64
C ALA A 295 -6.49 23.65 -55.73
N LEU A 296 -7.76 23.84 -55.32
CA LEU A 296 -8.70 24.93 -55.61
C LEU A 296 -10.08 24.45 -56.08
N GLY A 297 -11.10 25.06 -55.46
CA GLY A 297 -12.25 25.54 -56.23
C GLY A 297 -13.54 24.76 -56.09
N ARG A 298 -14.39 25.20 -55.16
CA ARG A 298 -15.85 25.13 -55.30
C ARG A 298 -16.28 25.61 -56.69
N ARG A 299 -17.14 24.83 -57.36
CA ARG A 299 -18.46 25.26 -57.86
C ARG A 299 -19.12 24.09 -58.61
N GLY A 300 -20.38 23.82 -58.28
CA GLY A 300 -21.18 22.85 -58.99
C GLY A 300 -21.72 23.40 -60.31
N CYS A 301 -22.07 22.50 -61.23
CA CYS A 301 -23.28 22.62 -62.05
C CYS A 301 -23.64 21.28 -62.72
N ARG A 302 -24.86 20.84 -62.41
CA ARG A 302 -25.90 20.14 -63.20
C ARG A 302 -25.59 19.45 -64.55
N LEU A 303 -26.20 18.25 -64.64
CA LEU A 303 -26.82 17.55 -65.81
C LEU A 303 -25.82 16.97 -66.85
N ARG A 304 -26.01 15.80 -67.49
CA ARG A 304 -27.21 15.07 -67.94
C ARG A 304 -26.84 13.61 -68.34
N SER A 305 -27.80 12.68 -68.23
CA SER A 305 -28.09 11.44 -69.05
C SER A 305 -26.93 10.50 -69.43
N SER A 306 -27.00 9.17 -69.24
CA SER A 306 -28.00 8.23 -69.79
C SER A 306 -27.91 6.81 -69.15
N PRO A 307 -28.90 5.92 -69.38
CA PRO A 307 -29.27 4.77 -68.55
C PRO A 307 -28.61 3.47 -68.99
N TRP A 308 -28.66 2.40 -68.19
CA TRP A 308 -29.02 1.03 -68.60
C TRP A 308 -29.38 0.16 -67.38
N HIS A 309 -30.34 -0.72 -67.59
CA HIS A 309 -31.24 -1.41 -66.65
C HIS A 309 -30.60 -2.44 -65.71
N VAL A 310 -31.10 -2.53 -64.46
CA VAL A 310 -31.11 -3.77 -63.67
C VAL A 310 -32.45 -3.92 -62.93
N VAL A 311 -32.92 -5.16 -62.92
CA VAL A 311 -34.23 -5.73 -62.59
C VAL A 311 -34.73 -5.42 -61.17
N SER A 312 -36.00 -5.03 -61.07
CA SER A 312 -36.77 -4.87 -59.83
C SER A 312 -37.12 -6.25 -59.22
N ARG A 313 -36.71 -6.47 -57.96
CA ARG A 313 -37.39 -7.37 -57.03
C ARG A 313 -37.94 -6.53 -55.88
N PHE A 314 -39.25 -6.58 -55.68
CA PHE A 314 -39.95 -5.88 -54.62
C PHE A 314 -39.52 -6.42 -53.25
N ALA A 315 -38.87 -5.58 -52.46
CA ALA A 315 -38.66 -5.80 -51.03
C ALA A 315 -39.71 -5.00 -50.26
N THR A 316 -40.62 -5.71 -49.59
CA THR A 316 -41.54 -5.14 -48.61
C THR A 316 -40.72 -4.68 -47.40
N THR A 317 -40.50 -3.38 -47.26
CA THR A 317 -39.92 -2.79 -46.05
C THR A 317 -40.98 -2.77 -44.96
N GLN A 318 -40.97 -3.76 -44.06
CA GLN A 318 -41.38 -3.49 -42.68
C GLN A 318 -40.19 -2.84 -41.98
N SER A 319 -40.34 -1.56 -41.61
CA SER A 319 -39.38 -0.86 -40.78
C SER A 319 -39.30 -1.53 -39.39
N PRO A 320 -38.10 -1.90 -38.88
CA PRO A 320 -37.97 -2.33 -37.50
C PRO A 320 -38.25 -1.14 -36.56
N ALA A 321 -38.90 -1.44 -35.43
CA ALA A 321 -39.20 -0.46 -34.37
C ALA A 321 -37.91 0.23 -33.87
N PRO A 322 -37.98 1.51 -33.42
CA PRO A 322 -36.81 2.24 -32.98
C PRO A 322 -36.17 1.59 -31.74
N ASN A 323 -34.86 1.34 -31.81
CA ASN A 323 -34.03 0.83 -30.72
C ASN A 323 -34.20 1.72 -29.46
N LYS A 324 -34.74 1.17 -28.36
CA LYS A 324 -34.79 1.89 -27.07
C LYS A 324 -33.37 2.18 -26.59
N LYS A 325 -33.05 3.46 -26.40
CA LYS A 325 -31.79 3.91 -25.81
C LYS A 325 -31.67 3.38 -24.37
N LEU A 326 -30.49 2.90 -23.97
CA LEU A 326 -30.20 2.44 -22.61
C LEU A 326 -30.41 3.60 -21.61
N ASP A 327 -31.29 3.40 -20.63
CA ASP A 327 -31.58 4.36 -19.56
C ASP A 327 -31.18 3.74 -18.22
N LEU A 328 -29.96 4.05 -17.77
CA LEU A 328 -29.40 3.49 -16.54
C LEU A 328 -30.19 3.91 -15.29
N LEU A 329 -30.73 5.13 -15.26
CA LEU A 329 -31.49 5.63 -14.12
C LEU A 329 -32.82 4.89 -13.95
N ALA A 330 -33.51 4.63 -15.07
CA ALA A 330 -34.73 3.83 -15.05
C ALA A 330 -34.47 2.38 -14.60
N ILE A 331 -33.36 1.79 -15.07
CA ILE A 331 -32.92 0.44 -14.70
C ILE A 331 -32.61 0.35 -13.22
N ASP A 332 -31.79 1.27 -12.69
CA ASP A 332 -31.46 1.32 -11.27
C ASP A 332 -32.72 1.41 -10.42
N LYS A 333 -33.64 2.31 -10.77
CA LYS A 333 -34.90 2.51 -10.04
C LYS A 333 -35.78 1.25 -10.05
N LYS A 334 -35.88 0.55 -11.20
CA LYS A 334 -36.62 -0.72 -11.33
C LYS A 334 -36.04 -1.78 -10.39
N TRP A 335 -34.74 -2.04 -10.48
CA TRP A 335 -34.12 -3.15 -9.73
C TRP A 335 -34.00 -2.86 -8.25
N GLN A 336 -33.71 -1.61 -7.86
CA GLN A 336 -33.76 -1.20 -6.45
C GLN A 336 -35.15 -1.41 -5.86
N ALA A 337 -36.22 -1.03 -6.57
CA ALA A 337 -37.59 -1.26 -6.12
C ALA A 337 -37.89 -2.76 -5.94
N ILE A 338 -37.48 -3.60 -6.91
CA ILE A 338 -37.62 -5.06 -6.83
C ILE A 338 -36.87 -5.61 -5.61
N TRP A 339 -35.59 -5.30 -5.44
CA TRP A 339 -34.80 -5.82 -4.31
C TRP A 339 -35.30 -5.31 -2.96
N HIS A 340 -35.88 -4.11 -2.89
CA HIS A 340 -36.52 -3.60 -1.68
C HIS A 340 -37.85 -4.30 -1.37
N SER A 341 -38.71 -4.51 -2.37
CA SER A 341 -39.99 -5.21 -2.18
C SER A 341 -39.78 -6.70 -1.89
N ASP A 342 -38.82 -7.29 -2.57
CA ASP A 342 -38.40 -8.66 -2.38
C ASP A 342 -37.75 -8.77 -1.01
N GLY A 343 -36.83 -7.89 -0.61
CA GLY A 343 -36.31 -7.83 0.76
C GLY A 343 -37.40 -7.79 1.86
N ALA A 344 -38.55 -7.15 1.59
CA ALA A 344 -39.72 -7.14 2.47
C ALA A 344 -40.57 -8.43 2.41
N LYS A 345 -40.47 -9.22 1.34
CA LYS A 345 -41.04 -10.56 1.15
C LYS A 345 -39.92 -11.61 1.11
N LYS A 346 -39.19 -11.83 2.24
CA LYS A 346 -38.08 -12.80 2.39
C LYS A 346 -37.76 -13.66 1.14
N PRO A 347 -36.80 -13.29 0.28
CA PRO A 347 -36.36 -14.07 -0.87
C PRO A 347 -34.87 -14.42 -0.80
N TRP A 348 -34.16 -14.05 0.27
CA TRP A 348 -32.77 -14.43 0.48
C TRP A 348 -32.52 -15.11 1.82
N ASN A 349 -33.58 -15.40 2.56
CA ASN A 349 -33.52 -16.27 3.72
C ASN A 349 -33.56 -17.72 3.22
N THR A 350 -32.42 -18.40 3.32
CA THR A 350 -32.29 -19.84 3.12
C THR A 350 -33.32 -20.62 3.95
N ALA A 351 -33.89 -20.05 5.02
CA ALA A 351 -34.95 -20.65 5.85
C ALA A 351 -36.16 -21.26 5.10
N GLY A 352 -36.40 -20.93 3.82
CA GLY A 352 -37.45 -21.55 2.99
C GLY A 352 -37.03 -22.81 2.21
N ARG A 353 -35.73 -23.11 2.07
CA ARG A 353 -35.25 -24.40 1.54
C ARG A 353 -35.16 -25.38 2.71
N LYS A 354 -35.88 -26.50 2.65
CA LYS A 354 -35.95 -27.54 3.70
C LYS A 354 -34.59 -28.09 4.19
N ASP A 355 -33.48 -27.71 3.57
CA ASP A 355 -32.10 -28.10 3.91
C ASP A 355 -31.21 -26.95 4.46
N ALA A 356 -31.78 -25.79 4.77
CA ALA A 356 -31.02 -24.64 5.25
C ALA A 356 -30.43 -24.86 6.64
N GLY A 357 -29.15 -25.24 6.66
CA GLY A 357 -28.33 -25.28 7.85
C GLY A 357 -27.25 -26.36 7.85
N LYS A 358 -27.35 -27.38 7.00
CA LYS A 358 -26.38 -28.49 6.99
C LYS A 358 -25.60 -28.52 5.67
N GLY A 359 -24.37 -27.98 5.68
CA GLY A 359 -23.34 -28.28 4.68
C GLY A 359 -22.81 -27.14 3.80
N ARG A 360 -23.34 -25.90 3.85
CA ARG A 360 -22.77 -24.77 3.09
C ARG A 360 -21.64 -24.08 3.85
N PRO A 361 -20.53 -23.70 3.19
CA PRO A 361 -19.48 -22.92 3.82
C PRO A 361 -19.99 -21.51 4.16
N LYS A 362 -19.65 -21.02 5.35
CA LYS A 362 -20.01 -19.66 5.80
C LYS A 362 -18.88 -18.70 5.48
N ILE A 363 -19.22 -17.45 5.16
CA ILE A 363 -18.25 -16.35 5.06
C ILE A 363 -18.82 -15.06 5.64
N TYR A 364 -18.01 -14.36 6.43
CA TYR A 364 -18.36 -13.10 7.04
C TYR A 364 -17.54 -11.97 6.42
N ILE A 365 -18.20 -11.13 5.62
CA ILE A 365 -17.62 -9.97 4.94
C ILE A 365 -18.15 -8.71 5.62
N LEU A 366 -17.24 -7.87 6.11
CA LEU A 366 -17.61 -6.69 6.88
C LEU A 366 -16.78 -5.49 6.47
N SER A 367 -17.45 -4.40 6.11
CA SER A 367 -16.84 -3.08 6.00
C SER A 367 -16.92 -2.31 7.32
N MET A 368 -15.94 -1.46 7.61
CA MET A 368 -16.06 -0.45 8.68
C MET A 368 -17.35 0.36 8.51
N PHE A 369 -18.24 0.28 9.51
CA PHE A 369 -19.48 1.05 9.53
C PHE A 369 -19.22 2.57 9.63
N PRO A 370 -20.10 3.44 9.10
CA PRO A 370 -19.83 4.86 9.05
C PRO A 370 -20.29 5.62 10.31
N TYR A 371 -19.67 6.76 10.57
CA TYR A 371 -20.17 7.75 11.52
C TYR A 371 -21.35 8.53 10.92
N PRO A 372 -22.55 8.57 11.55
CA PRO A 372 -23.72 9.30 11.07
C PRO A 372 -23.64 10.80 11.36
N SER A 373 -22.54 11.43 10.98
CA SER A 373 -22.28 12.85 11.20
C SER A 373 -22.78 13.75 10.06
N GLY A 374 -23.29 13.17 8.97
CA GLY A 374 -23.69 13.90 7.76
C GLY A 374 -24.16 12.97 6.64
N THR A 375 -23.78 13.26 5.39
CA THR A 375 -23.98 12.38 4.23
C THR A 375 -22.77 11.50 3.98
N LEU A 376 -22.97 10.45 3.19
CA LEU A 376 -21.89 9.71 2.55
C LEU A 376 -21.10 10.60 1.57
N HIS A 377 -19.87 10.18 1.30
CA HIS A 377 -18.97 10.75 0.30
C HIS A 377 -18.33 9.62 -0.53
N MET A 378 -17.61 9.90 -1.61
CA MET A 378 -17.02 8.86 -2.49
C MET A 378 -16.10 7.87 -1.76
N GLY A 379 -15.39 8.30 -0.71
CA GLY A 379 -14.65 7.39 0.16
C GLY A 379 -15.50 6.27 0.78
N HIS A 380 -16.75 6.56 1.16
CA HIS A 380 -17.71 5.56 1.65
C HIS A 380 -18.19 4.65 0.51
N LEU A 381 -18.56 5.24 -0.63
CA LEU A 381 -18.96 4.47 -1.81
C LEU A 381 -17.91 3.44 -2.21
N ARG A 382 -16.62 3.79 -2.16
CA ARG A 382 -15.52 2.88 -2.47
C ARG A 382 -15.49 1.66 -1.55
N VAL A 383 -15.47 1.86 -0.23
CA VAL A 383 -15.47 0.75 0.76
C VAL A 383 -16.66 -0.18 0.53
N TYR A 384 -17.86 0.40 0.43
CA TYR A 384 -19.11 -0.37 0.40
C TYR A 384 -19.35 -1.04 -0.96
N SER A 385 -18.81 -0.49 -2.05
CA SER A 385 -18.81 -1.18 -3.34
C SER A 385 -17.87 -2.38 -3.33
N ILE A 386 -16.68 -2.26 -2.71
CA ILE A 386 -15.74 -3.38 -2.57
C ILE A 386 -16.38 -4.50 -1.73
N SER A 387 -16.94 -4.19 -0.57
CA SER A 387 -17.57 -5.21 0.29
C SER A 387 -18.76 -5.88 -0.40
N ASP A 388 -19.59 -5.13 -1.11
CA ASP A 388 -20.75 -5.65 -1.84
C ASP A 388 -20.36 -6.54 -3.03
N VAL A 389 -19.29 -6.19 -3.77
CA VAL A 389 -18.74 -7.06 -4.84
C VAL A 389 -18.33 -8.42 -4.26
N LEU A 390 -17.58 -8.43 -3.15
CA LEU A 390 -17.16 -9.67 -2.50
C LEU A 390 -18.37 -10.46 -2.01
N ALA A 391 -19.34 -9.79 -1.36
CA ALA A 391 -20.53 -10.44 -0.83
C ALA A 391 -21.38 -11.11 -1.93
N ARG A 392 -21.59 -10.41 -3.05
CA ARG A 392 -22.32 -10.97 -4.20
C ARG A 392 -21.56 -12.12 -4.86
N PHE A 393 -20.24 -11.99 -5.02
CA PHE A 393 -19.39 -13.06 -5.55
C PHE A 393 -19.49 -14.34 -4.72
N TYR A 394 -19.23 -14.27 -3.41
CA TYR A 394 -19.26 -15.44 -2.55
C TYR A 394 -20.66 -16.07 -2.45
N ARG A 395 -21.72 -15.25 -2.51
CA ARG A 395 -23.10 -15.73 -2.57
C ARG A 395 -23.34 -16.56 -3.84
N MET A 396 -22.91 -16.07 -5.00
CA MET A 396 -23.00 -16.81 -6.27
C MET A 396 -22.09 -18.05 -6.30
N ARG A 397 -21.02 -18.08 -5.49
CA ARG A 397 -20.18 -19.27 -5.25
C ARG A 397 -20.81 -20.29 -4.29
N GLY A 398 -22.00 -20.02 -3.76
CA GLY A 398 -22.76 -20.94 -2.91
C GLY A 398 -22.47 -20.81 -1.40
N TYR A 399 -21.75 -19.78 -0.97
CA TYR A 399 -21.50 -19.52 0.45
C TYR A 399 -22.73 -18.95 1.14
N ASP A 400 -22.86 -19.25 2.43
CA ASP A 400 -23.73 -18.52 3.35
C ASP A 400 -23.03 -17.23 3.80
N VAL A 401 -23.38 -16.12 3.16
CA VAL A 401 -22.71 -14.83 3.30
C VAL A 401 -23.40 -13.96 4.35
N LEU A 402 -22.68 -13.59 5.40
CA LEU A 402 -23.06 -12.51 6.31
C LEU A 402 -22.41 -11.20 5.82
N HIS A 403 -23.24 -10.22 5.43
CA HIS A 403 -22.80 -8.90 4.97
C HIS A 403 -23.68 -7.80 5.62
N PRO A 404 -23.43 -7.46 6.90
CA PRO A 404 -24.27 -6.55 7.67
C PRO A 404 -23.79 -5.10 7.53
N MET A 405 -24.62 -4.17 8.00
CA MET A 405 -24.28 -2.75 8.11
C MET A 405 -24.96 -2.14 9.34
N GLY A 406 -24.43 -1.03 9.82
CA GLY A 406 -24.92 -0.31 10.98
C GLY A 406 -24.26 1.07 11.05
N PHE A 407 -24.28 1.71 12.21
CA PHE A 407 -23.79 3.08 12.37
C PHE A 407 -23.03 3.24 13.70
N ASP A 408 -21.84 3.83 13.61
CA ASP A 408 -21.06 4.25 14.79
C ASP A 408 -21.59 5.61 15.27
N ALA A 409 -22.65 5.57 16.07
CA ALA A 409 -23.58 6.67 16.25
C ALA A 409 -23.32 7.54 17.49
N PHE A 410 -22.50 7.07 18.43
CA PHE A 410 -22.01 7.88 19.55
C PHE A 410 -20.79 8.73 19.17
N GLY A 411 -20.40 9.60 20.11
CA GLY A 411 -19.16 10.34 20.07
C GLY A 411 -19.27 11.76 19.51
N LEU A 412 -18.12 12.44 19.62
CA LEU A 412 -17.94 13.86 19.33
C LEU A 412 -18.43 14.33 17.94
N PRO A 413 -18.29 13.56 16.82
CA PRO A 413 -18.71 14.06 15.51
C PRO A 413 -20.21 14.35 15.41
N ALA A 414 -21.05 13.51 16.01
CA ALA A 414 -22.49 13.67 15.99
C ALA A 414 -22.94 14.79 16.94
N GLU A 415 -22.37 14.82 18.15
CA GLU A 415 -22.63 15.83 19.19
C GLU A 415 -22.34 17.26 18.70
N ASN A 416 -21.13 17.51 18.20
CA ASN A 416 -20.74 18.86 17.77
C ASN A 416 -21.60 19.34 16.59
N ALA A 417 -21.88 18.46 15.62
CA ALA A 417 -22.70 18.81 14.46
C ALA A 417 -24.13 19.18 14.85
N ALA A 418 -24.68 18.53 15.87
CA ALA A 418 -26.00 18.83 16.43
C ALA A 418 -25.98 20.16 17.21
N ILE A 419 -24.97 20.38 18.06
CA ILE A 419 -24.77 21.62 18.83
C ILE A 419 -24.63 22.84 17.91
N GLU A 420 -23.81 22.76 16.85
CA GLU A 420 -23.66 23.84 15.85
C GLU A 420 -24.99 24.29 15.24
N ARG A 421 -26.00 23.41 15.23
CA ARG A 421 -27.31 23.62 14.61
C ARG A 421 -28.43 23.86 15.63
N GLY A 422 -28.12 23.78 16.93
CA GLY A 422 -29.12 23.89 17.99
C GLY A 422 -30.10 22.72 18.04
N ILE A 423 -29.70 21.53 17.58
CA ILE A 423 -30.55 20.33 17.49
C ILE A 423 -30.09 19.31 18.54
N ASP A 424 -31.01 18.49 19.04
CA ASP A 424 -30.68 17.36 19.91
C ASP A 424 -29.78 16.33 19.18
N PRO A 425 -28.66 15.87 19.78
CA PRO A 425 -27.78 14.89 19.16
C PRO A 425 -28.46 13.58 18.75
N ALA A 426 -29.46 13.10 19.50
CA ALA A 426 -30.18 11.88 19.17
C ALA A 426 -31.03 12.06 17.91
N GLU A 427 -31.76 13.18 17.83
CA GLU A 427 -32.57 13.51 16.66
C GLU A 427 -31.71 13.71 15.39
N TRP A 428 -30.61 14.46 15.53
CA TRP A 428 -29.65 14.68 14.43
C TRP A 428 -29.05 13.36 13.92
N THR A 429 -28.62 12.51 14.84
CA THR A 429 -28.03 11.20 14.55
C THR A 429 -29.03 10.30 13.84
N LYS A 430 -30.28 10.22 14.34
CA LYS A 430 -31.35 9.44 13.73
C LYS A 430 -31.68 9.89 12.31
N GLY A 431 -31.76 11.20 12.08
CA GLY A 431 -31.97 11.77 10.75
C GLY A 431 -30.84 11.43 9.78
N ASN A 432 -29.59 11.50 10.23
CA ASN A 432 -28.44 11.14 9.40
C ASN A 432 -28.38 9.64 9.08
N MET A 433 -28.65 8.76 10.05
CA MET A 433 -28.70 7.32 9.82
C MET A 433 -29.74 6.96 8.75
N ALA A 434 -30.96 7.51 8.86
CA ALA A 434 -32.02 7.29 7.87
C ALA A 434 -31.58 7.73 6.47
N ARG A 435 -31.01 8.94 6.34
CA ARG A 435 -30.51 9.44 5.06
C ARG A 435 -29.36 8.60 4.51
N MET A 436 -28.37 8.23 5.32
CA MET A 436 -27.23 7.42 4.87
C MET A 436 -27.68 6.02 4.45
N LYS A 437 -28.64 5.42 5.17
CA LYS A 437 -29.28 4.17 4.77
C LYS A 437 -29.95 4.29 3.40
N GLU A 438 -30.67 5.38 3.15
CA GLU A 438 -31.25 5.67 1.83
C GLU A 438 -30.17 5.85 0.76
N GLN A 439 -29.07 6.56 1.06
CA GLN A 439 -27.95 6.71 0.12
C GLN A 439 -27.31 5.34 -0.20
N LEU A 440 -27.06 4.48 0.79
CA LEU A 440 -26.52 3.13 0.60
C LEU A 440 -27.44 2.27 -0.28
N ARG A 441 -28.75 2.39 -0.08
CA ARG A 441 -29.76 1.73 -0.92
C ARG A 441 -29.76 2.29 -2.35
N GLY A 442 -29.65 3.62 -2.49
CA GLY A 442 -29.61 4.31 -3.78
C GLY A 442 -28.38 4.02 -4.64
N ILE A 443 -27.29 3.53 -4.04
CA ILE A 443 -26.09 3.01 -4.74
C ILE A 443 -26.11 1.47 -4.90
N SER A 444 -27.28 0.84 -4.81
CA SER A 444 -27.50 -0.59 -5.10
C SER A 444 -26.68 -1.59 -4.25
N THR A 445 -26.34 -1.24 -3.01
CA THR A 445 -25.66 -2.17 -2.07
C THR A 445 -26.64 -3.20 -1.48
N SER A 446 -26.17 -4.42 -1.23
CA SER A 446 -26.92 -5.53 -0.63
C SER A 446 -26.42 -5.83 0.79
N PHE A 447 -26.85 -4.99 1.74
CA PHE A 447 -26.63 -5.23 3.17
C PHE A 447 -27.79 -5.98 3.82
N ASP A 448 -27.47 -6.80 4.82
CA ASP A 448 -28.44 -7.43 5.71
C ASP A 448 -28.95 -6.40 6.75
N TRP A 449 -30.03 -5.70 6.37
CA TRP A 449 -30.66 -4.68 7.22
C TRP A 449 -31.45 -5.27 8.40
N ASP A 450 -31.71 -6.59 8.44
CA ASP A 450 -32.31 -7.23 9.63
C ASP A 450 -31.31 -7.29 10.79
N ARG A 451 -30.03 -7.10 10.50
CA ARG A 451 -28.92 -7.02 11.47
C ARG A 451 -28.40 -5.61 11.65
N GLU A 452 -29.20 -4.60 11.32
CA GLU A 452 -28.81 -3.21 11.52
C GLU A 452 -28.53 -2.90 12.99
N LEU A 453 -27.41 -2.22 13.25
CA LEU A 453 -27.01 -1.76 14.58
C LEU A 453 -26.80 -0.26 14.56
N ALA A 454 -27.09 0.40 15.67
CA ALA A 454 -26.69 1.78 15.93
C ALA A 454 -26.12 1.83 17.35
N THR A 455 -24.86 2.26 17.49
CA THR A 455 -24.16 2.17 18.78
C THR A 455 -24.78 3.05 19.86
N CYS A 456 -25.55 4.08 19.46
CA CYS A 456 -26.24 4.99 20.37
C CYS A 456 -27.57 4.49 20.92
N THR A 457 -28.06 3.30 20.54
CA THR A 457 -29.35 2.78 21.04
C THR A 457 -29.17 1.98 22.33
N PRO A 458 -30.12 2.06 23.28
CA PRO A 458 -30.04 1.34 24.55
C PRO A 458 -29.76 -0.16 24.38
N GLU A 459 -30.36 -0.78 23.38
CA GLU A 459 -30.23 -2.21 23.09
C GLU A 459 -28.80 -2.61 22.67
N PHE A 460 -28.00 -1.66 22.18
CA PHE A 460 -26.58 -1.89 21.89
C PHE A 460 -25.71 -1.57 23.10
N TYR A 461 -25.78 -0.35 23.63
CA TYR A 461 -24.81 0.10 24.65
C TYR A 461 -25.07 -0.49 26.03
N GLU A 462 -26.24 -1.11 26.29
CA GLU A 462 -26.42 -2.00 27.44
C GLU A 462 -25.32 -3.07 27.46
N HIS A 463 -25.01 -3.66 26.32
CA HIS A 463 -23.97 -4.68 26.20
C HIS A 463 -22.57 -4.08 26.23
N THR A 464 -22.37 -2.85 25.74
CA THR A 464 -21.12 -2.11 25.99
C THR A 464 -20.89 -1.93 27.50
N GLN A 465 -21.93 -1.55 28.25
CA GLN A 465 -21.88 -1.42 29.72
C GLN A 465 -21.60 -2.77 30.40
N ARG A 466 -22.24 -3.86 29.95
CA ARG A 466 -21.94 -5.23 30.43
C ARG A 466 -20.47 -5.61 30.20
N ILE A 467 -19.92 -5.34 29.02
CA ILE A 467 -18.50 -5.60 28.71
C ILE A 467 -17.57 -4.78 29.62
N PHE A 468 -17.90 -3.51 29.86
CA PHE A 468 -17.17 -2.69 30.84
C PHE A 468 -17.19 -3.34 32.24
N LEU A 469 -18.34 -3.81 32.71
CA LEU A 469 -18.45 -4.48 34.01
C LEU A 469 -17.68 -5.80 34.06
N MET A 470 -17.64 -6.55 32.95
CA MET A 470 -16.80 -7.76 32.84
C MET A 470 -15.30 -7.41 33.00
N LEU A 471 -14.84 -6.34 32.34
CA LEU A 471 -13.46 -5.83 32.48
C LEU A 471 -13.20 -5.35 33.92
N TYR A 472 -14.13 -4.60 34.51
CA TYR A 472 -14.05 -4.10 35.87
C TYR A 472 -13.92 -5.23 36.90
N LYS A 473 -14.75 -6.27 36.79
CA LYS A 473 -14.71 -7.46 37.65
C LYS A 473 -13.36 -8.20 37.59
N LYS A 474 -12.65 -8.10 36.47
CA LYS A 474 -11.30 -8.68 36.27
C LYS A 474 -10.16 -7.72 36.62
N GLY A 475 -10.45 -6.51 37.12
CA GLY A 475 -9.43 -5.49 37.42
C GLY A 475 -8.79 -4.87 36.16
N LEU A 476 -9.42 -5.07 35.00
CA LEU A 476 -8.96 -4.54 33.71
C LEU A 476 -9.62 -3.19 33.37
N ALA A 477 -10.76 -2.85 33.97
CA ALA A 477 -11.25 -1.47 33.99
C ALA A 477 -11.00 -0.88 35.38
N TYR A 478 -10.32 0.27 35.46
CA TYR A 478 -9.96 0.89 36.73
C TYR A 478 -9.90 2.41 36.61
N GLN A 479 -9.98 3.10 37.75
CA GLN A 479 -9.88 4.56 37.83
C GLN A 479 -8.52 4.96 38.40
N ALA A 480 -7.86 5.94 37.79
CA ALA A 480 -6.59 6.49 38.26
C ALA A 480 -6.49 7.99 37.97
N GLU A 481 -5.66 8.70 38.73
CA GLU A 481 -5.25 10.06 38.39
C GLU A 481 -4.22 9.99 37.26
N ALA A 482 -4.45 10.78 36.22
CA ALA A 482 -3.54 10.90 35.10
C ALA A 482 -3.44 12.35 34.65
N LEU A 483 -2.25 12.71 34.17
CA LEU A 483 -2.09 13.92 33.39
C LEU A 483 -2.72 13.66 32.01
N VAL A 484 -3.73 14.44 31.68
CA VAL A 484 -4.53 14.26 30.48
C VAL A 484 -4.46 15.47 29.57
N ASN A 485 -4.47 15.18 28.27
CA ASN A 485 -4.67 16.20 27.26
C ASN A 485 -6.08 16.76 27.41
N TYR A 486 -6.21 18.05 27.67
CA TYR A 486 -7.48 18.73 27.81
C TYR A 486 -7.63 19.79 26.73
N ASP A 487 -8.75 19.76 26.02
CA ASP A 487 -9.10 20.80 25.07
C ASP A 487 -9.85 21.92 25.82
N PRO A 488 -9.27 23.12 25.99
CA PRO A 488 -9.93 24.21 26.72
C PRO A 488 -11.11 24.82 25.96
N VAL A 489 -11.17 24.64 24.64
CA VAL A 489 -12.27 25.11 23.80
C VAL A 489 -13.45 24.15 23.89
N ASP A 490 -13.19 22.86 23.73
CA ASP A 490 -14.21 21.81 23.76
C ASP A 490 -14.55 21.37 25.20
N LYS A 491 -13.73 21.73 26.19
CA LYS A 491 -13.83 21.34 27.59
C LYS A 491 -13.96 19.82 27.82
N THR A 492 -13.08 19.05 27.17
CA THR A 492 -13.02 17.59 27.33
C THR A 492 -11.58 17.09 27.34
N VAL A 493 -11.40 15.94 27.95
CA VAL A 493 -10.19 15.14 27.75
C VAL A 493 -10.12 14.59 26.34
N LEU A 494 -8.91 14.62 25.78
CA LEU A 494 -8.50 14.03 24.52
C LEU A 494 -7.56 12.85 24.79
N ALA A 495 -7.67 11.78 24.01
CA ALA A 495 -6.64 10.75 23.98
C ALA A 495 -5.36 11.32 23.32
N ASN A 496 -4.21 10.69 23.55
CA ASN A 496 -2.94 11.11 22.92
C ASN A 496 -3.05 11.15 21.39
N GLU A 497 -3.86 10.27 20.82
CA GLU A 497 -4.10 10.12 19.38
C GLU A 497 -5.02 11.21 18.81
N GLN A 498 -5.63 12.03 19.66
CA GLN A 498 -6.47 13.17 19.30
C GLN A 498 -5.72 14.51 19.43
N VAL A 499 -4.43 14.48 19.76
CA VAL A 499 -3.56 15.65 19.75
C VAL A 499 -2.62 15.53 18.57
N ASP A 500 -2.56 16.57 17.74
CA ASP A 500 -1.66 16.57 16.59
C ASP A 500 -0.19 16.71 17.02
N SER A 501 0.72 16.61 16.06
CA SER A 501 2.17 16.70 16.31
C SER A 501 2.61 18.05 16.87
N ASN A 502 1.80 19.09 16.74
CA ASN A 502 2.09 20.45 17.21
C ASN A 502 1.46 20.72 18.59
N GLY A 503 0.80 19.73 19.21
CA GLY A 503 0.16 19.88 20.51
C GLY A 503 -1.20 20.57 20.43
N PHE A 504 -1.84 20.61 19.26
CA PHE A 504 -3.17 21.17 19.09
C PHE A 504 -4.21 20.06 18.99
N SER A 505 -5.41 20.35 19.45
CA SER A 505 -6.57 19.49 19.28
C SER A 505 -6.78 19.31 17.78
N TRP A 506 -6.79 18.05 17.32
CA TRP A 506 -6.98 17.69 15.91
C TRP A 506 -8.27 18.25 15.29
N ARG A 507 -9.19 18.70 16.14
CA ARG A 507 -10.51 19.19 15.76
C ARG A 507 -10.73 20.66 16.06
N SER A 508 -10.61 21.10 17.32
CA SER A 508 -10.89 22.50 17.67
C SER A 508 -9.77 23.44 17.21
N GLY A 509 -8.57 22.90 16.94
CA GLY A 509 -7.38 23.69 16.69
C GLY A 509 -6.89 24.45 17.91
N ALA A 510 -7.46 24.21 19.10
CA ALA A 510 -7.00 24.80 20.35
C ALA A 510 -5.70 24.15 20.80
N LYS A 511 -4.83 24.95 21.43
CA LYS A 511 -3.64 24.40 22.08
C LYS A 511 -4.10 23.56 23.28
N VAL A 512 -3.67 22.31 23.32
CA VAL A 512 -4.06 21.35 24.36
C VAL A 512 -3.35 21.71 25.66
N GLU A 513 -4.10 21.73 26.76
CA GLU A 513 -3.59 21.91 28.11
C GLU A 513 -3.38 20.54 28.77
N GLN A 514 -2.48 20.45 29.75
CA GLN A 514 -2.27 19.24 30.54
C GLN A 514 -2.93 19.44 31.91
N LEU A 515 -3.95 18.66 32.22
CA LEU A 515 -4.65 18.71 33.51
C LEU A 515 -4.49 17.37 34.25
N MET A 516 -4.38 17.41 35.57
CA MET A 516 -4.44 16.19 36.37
C MET A 516 -5.91 15.88 36.67
N LEU A 517 -6.44 14.81 36.10
CA LEU A 517 -7.83 14.38 36.30
C LEU A 517 -7.89 12.90 36.69
N LYS A 518 -8.88 12.56 37.52
CA LYS A 518 -9.21 11.17 37.85
C LYS A 518 -10.09 10.59 36.75
N GLN A 519 -9.63 9.58 36.03
CA GLN A 519 -10.26 9.06 34.80
C GLN A 519 -10.30 7.53 34.77
N TRP A 520 -11.14 6.97 33.90
CA TRP A 520 -11.25 5.52 33.66
C TRP A 520 -10.32 5.03 32.55
N PHE A 521 -9.70 3.88 32.81
CA PHE A 521 -8.75 3.22 31.92
C PHE A 521 -9.11 1.75 31.72
N PHE A 522 -8.88 1.25 30.51
CA PHE A 522 -8.73 -0.17 30.24
C PHE A 522 -7.25 -0.58 30.25
N ARG A 523 -6.93 -1.62 31.03
CA ARG A 523 -5.59 -2.18 31.18
C ARG A 523 -5.16 -3.02 29.97
N ILE A 524 -5.14 -2.41 28.79
CA ILE A 524 -4.70 -3.06 27.56
C ILE A 524 -3.23 -3.52 27.65
N THR A 525 -2.42 -2.89 28.51
CA THR A 525 -1.03 -3.33 28.75
C THR A 525 -0.93 -4.74 29.35
N ALA A 526 -1.99 -5.26 29.97
CA ALA A 526 -2.04 -6.66 30.40
C ALA A 526 -1.97 -7.65 29.23
N PHE A 527 -2.30 -7.21 28.01
CA PHE A 527 -2.32 -8.02 26.78
C PHE A 527 -1.18 -7.66 25.81
N LYS A 528 -0.23 -6.81 26.21
CA LYS A 528 0.82 -6.27 25.33
C LYS A 528 1.65 -7.32 24.59
N GLU A 529 1.95 -8.44 25.26
CA GLU A 529 2.70 -9.56 24.68
C GLU A 529 1.87 -10.33 23.66
N ASP A 530 0.64 -10.72 24.02
CA ASP A 530 -0.28 -11.42 23.11
C ASP A 530 -0.57 -10.55 21.87
N LEU A 531 -0.80 -9.25 22.07
CA LEU A 531 -1.01 -8.30 20.98
C LEU A 531 0.20 -8.18 20.05
N LEU A 532 1.43 -8.33 20.57
CA LEU A 532 2.66 -8.24 19.78
C LEU A 532 2.96 -9.56 19.05
N ASN A 533 2.92 -10.67 19.78
CA ASN A 533 3.29 -12.00 19.29
C ASN A 533 2.33 -12.46 18.18
N ASP A 534 1.03 -12.22 18.37
CA ASP A 534 -0.01 -12.68 17.46
C ASP A 534 -0.06 -11.89 16.14
N LEU A 535 0.65 -10.76 16.02
CA LEU A 535 0.84 -10.07 14.72
C LEU A 535 1.44 -10.99 13.66
N SER A 536 2.27 -11.96 14.08
CA SER A 536 2.87 -12.95 13.17
C SER A 536 1.83 -13.86 12.51
N SER A 537 0.73 -14.17 13.21
CA SER A 537 -0.35 -15.02 12.69
C SER A 537 -1.23 -14.32 11.65
N LEU A 538 -1.17 -12.99 11.61
CA LEU A 538 -1.88 -12.15 10.66
C LEU A 538 -1.10 -11.94 9.36
N ASN A 539 0.13 -12.46 9.26
CA ASN A 539 0.93 -12.38 8.04
C ASN A 539 0.22 -13.10 6.88
N GLY A 540 0.19 -12.45 5.71
CA GLY A 540 -0.52 -12.96 4.52
C GLY A 540 -1.99 -12.53 4.45
N GLY A 541 -2.66 -12.35 5.60
CA GLY A 541 -4.03 -11.80 5.66
C GLY A 541 -4.07 -10.29 5.85
N TRP A 542 -3.06 -9.69 6.49
CA TRP A 542 -2.99 -8.26 6.78
C TRP A 542 -1.83 -7.56 6.02
N PRO A 543 -1.99 -6.28 5.66
CA PRO A 543 -0.92 -5.52 5.01
C PRO A 543 0.28 -5.31 5.93
N ASN A 544 1.49 -5.56 5.43
CA ASN A 544 2.75 -5.39 6.17
C ASN A 544 2.90 -4.00 6.80
N ARG A 545 2.37 -2.95 6.14
CA ARG A 545 2.37 -1.58 6.67
C ARG A 545 1.59 -1.47 7.97
N VAL A 546 0.40 -2.08 8.06
CA VAL A 546 -0.45 -2.08 9.27
C VAL A 546 0.23 -2.86 10.39
N LEU A 547 0.77 -4.05 10.09
CA LEU A 547 1.50 -4.87 11.06
C LEU A 547 2.72 -4.13 11.64
N SER A 548 3.44 -3.40 10.78
CA SER A 548 4.60 -2.60 11.18
C SER A 548 4.19 -1.41 12.06
N MET A 549 3.10 -0.73 11.72
CA MET A 549 2.54 0.36 12.53
C MET A 549 2.15 -0.13 13.92
N GLN A 550 1.46 -1.28 14.05
CA GLN A 550 1.12 -1.83 15.37
C GLN A 550 2.34 -2.29 16.16
N ARG A 551 3.32 -2.95 15.52
CA ARG A 551 4.57 -3.36 16.19
C ARG A 551 5.32 -2.15 16.77
N ASN A 552 5.44 -1.08 16.00
CA ASN A 552 6.08 0.16 16.43
C ASN A 552 5.29 0.89 17.52
N TRP A 553 3.96 0.77 17.50
CA TRP A 553 3.08 1.35 18.51
C TRP A 553 3.17 0.62 19.86
N LEU A 554 3.15 -0.72 19.83
CA LEU A 554 3.36 -1.55 21.02
C LEU A 554 4.74 -1.28 21.64
N GLY A 555 5.77 -1.17 20.78
CA GLY A 555 7.07 -0.57 21.13
C GLY A 555 7.80 -1.31 22.25
N LYS A 556 7.84 -2.64 22.21
CA LYS A 556 8.63 -3.46 23.12
C LYS A 556 10.12 -3.16 22.94
N SER A 557 10.78 -2.74 24.01
CA SER A 557 12.22 -2.45 24.04
C SER A 557 12.85 -3.16 25.23
N THR A 558 13.89 -3.97 24.98
CA THR A 558 14.71 -4.58 26.03
C THR A 558 15.94 -3.74 26.28
N GLY A 559 16.27 -3.47 27.55
CA GLY A 559 17.42 -2.66 27.93
C GLY A 559 17.83 -2.88 29.38
N ALA A 560 18.40 -1.85 29.98
CA ALA A 560 18.83 -1.84 31.37
C ALA A 560 18.41 -0.55 32.07
N LYS A 561 18.05 -0.68 33.34
CA LYS A 561 17.89 0.43 34.28
C LYS A 561 19.19 0.56 35.05
N ILE A 562 19.84 1.72 34.97
CA ILE A 562 21.15 2.00 35.55
C ILE A 562 21.02 3.15 36.55
N LYS A 563 21.59 2.99 37.74
CA LYS A 563 21.52 3.98 38.83
C LYS A 563 22.75 4.84 38.84
N PHE A 564 22.60 6.14 38.60
CA PHE A 564 23.68 7.13 38.71
C PHE A 564 23.63 7.79 40.08
N PRO A 565 24.67 7.69 40.92
CA PRO A 565 24.74 8.44 42.17
C PRO A 565 24.75 9.95 41.90
N VAL A 566 23.96 10.72 42.63
CA VAL A 566 23.85 12.18 42.47
C VAL A 566 24.21 12.89 43.78
N ALA A 567 25.01 13.95 43.66
CA ALA A 567 25.31 14.88 44.74
C ALA A 567 24.57 16.20 44.52
N ILE A 568 23.93 16.72 45.57
CA ILE A 568 23.24 18.02 45.57
C ILE A 568 23.88 18.88 46.68
N GLU A 569 24.45 20.02 46.32
CA GLU A 569 25.10 20.91 47.29
C GLU A 569 24.09 21.43 48.34
N GLY A 570 24.48 21.37 49.62
CA GLY A 570 23.68 21.87 50.75
C GLY A 570 22.76 20.84 51.44
N ASN A 571 22.80 19.55 51.05
CA ASN A 571 22.06 18.49 51.73
C ASN A 571 22.93 17.24 51.95
N ALA A 572 23.76 17.24 52.99
CA ALA A 572 24.78 16.22 53.27
C ALA A 572 24.22 14.80 53.58
N HIS A 573 22.90 14.65 53.73
CA HIS A 573 22.25 13.39 54.11
C HIS A 573 21.39 12.72 53.03
N ALA A 574 21.32 13.26 51.80
CA ALA A 574 20.60 12.63 50.70
C ALA A 574 21.54 12.29 49.54
N ARG A 575 22.25 11.15 49.62
CA ARG A 575 22.79 10.48 48.42
C ARG A 575 21.60 9.94 47.64
N ALA A 576 21.04 10.75 46.75
CA ALA A 576 19.97 10.33 45.84
C ALA A 576 20.59 9.61 44.64
N ASN A 577 19.91 8.58 44.13
CA ASN A 577 20.26 7.96 42.86
C ASN A 577 19.30 8.46 41.78
N LEU A 578 19.83 8.73 40.59
CA LEU A 578 19.05 8.98 39.39
C LEU A 578 19.00 7.70 38.58
N ASP A 579 17.80 7.15 38.44
CA ASP A 579 17.60 5.95 37.66
C ASP A 579 17.44 6.31 36.18
N VAL A 580 18.18 5.63 35.29
CA VAL A 580 18.15 5.87 33.85
C VAL A 580 17.87 4.57 33.11
N PHE A 581 16.95 4.59 32.15
CA PHE A 581 16.74 3.48 31.23
C PHE A 581 17.53 3.68 29.93
N THR A 582 18.21 2.62 29.47
CA THR A 582 18.90 2.61 28.17
C THR A 582 18.77 1.25 27.48
N THR A 583 18.58 1.24 26.17
CA THR A 583 18.68 0.03 25.33
C THR A 583 20.12 -0.26 24.89
N ARG A 584 21.05 0.65 25.22
CA ARG A 584 22.47 0.60 24.84
C ARG A 584 23.38 0.63 26.08
N PRO A 585 23.27 -0.35 27.01
CA PRO A 585 24.20 -0.43 28.15
C PRO A 585 25.66 -0.65 27.72
N ASP A 586 25.87 -1.11 26.48
CA ASP A 586 27.19 -1.25 25.85
C ASP A 586 27.92 0.09 25.65
N THR A 587 27.19 1.21 25.60
CA THR A 587 27.78 2.53 25.39
C THR A 587 28.06 3.30 26.69
N LEU A 588 27.91 2.67 27.85
CA LEU A 588 27.91 3.36 29.15
C LEU A 588 29.18 4.18 29.42
N TYR A 589 30.37 3.71 29.02
CA TYR A 589 31.63 4.47 29.14
C TYR A 589 31.64 5.80 28.36
N GLY A 590 30.71 5.99 27.43
CA GLY A 590 30.60 7.18 26.59
C GLY A 590 29.63 8.23 27.12
N VAL A 591 29.10 8.05 28.34
CA VAL A 591 28.18 9.01 28.95
C VAL A 591 28.89 10.31 29.29
N GLU A 592 28.39 11.42 28.76
CA GLU A 592 28.97 12.75 28.96
C GLU A 592 28.12 13.69 29.81
N TYR A 593 26.81 13.42 29.93
CA TYR A 593 25.89 14.17 30.76
C TYR A 593 24.66 13.32 31.10
N LEU A 594 23.87 13.76 32.08
CA LEU A 594 22.52 13.25 32.32
C LEU A 594 21.51 14.34 31.99
N ALA A 595 20.35 13.97 31.44
CA ALA A 595 19.24 14.89 31.24
C ALA A 595 17.99 14.40 31.95
N ILE A 596 17.32 15.31 32.65
CA ILE A 596 16.10 15.05 33.42
C ILE A 596 14.94 15.91 32.92
N SER A 597 13.74 15.36 33.07
CA SER A 597 12.48 16.00 32.67
C SER A 597 12.20 17.28 33.45
N LEU A 598 11.40 18.17 32.85
CA LEU A 598 11.04 19.47 33.42
C LEU A 598 10.33 19.37 34.78
N ASN A 599 9.58 18.28 34.99
CA ASN A 599 8.82 18.01 36.21
C ASN A 599 9.53 17.03 37.17
N HIS A 600 10.80 16.68 36.92
CA HIS A 600 11.54 15.76 37.79
C HIS A 600 11.69 16.33 39.22
N PRO A 601 11.59 15.53 40.29
CA PRO A 601 11.65 16.03 41.68
C PRO A 601 12.87 16.89 42.00
N ILE A 602 14.05 16.53 41.46
CA ILE A 602 15.28 17.32 41.60
C ILE A 602 15.12 18.72 40.98
N VAL A 603 14.43 18.84 39.84
CA VAL A 603 14.16 20.14 39.20
C VAL A 603 13.24 20.96 40.08
N GLN A 604 12.14 20.38 40.57
CA GLN A 604 11.17 21.09 41.42
C GLN A 604 11.83 21.63 42.71
N MET A 605 12.76 20.86 43.29
CA MET A 605 13.54 21.31 44.46
C MET A 605 14.53 22.43 44.11
N SER A 606 15.16 22.39 42.93
CA SER A 606 16.12 23.41 42.49
C SER A 606 15.48 24.71 42.01
N VAL A 607 14.27 24.66 41.43
CA VAL A 607 13.51 25.83 40.94
C VAL A 607 13.26 26.85 42.05
N ALA A 608 13.06 26.39 43.29
CA ALA A 608 12.86 27.29 44.42
C ALA A 608 14.06 28.22 44.68
N LYS A 609 15.27 27.81 44.27
CA LYS A 609 16.55 28.47 44.58
C LYS A 609 17.24 29.09 43.35
N ASP A 610 16.76 28.81 42.14
CA ASP A 610 17.34 29.28 40.88
C ASP A 610 16.29 29.99 40.00
N ALA A 611 16.39 31.32 39.92
CA ALA A 611 15.47 32.15 39.15
C ALA A 611 15.61 31.95 37.62
N ALA A 612 16.82 31.66 37.12
CA ALA A 612 17.07 31.44 35.70
C ALA A 612 16.54 30.06 35.25
N LEU A 613 16.57 29.06 36.14
CA LEU A 613 15.89 27.79 35.92
C LEU A 613 14.37 27.98 35.81
N ARG A 614 13.76 28.82 36.66
CA ARG A 614 12.32 29.13 36.57
C ARG A 614 11.96 29.76 35.22
N GLU A 615 12.73 30.75 34.78
CA GLU A 615 12.54 31.36 33.46
C GLU A 615 12.72 30.36 32.31
N PHE A 616 13.67 29.42 32.44
CA PHE A 616 13.82 28.34 31.48
C PHE A 616 12.59 27.44 31.43
N LEU A 617 12.03 27.04 32.57
CA LEU A 617 10.83 26.20 32.62
C LEU A 617 9.61 26.89 32.00
N ASP A 618 9.39 28.17 32.30
CA ASP A 618 8.28 28.94 31.75
C ASP A 618 8.35 29.04 30.22
N ARG A 619 9.56 29.22 29.68
CA ARG A 619 9.78 29.21 28.22
C ARG A 619 9.71 27.81 27.62
N ALA A 620 10.17 26.78 28.33
CA ALA A 620 10.24 25.41 27.84
C ALA A 620 8.87 24.83 27.48
N VAL A 621 7.79 25.29 28.12
CA VAL A 621 6.39 24.93 27.79
C VAL A 621 6.00 25.31 26.35
N SER A 622 6.68 26.31 25.77
CA SER A 622 6.42 26.77 24.40
C SER A 622 7.35 26.16 23.35
N LEU A 623 8.35 25.39 23.76
CA LEU A 623 9.32 24.80 22.85
C LEU A 623 8.77 23.52 22.19
N PRO A 624 9.18 23.21 20.94
CA PRO A 624 8.86 21.94 20.31
C PRO A 624 9.36 20.73 21.13
N PRO A 625 8.66 19.57 21.12
CA PRO A 625 9.05 18.38 21.87
C PRO A 625 10.44 17.83 21.54
N ASP A 626 10.96 18.10 20.34
CA ASP A 626 12.28 17.68 19.87
C ASP A 626 13.37 18.75 20.08
N SER A 627 13.05 19.84 20.79
CA SER A 627 13.97 20.93 21.09
C SER A 627 15.25 20.43 21.77
N LYS A 628 16.38 21.02 21.37
CA LYS A 628 17.71 20.76 21.93
C LYS A 628 18.07 21.75 23.04
N ALA A 629 17.15 22.61 23.44
CA ALA A 629 17.37 23.52 24.57
C ALA A 629 17.58 22.74 25.86
N GLY A 630 18.59 23.12 26.65
CA GLY A 630 18.87 22.52 27.95
C GLY A 630 19.28 23.58 28.96
N TYR A 631 18.98 23.33 30.23
CA TYR A 631 19.45 24.15 31.35
C TYR A 631 20.33 23.31 32.26
N ARG A 632 21.60 23.70 32.45
CA ARG A 632 22.52 23.00 33.33
C ARG A 632 22.24 23.36 34.79
N LEU A 633 22.00 22.36 35.63
CA LEU A 633 21.92 22.55 37.07
C LEU A 633 23.35 22.75 37.62
N THR A 634 23.61 23.90 38.25
CA THR A 634 24.94 24.26 38.76
C THR A 634 25.24 23.62 40.12
N ASN A 635 24.22 23.29 40.88
CA ASN A 635 24.29 22.72 42.24
C ASN A 635 24.08 21.19 42.28
N VAL A 636 23.99 20.52 41.12
CA VAL A 636 23.73 19.09 40.99
C VAL A 636 24.74 18.46 40.06
N SER A 637 25.44 17.43 40.51
CA SER A 637 26.36 16.63 39.72
C SER A 637 26.13 15.13 39.93
N ALA A 638 26.46 14.31 38.93
CA ALA A 638 26.30 12.87 39.00
C ALA A 638 27.64 12.15 38.86
N SER A 639 27.81 11.02 39.55
CA SER A 639 28.97 10.14 39.41
C SER A 639 28.69 9.02 38.42
N HIS A 640 29.71 8.59 37.69
CA HIS A 640 29.57 7.50 36.74
C HIS A 640 29.48 6.14 37.48
N PRO A 641 28.45 5.30 37.24
CA PRO A 641 28.21 4.08 38.02
C PRO A 641 29.30 3.03 37.88
N LEU A 642 30.00 3.01 36.73
CA LEU A 642 31.14 2.11 36.54
C LEU A 642 32.34 2.39 37.43
N GLN A 643 32.44 3.55 38.09
CA GLN A 643 33.51 3.80 39.08
C GLN A 643 33.50 2.76 40.20
N ILE A 644 32.35 2.16 40.50
CA ILE A 644 32.22 1.13 41.54
C ILE A 644 32.86 -0.20 41.08
N VAL A 645 32.81 -0.48 39.76
CA VAL A 645 33.11 -1.78 39.16
C VAL A 645 34.41 -1.79 38.35
N ASP A 646 34.91 -0.62 37.94
CA ASP A 646 36.14 -0.40 37.18
C ASP A 646 36.88 0.84 37.74
N ARG A 647 37.47 0.69 38.92
CA ARG A 647 38.07 1.78 39.71
C ARG A 647 39.33 2.39 39.08
N GLU A 648 39.96 1.67 38.16
CA GLU A 648 41.27 2.02 37.61
C GLU A 648 41.15 2.86 36.32
N CYS A 649 39.93 3.08 35.84
CA CYS A 649 39.67 3.74 34.57
C CYS A 649 39.60 5.28 34.73
N PRO A 650 40.58 6.06 34.24
CA PRO A 650 40.74 7.47 34.65
C PRO A 650 39.62 8.42 34.18
N HIS A 651 38.97 8.13 33.05
CA HIS A 651 38.02 9.06 32.42
C HIS A 651 36.59 8.94 32.95
N ILE A 652 36.25 7.84 33.63
CA ILE A 652 34.94 7.70 34.28
C ILE A 652 34.93 8.30 35.69
N THR A 653 36.07 8.76 36.22
CA THR A 653 36.21 9.36 37.57
C THR A 653 35.67 10.80 37.66
N ARG A 654 35.49 11.49 36.53
CA ARG A 654 34.94 12.85 36.49
C ARG A 654 33.47 12.89 36.88
N GLU A 655 33.03 14.03 37.42
CA GLU A 655 31.60 14.30 37.64
C GLU A 655 30.89 14.66 36.33
N LEU A 656 29.67 14.15 36.17
CA LEU A 656 28.81 14.36 35.02
C LEU A 656 27.85 15.52 35.30
N PRO A 657 27.72 16.49 34.37
CA PRO A 657 26.72 17.54 34.48
C PRO A 657 25.30 16.99 34.32
N VAL A 658 24.36 17.57 35.07
CA VAL A 658 22.93 17.24 34.98
C VAL A 658 22.17 18.40 34.33
N PHE A 659 21.45 18.11 33.25
CA PHE A 659 20.66 19.06 32.48
C PHE A 659 19.16 18.86 32.68
N VAL A 660 18.41 19.95 32.66
CA VAL A 660 16.95 19.95 32.51
C VAL A 660 16.64 20.14 31.04
N ALA A 661 15.91 19.20 30.42
CA ALA A 661 15.65 19.23 28.98
C ALA A 661 14.21 18.81 28.63
N PRO A 662 13.54 19.51 27.69
CA PRO A 662 12.14 19.27 27.34
C PRO A 662 11.93 17.96 26.56
N TYR A 663 12.95 17.45 25.86
CA TYR A 663 12.84 16.17 25.13
C TYR A 663 12.80 14.94 26.06
N VAL A 664 13.10 15.12 27.36
CA VAL A 664 13.02 14.06 28.37
C VAL A 664 11.62 14.09 28.98
N LEU A 665 10.83 13.07 28.66
CA LEU A 665 9.44 12.96 29.11
C LEU A 665 9.38 12.42 30.53
N GLY A 666 8.69 13.13 31.43
CA GLY A 666 8.59 12.73 32.85
C GLY A 666 7.74 11.48 33.09
N ASP A 667 6.81 11.18 32.18
CA ASP A 667 5.92 10.02 32.25
C ASP A 667 6.51 8.76 31.59
N TYR A 668 7.66 8.87 30.90
CA TYR A 668 8.32 7.78 30.20
C TYR A 668 9.62 7.37 30.89
N GLY A 669 9.71 6.08 31.28
CA GLY A 669 10.83 5.59 32.11
C GLY A 669 10.81 6.25 33.49
N GLU A 670 11.95 6.79 33.90
CA GLU A 670 12.16 7.43 35.22
C GLU A 670 12.28 8.96 35.09
N GLY A 671 11.88 9.53 33.94
CA GLY A 671 12.02 10.95 33.68
C GLY A 671 13.48 11.44 33.58
N ALA A 672 14.41 10.52 33.29
CA ALA A 672 15.84 10.76 33.18
C ALA A 672 16.49 9.87 32.11
N VAL A 673 17.48 10.42 31.39
CA VAL A 673 18.26 9.73 30.36
C VAL A 673 19.76 10.02 30.50
N MET A 674 20.59 9.09 30.03
CA MET A 674 22.03 9.29 29.91
C MET A 674 22.37 9.75 28.50
N GLY A 675 23.13 10.83 28.38
CA GLY A 675 23.56 11.37 27.11
C GLY A 675 24.87 10.73 26.65
N VAL A 676 24.85 10.07 25.49
CA VAL A 676 26.03 9.41 24.89
C VAL A 676 26.31 10.00 23.49
N PRO A 677 26.95 11.18 23.40
CA PRO A 677 27.15 11.90 22.14
C PRO A 677 27.85 11.09 21.04
N GLY A 678 28.73 10.16 21.40
CA GLY A 678 29.42 9.31 20.42
C GLY A 678 28.50 8.31 19.70
N HIS A 679 27.34 7.98 20.28
CA HIS A 679 26.53 6.83 19.86
C HIS A 679 25.03 7.09 19.76
N ASP A 680 24.57 8.31 20.07
CA ASP A 680 23.20 8.77 19.83
C ASP A 680 23.21 10.15 19.14
N SER A 681 22.49 10.26 18.02
CA SER A 681 22.48 11.48 17.20
C SER A 681 21.77 12.66 17.87
N ARG A 682 20.74 12.40 18.70
CA ARG A 682 20.05 13.44 19.48
C ARG A 682 20.96 13.93 20.59
N ASP A 683 21.63 13.00 21.28
CA ASP A 683 22.52 13.35 22.39
C ASP A 683 23.73 14.14 21.89
N LEU A 684 24.24 13.82 20.70
CA LEU A 684 25.31 14.58 20.04
C LEU A 684 24.91 16.02 19.75
N ALA A 685 23.72 16.22 19.15
CA ALA A 685 23.22 17.56 18.86
C ALA A 685 23.03 18.37 20.16
N PHE A 686 22.37 17.77 21.16
CA PHE A 686 22.17 18.42 22.45
C PHE A 686 23.49 18.79 23.14
N TYR A 687 24.47 17.88 23.17
CA TYR A 687 25.74 18.11 23.83
C TYR A 687 26.54 19.22 23.13
N LYS A 688 26.51 19.28 21.79
CA LYS A 688 27.11 20.40 21.03
C LYS A 688 26.48 21.74 21.42
N ASP A 689 25.15 21.82 21.38
CA ASP A 689 24.43 23.08 21.58
C ASP A 689 24.55 23.61 23.02
N ASN A 690 24.69 22.73 24.02
CA ASN A 690 24.63 23.11 25.43
C ASN A 690 25.98 23.07 26.17
N VAL A 691 26.99 22.39 25.62
CA VAL A 691 28.31 22.21 26.28
C VAL A 691 29.46 22.75 25.46
N ASN A 692 29.32 22.90 24.14
CA ASN A 692 30.40 23.29 23.23
C ASN A 692 31.70 22.47 23.45
N PRO A 693 31.63 21.13 23.38
CA PRO A 693 32.77 20.27 23.68
C PRO A 693 33.87 20.40 22.61
N GLU A 694 35.12 20.18 22.99
CA GLU A 694 36.23 20.06 22.03
C GLU A 694 36.27 18.66 21.39
N TYR A 695 35.92 17.62 22.17
CA TYR A 695 36.00 16.22 21.78
C TYR A 695 34.76 15.41 22.19
N ILE A 696 34.48 14.36 21.43
CA ILE A 696 33.38 13.41 21.65
C ILE A 696 33.95 12.00 21.88
N PRO A 697 33.66 11.33 23.01
CA PRO A 697 34.12 9.96 23.26
C PRO A 697 33.50 8.97 22.29
N ILE A 698 34.32 8.06 21.76
CA ILE A 698 33.91 6.93 20.93
C ILE A 698 34.24 5.64 21.70
N VAL A 699 33.20 4.97 22.18
CA VAL A 699 33.32 3.74 22.98
C VAL A 699 32.99 2.48 22.18
N ILE A 700 32.44 2.62 20.97
CA ILE A 700 32.14 1.51 20.06
C ILE A 700 32.68 1.80 18.66
N SER A 701 33.40 0.84 18.10
CA SER A 701 33.89 0.83 16.71
C SER A 701 33.24 -0.30 15.89
N PRO A 702 33.06 -0.15 14.57
CA PRO A 702 32.52 -1.22 13.73
C PRO A 702 33.43 -2.46 13.65
N GLU A 703 34.74 -2.28 13.81
CA GLU A 703 35.73 -3.35 13.73
C GLU A 703 36.42 -3.60 15.08
N ARG A 704 36.89 -4.83 15.29
CA ARG A 704 37.58 -5.27 16.52
C ARG A 704 39.05 -4.88 16.43
N SER A 705 39.55 -4.12 17.40
CA SER A 705 40.96 -3.75 17.48
C SER A 705 41.87 -4.98 17.64
N THR A 706 42.96 -5.03 16.87
CA THR A 706 43.97 -6.09 16.90
C THR A 706 45.14 -5.82 17.84
N GLU A 707 45.16 -4.66 18.50
CA GLU A 707 46.25 -4.26 19.39
C GLU A 707 46.15 -4.96 20.74
N THR A 708 46.98 -5.99 20.94
CA THR A 708 47.23 -6.60 22.24
C THR A 708 48.39 -5.88 22.93
N GLY A 709 48.06 -4.84 23.70
CA GLY A 709 48.92 -4.28 24.75
C GLY A 709 49.39 -2.84 24.54
N GLY A 710 49.14 -2.00 25.56
CA GLY A 710 49.89 -0.76 25.82
C GLY A 710 49.14 0.55 25.53
N ALA A 711 48.69 1.20 26.62
CA ALA A 711 48.17 2.58 26.74
C ALA A 711 46.81 2.91 26.07
N CYS A 712 45.93 3.59 26.83
CA CYS A 712 44.70 4.24 26.35
C CYS A 712 45.02 5.22 25.21
N SER A 713 45.01 4.79 23.95
CA SER A 713 44.93 5.74 22.84
C SER A 713 43.52 6.36 22.83
N ASP A 714 43.46 7.68 22.83
CA ASP A 714 42.23 8.46 22.95
C ASP A 714 41.27 8.17 21.78
N SER A 715 40.35 7.23 22.01
CA SER A 715 39.20 6.98 21.14
C SER A 715 38.21 8.14 21.27
N VAL A 716 38.59 9.33 20.80
CA VAL A 716 37.78 10.55 20.78
C VAL A 716 37.73 11.12 19.37
N ALA A 717 36.60 11.68 18.98
CA ALA A 717 36.41 12.42 17.73
C ALA A 717 36.38 13.93 18.03
N ALA A 718 37.00 14.76 17.19
CA ALA A 718 36.84 16.21 17.27
C ALA A 718 35.35 16.58 17.15
N ALA A 719 34.85 17.43 18.06
CA ALA A 719 33.41 17.70 18.15
C ALA A 719 32.84 18.33 16.88
N SER A 720 33.59 19.20 16.19
CA SER A 720 33.19 19.80 14.91
C SER A 720 32.79 18.75 13.86
N ASN A 721 33.51 17.62 13.81
CA ASN A 721 33.35 16.59 12.79
C ASN A 721 32.73 15.28 13.31
N ALA A 722 32.42 15.21 14.61
CA ALA A 722 31.84 14.02 15.22
C ALA A 722 30.47 13.69 14.61
N LYS A 723 30.27 12.41 14.35
CA LYS A 723 29.02 11.80 13.88
C LYS A 723 28.71 10.62 14.80
N ALA A 724 27.49 10.56 15.33
CA ALA A 724 27.12 9.51 16.26
C ALA A 724 27.08 8.13 15.55
N PHE A 725 27.83 7.16 16.06
CA PHE A 725 27.81 5.79 15.58
C PHE A 725 26.73 4.99 16.30
N THR A 726 25.58 4.83 15.64
CA THR A 726 24.37 4.24 16.26
C THR A 726 24.26 2.72 16.12
N GLN A 727 25.17 2.05 15.41
CA GLN A 727 25.14 0.59 15.24
C GLN A 727 25.74 -0.15 16.44
N GLU A 728 25.52 -1.47 16.47
CA GLU A 728 26.33 -2.39 17.29
C GLU A 728 27.74 -2.50 16.69
N GLY A 729 28.72 -2.80 17.54
CA GLY A 729 30.11 -2.95 17.14
C GLY A 729 30.94 -3.58 18.26
N TYR A 730 32.23 -3.26 18.33
CA TYR A 730 33.16 -3.71 19.36
C TYR A 730 33.56 -2.56 20.27
N LEU A 731 33.69 -2.84 21.57
CA LEU A 731 34.08 -1.84 22.56
C LEU A 731 35.55 -1.45 22.40
N THR A 732 35.82 -0.14 22.36
CA THR A 732 37.18 0.41 22.18
C THR A 732 38.03 0.25 23.44
N SER A 733 39.32 0.59 23.37
CA SER A 733 40.25 0.51 24.52
C SER A 733 39.80 1.40 25.68
N ARG A 734 38.98 2.42 25.39
CA ARG A 734 38.32 3.28 26.39
C ARG A 734 37.37 2.52 27.32
N CYS A 735 36.91 1.33 26.96
CA CYS A 735 35.98 0.56 27.80
C CYS A 735 36.66 -0.35 28.84
N GLY A 736 37.94 -0.11 29.15
CA GLY A 736 38.67 -0.82 30.20
C GLY A 736 38.58 -2.34 30.05
N LYS A 737 38.12 -3.02 31.11
CA LYS A 737 38.00 -4.49 31.14
C LYS A 737 37.02 -5.09 30.13
N TYR A 738 36.15 -4.30 29.51
CA TYR A 738 35.19 -4.75 28.49
C TYR A 738 35.69 -4.55 27.06
N HIS A 739 36.92 -4.05 26.92
CA HIS A 739 37.57 -3.85 25.63
C HIS A 739 37.48 -5.09 24.72
N GLY A 740 37.20 -4.86 23.43
CA GLY A 740 37.19 -5.89 22.39
C GLY A 740 35.99 -6.84 22.43
N LEU A 741 35.06 -6.67 23.36
CA LEU A 741 33.77 -7.36 23.37
C LEU A 741 32.81 -6.73 22.35
N HIS A 742 31.97 -7.55 21.71
CA HIS A 742 30.89 -7.05 20.86
C HIS A 742 29.75 -6.47 21.72
N SER A 743 29.11 -5.40 21.25
CA SER A 743 28.03 -4.63 21.90
C SER A 743 27.07 -5.48 22.72
N ARG A 744 26.44 -6.50 22.11
CA ARG A 744 25.47 -7.36 22.82
C ARG A 744 26.06 -8.04 24.06
N LYS A 745 27.23 -8.68 23.91
CA LYS A 745 27.91 -9.38 25.02
C LYS A 745 28.45 -8.41 26.05
N ALA A 746 28.96 -7.26 25.61
CA ALA A 746 29.45 -6.21 26.49
C ALA A 746 28.32 -5.60 27.33
N GLY A 747 27.21 -5.22 26.71
CA GLY A 747 26.03 -4.71 27.39
C GLY A 747 25.51 -5.68 28.44
N GLU A 748 25.39 -6.97 28.09
CA GLU A 748 25.01 -8.00 29.07
C GLU A 748 25.98 -8.09 30.26
N GLN A 749 27.30 -8.06 30.00
CA GLN A 749 28.30 -8.17 31.05
C GLN A 749 28.33 -6.92 31.95
N ILE A 750 28.24 -5.73 31.36
CA ILE A 750 28.20 -4.44 32.07
C ILE A 750 27.02 -4.42 33.04
N VAL A 751 25.84 -4.82 32.59
CA VAL A 751 24.63 -4.82 33.43
C VAL A 751 24.75 -5.86 34.54
N LYS A 752 25.23 -7.08 34.26
CA LYS A 752 25.48 -8.11 35.29
C LYS A 752 26.46 -7.63 36.37
N ASP A 753 27.52 -6.95 35.94
CA ASP A 753 28.54 -6.41 36.85
C ASP A 753 27.98 -5.26 37.71
N LEU A 754 27.18 -4.37 37.14
CA LEU A 754 26.45 -3.33 37.89
C LEU A 754 25.37 -3.89 38.81
N GLN A 755 24.73 -4.99 38.42
CA GLN A 755 23.72 -5.67 39.23
C GLN A 755 24.30 -6.24 40.53
N ARG A 756 25.52 -6.80 40.48
CA ARG A 756 26.22 -7.29 41.69
C ARG A 756 26.47 -6.20 42.72
N VAL A 757 26.55 -4.94 42.29
CA VAL A 757 26.70 -3.77 43.17
C VAL A 757 25.41 -2.98 43.34
N SER A 758 24.25 -3.54 42.94
CA SER A 758 22.92 -2.92 43.05
C SER A 758 22.73 -1.59 42.30
N HIS A 759 23.50 -1.37 41.24
CA HIS A 759 23.46 -0.16 40.40
C HIS A 759 22.99 -0.41 38.96
N GLY A 760 22.52 -1.62 38.63
CA GLY A 760 21.96 -1.92 37.32
C GLY A 760 21.05 -3.15 37.33
N ASP A 761 19.96 -3.12 36.57
CA ASP A 761 19.04 -4.24 36.38
C ASP A 761 18.63 -4.35 34.90
N PHE A 762 18.44 -5.57 34.40
CA PHE A 762 17.80 -5.77 33.09
C PHE A 762 16.33 -5.41 33.19
N VAL A 763 15.85 -4.58 32.27
CA VAL A 763 14.46 -4.11 32.27
C VAL A 763 13.89 -4.14 30.86
N GLU A 764 12.63 -4.55 30.77
CA GLU A 764 11.84 -4.45 29.57
C GLU A 764 10.88 -3.26 29.67
N GLN A 765 10.86 -2.41 28.66
CA GLN A 765 10.00 -1.23 28.57
C GLN A 765 9.06 -1.33 27.37
N TRP A 766 7.91 -0.70 27.49
CA TRP A 766 6.87 -0.69 26.46
C TRP A 766 6.40 0.73 26.19
N ARG A 767 6.14 1.04 24.92
CA ARG A 767 5.53 2.30 24.52
C ARG A 767 4.03 2.32 24.79
N LEU A 768 3.36 1.16 24.66
CA LEU A 768 1.92 1.04 24.89
C LEU A 768 1.55 1.53 26.30
N ARG A 769 0.51 2.36 26.38
CA ARG A 769 -0.11 2.80 27.63
C ARG A 769 -1.48 2.16 27.79
N ASP A 770 -1.99 2.20 29.01
CA ASP A 770 -3.38 1.84 29.27
C ASP A 770 -4.34 2.83 28.60
N TRP A 771 -5.48 2.33 28.13
CA TRP A 771 -6.39 3.06 27.25
C TRP A 771 -7.35 3.91 28.07
N LEU A 772 -7.22 5.25 27.99
CA LEU A 772 -8.11 6.22 28.63
C LEU A 772 -9.46 6.30 27.89
N ILE A 773 -10.53 5.84 28.55
CA ILE A 773 -11.87 5.74 27.95
C ILE A 773 -12.85 6.83 28.43
N SER A 774 -12.60 7.49 29.56
CA SER A 774 -13.47 8.56 30.09
C SER A 774 -13.56 9.75 29.15
N ARG A 775 -14.78 10.25 28.91
CA ARG A 775 -15.03 11.50 28.18
C ARG A 775 -16.06 12.34 28.95
N GLN A 776 -15.75 13.61 29.16
CA GLN A 776 -16.62 14.60 29.84
C GLN A 776 -17.64 15.16 28.85
N ARG A 777 -18.41 14.27 28.22
CA ARG A 777 -19.34 14.57 27.13
C ARG A 777 -20.67 13.90 27.39
N TYR A 778 -21.69 14.38 26.69
CA TYR A 778 -23.03 13.85 26.83
C TYR A 778 -23.27 12.68 25.86
N TRP A 779 -22.84 12.82 24.60
CA TRP A 779 -23.22 11.86 23.56
C TRP A 779 -22.28 10.64 23.49
N GLY A 780 -22.34 9.78 24.51
CA GLY A 780 -21.61 8.51 24.58
C GLY A 780 -22.26 7.52 25.55
N ALA A 781 -21.84 6.26 25.53
CA ALA A 781 -22.38 5.25 26.45
C ALA A 781 -22.00 5.58 27.91
N PRO A 782 -22.96 5.74 28.85
CA PRO A 782 -22.64 6.05 30.24
C PRO A 782 -21.79 4.97 30.91
N ILE A 783 -20.80 5.38 31.72
CA ILE A 783 -20.00 4.43 32.51
C ILE A 783 -20.88 3.87 33.64
N PRO A 784 -21.07 2.53 33.73
CA PRO A 784 -22.04 1.91 34.65
C PRO A 784 -21.47 1.78 36.08
N ILE A 785 -21.01 2.88 36.66
CA ILE A 785 -20.48 2.97 38.04
C ILE A 785 -21.26 4.00 38.85
N ILE A 786 -21.45 3.73 40.14
CA ILE A 786 -22.06 4.60 41.14
C ILE A 786 -21.02 4.92 42.22
N HIS A 787 -20.76 6.20 42.45
CA HIS A 787 -19.87 6.72 43.49
C HIS A 787 -20.62 6.91 44.80
N CYS A 788 -20.32 6.07 45.78
CA CYS A 788 -20.86 6.15 47.14
C CYS A 788 -19.79 6.69 48.10
N GLY A 789 -20.15 7.65 48.96
CA GLY A 789 -19.22 8.21 49.96
C GLY A 789 -18.68 7.18 50.96
N SER A 790 -19.42 6.09 51.21
CA SER A 790 -19.01 5.03 52.14
C SER A 790 -18.40 3.80 51.44
N CYS A 791 -18.94 3.39 50.28
CA CYS A 791 -18.51 2.18 49.58
C CYS A 791 -17.47 2.43 48.48
N GLY A 792 -17.21 3.70 48.12
CA GLY A 792 -16.39 4.04 46.96
C GLY A 792 -17.14 3.80 45.63
N PRO A 793 -16.41 3.51 44.53
CA PRO A 793 -17.02 3.20 43.24
C PRO A 793 -17.63 1.79 43.27
N VAL A 794 -18.93 1.69 42.99
CA VAL A 794 -19.70 0.44 43.01
C VAL A 794 -20.30 0.20 41.61
N PRO A 795 -20.21 -1.01 41.04
CA PRO A 795 -20.81 -1.29 39.74
C PRO A 795 -22.34 -1.24 39.80
N VAL A 796 -22.96 -0.77 38.72
CA VAL A 796 -24.40 -0.88 38.52
C VAL A 796 -24.77 -2.37 38.35
N PRO A 797 -25.80 -2.89 39.06
CA PRO A 797 -26.24 -4.27 38.89
C PRO A 797 -26.77 -4.57 37.49
N ASP A 798 -26.54 -5.79 36.97
CA ASP A 798 -26.95 -6.21 35.61
C ASP A 798 -28.43 -5.94 35.29
N HIS A 799 -29.33 -6.13 36.26
CA HIS A 799 -30.78 -5.92 36.10
C HIS A 799 -31.19 -4.42 36.06
N GLN A 800 -30.25 -3.50 36.29
CA GLN A 800 -30.44 -2.05 36.19
C GLN A 800 -29.79 -1.46 34.95
N LEU A 801 -29.19 -2.30 34.09
CA LEU A 801 -28.72 -1.89 32.78
C LEU A 801 -29.89 -1.86 31.78
N PRO A 802 -29.85 -0.99 30.76
CA PRO A 802 -28.83 0.04 30.56
C PRO A 802 -28.99 1.25 31.51
N VAL A 803 -27.87 1.88 31.88
CA VAL A 803 -27.92 3.27 32.37
C VAL A 803 -28.14 4.15 31.15
N GLU A 804 -29.38 4.59 30.94
CA GLU A 804 -29.77 5.40 29.78
C GLU A 804 -29.32 6.86 29.92
N LEU A 805 -29.02 7.52 28.79
CA LEU A 805 -28.75 8.95 28.74
C LEU A 805 -30.01 9.78 29.04
N PRO A 806 -29.96 10.80 29.91
CA PRO A 806 -31.08 11.70 30.14
C PRO A 806 -31.25 12.67 28.98
N LYS A 807 -32.47 13.14 28.71
CA LYS A 807 -32.67 14.22 27.73
C LYS A 807 -32.01 15.52 28.21
N ILE A 808 -31.28 16.19 27.33
CA ILE A 808 -30.70 17.51 27.58
C ILE A 808 -31.51 18.61 26.88
N GLY A 809 -31.58 19.80 27.48
CA GLY A 809 -32.32 20.94 26.94
C GLY A 809 -31.72 22.28 27.33
N GLY A 810 -32.29 23.37 26.81
CA GLY A 810 -31.91 24.74 27.17
C GLY A 810 -30.56 25.18 26.59
N ASP A 811 -29.73 25.85 27.40
CA ASP A 811 -28.46 26.44 26.95
C ASP A 811 -27.41 25.42 26.48
N TRP A 812 -27.55 24.15 26.87
CA TRP A 812 -26.70 23.06 26.39
C TRP A 812 -26.86 22.82 24.89
N LEU A 813 -28.08 22.93 24.36
CA LEU A 813 -28.33 22.88 22.91
C LEU A 813 -27.80 24.13 22.19
N LYS A 814 -27.54 25.22 22.93
CA LYS A 814 -26.96 26.48 22.41
C LYS A 814 -25.43 26.54 22.55
N GLY A 815 -24.77 25.41 22.81
CA GLY A 815 -23.31 25.33 22.87
C GLY A 815 -22.68 25.73 24.21
N LYS A 816 -23.44 25.65 25.33
CA LYS A 816 -22.83 25.73 26.67
C LYS A 816 -21.76 24.65 26.81
N LYS A 817 -20.58 25.07 27.29
CA LYS A 817 -19.37 24.22 27.37
C LYS A 817 -19.23 23.57 28.76
N GLY A 818 -18.91 22.28 28.80
CA GLY A 818 -18.72 21.47 30.01
C GLY A 818 -19.41 20.11 29.87
N ASN A 819 -19.48 19.31 30.94
CA ASN A 819 -20.20 18.04 30.93
C ASN A 819 -21.70 18.25 31.21
N PRO A 820 -22.62 18.00 30.25
CA PRO A 820 -24.05 18.25 30.46
C PRO A 820 -24.66 17.34 31.54
N LEU A 821 -24.13 16.13 31.72
CA LEU A 821 -24.65 15.13 32.66
C LEU A 821 -24.55 15.61 34.11
N GLU A 822 -23.52 16.38 34.46
CA GLU A 822 -23.33 16.95 35.80
C GLU A 822 -24.47 17.88 36.23
N SER A 823 -25.18 18.49 35.26
CA SER A 823 -26.29 19.41 35.52
C SER A 823 -27.66 18.72 35.61
N SER A 824 -27.72 17.41 35.40
CA SER A 824 -28.96 16.62 35.47
C SER A 824 -29.13 16.03 36.87
N ASP A 825 -29.59 16.85 37.83
CA ASP A 825 -29.68 16.46 39.24
C ASP A 825 -30.50 15.17 39.45
N GLU A 826 -31.62 15.00 38.74
CA GLU A 826 -32.46 13.80 38.84
C GLU A 826 -31.78 12.53 38.33
N TRP A 827 -30.91 12.64 37.33
CA TRP A 827 -30.20 11.50 36.76
C TRP A 827 -28.95 11.13 37.57
N VAL A 828 -28.19 12.14 38.01
CA VAL A 828 -26.94 11.98 38.75
C VAL A 828 -27.19 11.36 40.11
N HIS A 829 -28.20 11.81 40.85
CA HIS A 829 -28.45 11.34 42.21
C HIS A 829 -29.18 10.00 42.20
N THR A 830 -28.61 9.00 42.88
CA THR A 830 -29.18 7.66 42.97
C THR A 830 -28.88 7.04 44.35
N LYS A 831 -29.31 5.80 44.57
CA LYS A 831 -28.96 5.03 45.77
C LYS A 831 -27.80 4.09 45.47
N CYS A 832 -26.91 3.92 46.45
CA CYS A 832 -25.84 2.93 46.39
C CYS A 832 -26.45 1.51 46.35
N PRO A 833 -26.13 0.68 45.34
CA PRO A 833 -26.69 -0.68 45.27
C PRO A 833 -26.12 -1.62 46.35
N ASN A 834 -25.01 -1.25 47.00
CA ASN A 834 -24.39 -2.04 48.06
C ASN A 834 -24.94 -1.71 49.46
N CYS A 835 -25.07 -0.43 49.82
CA CYS A 835 -25.47 0.00 51.17
C CYS A 835 -26.81 0.75 51.25
N GLY A 836 -27.45 1.06 50.11
CA GLY A 836 -28.72 1.80 50.05
C GLY A 836 -28.63 3.31 50.33
N GLY A 837 -27.48 3.82 50.77
CA GLY A 837 -27.24 5.24 51.05
C GLY A 837 -27.21 6.13 49.80
N PRO A 838 -27.21 7.46 49.96
CA PRO A 838 -27.14 8.41 48.84
C PRO A 838 -25.82 8.25 48.07
N ALA A 839 -25.90 8.26 46.75
CA ALA A 839 -24.76 8.09 45.86
C ALA A 839 -24.97 8.88 44.55
N LYS A 840 -23.92 8.96 43.73
CA LYS A 840 -23.96 9.66 42.44
C LYS A 840 -23.53 8.73 41.31
N ARG A 841 -24.23 8.74 40.18
CA ARG A 841 -23.75 8.06 38.97
C ARG A 841 -22.46 8.68 38.47
N ASP A 842 -21.64 7.89 37.80
CA ASP A 842 -20.52 8.44 37.02
C ASP A 842 -21.09 9.29 35.87
N THR A 843 -20.57 10.50 35.74
CA THR A 843 -21.01 11.47 34.73
C THR A 843 -20.16 11.43 33.47
N ASP A 844 -19.06 10.68 33.46
CA ASP A 844 -18.30 10.44 32.24
C ASP A 844 -19.00 9.41 31.36
N THR A 845 -18.90 9.60 30.05
CA THR A 845 -19.27 8.60 29.05
C THR A 845 -18.03 7.89 28.51
N MET A 846 -18.21 6.70 27.97
CA MET A 846 -17.15 5.95 27.30
C MET A 846 -16.83 6.54 25.92
N ASP A 847 -15.56 6.49 25.54
CA ASP A 847 -15.09 6.83 24.20
C ASP A 847 -15.76 5.96 23.12
N THR A 848 -16.05 6.53 21.95
CA THR A 848 -16.71 5.87 20.82
C THR A 848 -15.96 4.61 20.32
N PHE A 849 -14.63 4.55 20.50
CA PHE A 849 -13.86 3.36 20.14
C PHE A 849 -14.18 2.15 21.02
N VAL A 850 -14.78 2.35 22.21
CA VAL A 850 -15.28 1.24 23.02
C VAL A 850 -16.41 0.54 22.27
N ASP A 851 -17.36 1.27 21.70
CA ASP A 851 -18.45 0.67 20.92
C ASP A 851 -17.94 0.00 19.63
N SER A 852 -17.03 0.67 18.92
CA SER A 852 -16.47 0.14 17.67
C SER A 852 -15.52 -1.05 17.87
N SER A 853 -15.08 -1.33 19.11
CA SER A 853 -14.14 -2.43 19.39
C SER A 853 -14.78 -3.83 19.41
N TRP A 854 -16.11 -3.94 19.37
CA TRP A 854 -16.80 -5.25 19.46
C TRP A 854 -18.05 -5.42 18.58
N TYR A 855 -18.51 -4.37 17.89
CA TYR A 855 -19.73 -4.39 17.06
C TYR A 855 -19.80 -5.55 16.04
N PHE A 856 -18.65 -6.00 15.53
CA PHE A 856 -18.56 -7.13 14.61
C PHE A 856 -18.99 -8.47 15.24
N LEU A 857 -18.89 -8.62 16.55
CA LEU A 857 -19.48 -9.76 17.27
C LEU A 857 -20.98 -9.59 17.46
N ARG A 858 -21.45 -8.35 17.72
CA ARG A 858 -22.88 -8.07 17.90
C ARG A 858 -23.71 -8.37 16.67
N TYR A 859 -23.18 -8.13 15.47
CA TYR A 859 -23.86 -8.48 14.22
C TYR A 859 -24.19 -9.97 14.09
N LEU A 860 -23.49 -10.87 14.79
CA LEU A 860 -23.76 -12.31 14.74
C LEU A 860 -25.09 -12.65 15.41
N ASP A 861 -25.52 -11.85 16.38
CA ASP A 861 -26.75 -12.06 17.15
C ASP A 861 -27.32 -10.73 17.71
N PRO A 862 -27.79 -9.82 16.84
CA PRO A 862 -28.12 -8.45 17.21
C PRO A 862 -29.40 -8.32 18.06
N ALA A 863 -30.27 -9.34 18.02
CA ALA A 863 -31.53 -9.36 18.74
C ALA A 863 -31.42 -9.93 20.17
N ASN A 864 -30.23 -10.39 20.58
CA ASN A 864 -30.03 -11.00 21.88
C ASN A 864 -30.08 -9.97 23.01
N THR A 865 -31.08 -10.09 23.88
CA THR A 865 -31.28 -9.19 25.02
C THR A 865 -30.56 -9.66 26.29
N GLU A 866 -30.17 -10.93 26.37
CA GLU A 866 -29.59 -11.52 27.59
C GLU A 866 -28.06 -11.39 27.63
N GLN A 867 -27.40 -11.54 26.48
CA GLN A 867 -25.95 -11.53 26.32
C GLN A 867 -25.52 -10.64 25.15
N PRO A 868 -24.24 -10.19 25.12
CA PRO A 868 -23.72 -9.40 24.01
C PRO A 868 -23.88 -10.11 22.65
N PHE A 869 -23.72 -11.43 22.62
CA PHE A 869 -24.00 -12.31 21.49
C PHE A 869 -24.07 -13.76 21.97
N SER A 870 -24.79 -14.63 21.25
CA SER A 870 -24.83 -16.06 21.57
C SER A 870 -23.44 -16.71 21.46
N PRO A 871 -23.01 -17.51 22.46
CA PRO A 871 -21.68 -18.13 22.45
C PRO A 871 -21.44 -19.07 21.26
N SER A 872 -22.49 -19.77 20.80
CA SER A 872 -22.43 -20.65 19.62
C SER A 872 -22.31 -19.90 18.28
N SER A 873 -22.52 -18.58 18.28
CA SER A 873 -22.43 -17.75 17.08
C SER A 873 -21.03 -17.14 16.90
N ALA A 874 -20.26 -17.04 18.00
CA ALA A 874 -19.01 -16.32 18.09
C ALA A 874 -17.98 -16.83 17.06
N ARG A 875 -17.56 -15.93 16.16
CA ARG A 875 -16.57 -16.23 15.12
C ARG A 875 -15.89 -14.94 14.65
N PRO A 876 -14.65 -15.02 14.14
CA PRO A 876 -13.99 -13.89 13.52
C PRO A 876 -14.65 -13.51 12.19
N VAL A 877 -14.36 -12.29 11.74
CA VAL A 877 -14.67 -11.82 10.38
C VAL A 877 -13.66 -12.44 9.42
N ASP A 878 -14.14 -12.96 8.28
CA ASP A 878 -13.27 -13.55 7.26
C ASP A 878 -12.57 -12.47 6.44
N VAL A 879 -13.31 -11.44 6.00
CA VAL A 879 -12.75 -10.29 5.27
C VAL A 879 -13.25 -8.99 5.89
N TYR A 880 -12.33 -8.20 6.45
CA TYR A 880 -12.59 -6.88 7.00
C TYR A 880 -12.06 -5.78 6.07
N ILE A 881 -12.91 -4.85 5.65
CA ILE A 881 -12.58 -3.80 4.67
C ILE A 881 -12.65 -2.42 5.34
N GLY A 882 -11.60 -1.62 5.19
CA GLY A 882 -11.54 -0.31 5.85
C GLY A 882 -10.38 0.56 5.42
N GLY A 883 -10.33 1.77 5.97
CA GLY A 883 -9.25 2.72 5.72
C GLY A 883 -7.99 2.45 6.56
N VAL A 884 -6.81 2.76 6.00
CA VAL A 884 -5.52 2.59 6.72
C VAL A 884 -5.37 3.55 7.90
N GLU A 885 -6.17 4.63 7.98
CA GLU A 885 -6.18 5.54 9.13
C GLU A 885 -6.52 4.84 10.46
N HIS A 886 -7.23 3.72 10.39
CA HIS A 886 -7.63 2.93 11.56
C HIS A 886 -6.61 1.85 11.94
N ALA A 887 -5.43 1.85 11.30
CA ALA A 887 -4.39 0.83 11.47
C ALA A 887 -3.93 0.61 12.92
N ILE A 888 -3.93 1.67 13.73
CA ILE A 888 -3.54 1.63 15.14
C ILE A 888 -4.79 1.58 16.00
N LEU A 889 -5.48 2.71 16.23
CA LEU A 889 -6.63 2.88 17.13
C LEU A 889 -7.65 1.72 17.11
N HIS A 890 -8.63 1.79 16.20
CA HIS A 890 -9.73 0.83 16.11
C HIS A 890 -9.25 -0.61 16.00
N LEU A 891 -8.27 -0.90 15.13
CA LEU A 891 -7.81 -2.28 14.94
C LEU A 891 -7.11 -2.83 16.18
N LEU A 892 -6.33 -2.05 16.92
CA LEU A 892 -5.68 -2.50 18.15
C LEU A 892 -6.70 -2.73 19.27
N TYR A 893 -7.68 -1.82 19.43
CA TYR A 893 -8.73 -1.96 20.43
C TYR A 893 -9.65 -3.15 20.15
N ALA A 894 -10.01 -3.37 18.89
CA ALA A 894 -10.78 -4.54 18.48
C ALA A 894 -10.06 -5.85 18.79
N ARG A 895 -8.74 -5.91 18.55
CA ARG A 895 -7.91 -7.07 18.91
C ARG A 895 -7.87 -7.29 20.42
N PHE A 896 -7.69 -6.23 21.20
CA PHE A 896 -7.69 -6.30 22.66
C PHE A 896 -9.02 -6.83 23.21
N ILE A 897 -10.15 -6.25 22.80
CA ILE A 897 -11.47 -6.65 23.29
C ILE A 897 -11.83 -8.07 22.81
N TYR A 898 -11.49 -8.44 21.58
CA TYR A 898 -11.67 -9.81 21.11
C TYR A 898 -10.90 -10.83 21.94
N LYS A 899 -9.61 -10.57 22.24
CA LYS A 899 -8.79 -11.44 23.10
C LYS A 899 -9.32 -11.52 24.52
N PHE A 900 -9.82 -10.42 25.07
CA PHE A 900 -10.46 -10.43 26.38
C PHE A 900 -11.74 -11.28 26.37
N LEU A 901 -12.64 -11.06 25.41
CA LEU A 901 -13.90 -11.79 25.31
C LEU A 901 -13.68 -13.28 25.00
N SER A 902 -12.65 -13.64 24.24
CA SER A 902 -12.31 -15.04 23.96
C SER A 902 -11.87 -15.84 25.18
N GLN A 903 -11.48 -15.15 26.26
CA GLN A 903 -11.18 -15.75 27.57
C GLN A 903 -12.42 -15.87 28.48
N SER A 904 -13.61 -15.49 28.01
CA SER A 904 -14.86 -15.53 28.77
C SER A 904 -15.79 -16.68 28.33
N GLU A 905 -16.87 -16.90 29.07
CA GLU A 905 -17.90 -17.90 28.74
C GLU A 905 -18.65 -17.63 27.43
N LEU A 906 -18.47 -16.43 26.84
CA LEU A 906 -18.98 -16.10 25.51
C LEU A 906 -18.25 -16.85 24.38
N PHE A 907 -17.15 -17.56 24.68
CA PHE A 907 -16.41 -18.42 23.75
C PHE A 907 -16.17 -19.84 24.33
N PRO A 908 -17.21 -20.69 24.41
CA PRO A 908 -17.21 -21.95 25.16
C PRO A 908 -16.33 -23.06 24.56
N ASP A 909 -16.02 -23.00 23.26
CA ASP A 909 -15.16 -24.01 22.61
C ASP A 909 -13.66 -23.72 22.76
N LEU A 910 -13.27 -22.45 22.96
CA LEU A 910 -11.88 -22.04 23.19
C LEU A 910 -11.40 -22.30 24.63
N SER A 911 -12.33 -22.33 25.60
CA SER A 911 -12.03 -22.56 27.01
C SER A 911 -11.87 -24.05 27.39
N ARG A 912 -12.24 -24.98 26.49
CA ARG A 912 -12.37 -26.42 26.81
C ARG A 912 -11.25 -27.32 26.28
N THR A 913 -10.47 -26.90 25.29
CA THR A 913 -9.50 -27.78 24.62
C THR A 913 -8.08 -27.72 25.18
N GLY A 914 -7.77 -26.80 26.12
CA GLY A 914 -6.43 -26.69 26.74
C GLY A 914 -5.29 -26.42 25.74
N HIS A 915 -5.60 -26.26 24.45
CA HIS A 915 -4.67 -26.01 23.36
C HIS A 915 -4.94 -24.62 22.80
N LEU A 916 -4.15 -23.66 23.28
CA LEU A 916 -3.89 -22.34 22.68
C LEU A 916 -3.22 -22.47 21.29
N ALA A 917 -3.64 -23.39 20.44
CA ALA A 917 -2.89 -23.71 19.21
C ALA A 917 -3.05 -22.64 18.12
N MET A 918 -4.02 -21.73 18.23
CA MET A 918 -4.20 -20.62 17.28
C MET A 918 -4.48 -19.29 17.99
N PRO A 919 -3.79 -18.20 17.61
CA PRO A 919 -4.09 -16.86 18.08
C PRO A 919 -5.54 -16.44 17.88
N SER A 920 -6.16 -15.88 18.93
CA SER A 920 -7.50 -15.30 18.85
C SER A 920 -7.43 -13.90 18.23
N GLU A 921 -7.85 -13.76 16.97
CA GLU A 921 -7.86 -12.50 16.23
C GLU A 921 -9.24 -12.24 15.60
N PRO A 922 -9.77 -11.01 15.65
CA PRO A 922 -11.12 -10.69 15.20
C PRO A 922 -11.29 -10.67 13.67
N PHE A 923 -10.21 -10.43 12.93
CA PHE A 923 -10.24 -10.26 11.47
C PHE A 923 -9.16 -11.14 10.82
N LYS A 924 -9.57 -12.16 10.04
CA LYS A 924 -8.63 -13.05 9.35
C LYS A 924 -7.87 -12.32 8.24
N THR A 925 -8.61 -11.63 7.37
CA THR A 925 -8.07 -10.83 6.28
C THR A 925 -8.46 -9.36 6.44
N LEU A 926 -7.51 -8.45 6.24
CA LEU A 926 -7.73 -7.01 6.26
C LEU A 926 -7.45 -6.42 4.87
N LEU A 927 -8.48 -5.89 4.23
CA LEU A 927 -8.36 -5.13 2.99
C LEU A 927 -8.36 -3.63 3.32
N SER A 928 -7.15 -3.08 3.44
CA SER A 928 -6.97 -1.64 3.61
C SER A 928 -7.12 -0.91 2.27
N GLN A 929 -8.18 -0.13 2.11
CA GLN A 929 -8.32 0.70 0.92
C GLN A 929 -7.42 1.95 1.00
N GLY A 930 -7.00 2.44 -0.16
CA GLY A 930 -6.40 3.76 -0.30
C GLY A 930 -7.44 4.86 -0.20
N MET A 931 -6.96 6.05 0.15
CA MET A 931 -7.82 7.23 0.36
C MET A 931 -8.48 7.67 -0.94
N VAL A 932 -9.69 8.19 -0.86
CA VAL A 932 -10.31 8.92 -1.98
C VAL A 932 -10.00 10.40 -1.83
N HIS A 933 -9.31 10.96 -2.82
CA HIS A 933 -8.95 12.36 -2.87
C HIS A 933 -9.91 13.13 -3.78
N GLY A 934 -10.43 14.23 -3.28
CA GLY A 934 -11.24 15.18 -4.02
C GLY A 934 -10.40 16.36 -4.51
N LYS A 935 -10.77 16.91 -5.67
CA LYS A 935 -10.21 18.18 -6.13
C LYS A 935 -10.57 19.27 -5.12
N THR A 936 -9.54 19.96 -4.61
CA THR A 936 -9.63 20.90 -3.49
C THR A 936 -9.10 22.25 -3.93
N TYR A 937 -9.82 23.30 -3.54
CA TYR A 937 -9.48 24.68 -3.87
C TYR A 937 -9.10 25.42 -2.59
N SER A 938 -7.96 26.10 -2.59
CA SER A 938 -7.56 26.97 -1.48
C SER A 938 -7.12 28.35 -1.97
N GLU A 939 -7.33 29.34 -1.12
CA GLU A 939 -6.94 30.71 -1.38
C GLU A 939 -5.40 30.85 -1.38
N PRO A 940 -4.77 31.40 -2.43
CA PRO A 940 -3.31 31.41 -2.56
C PRO A 940 -2.56 32.14 -1.44
N SER A 941 -3.12 33.21 -0.89
CA SER A 941 -2.48 34.05 0.11
C SER A 941 -2.59 33.51 1.54
N THR A 942 -3.71 32.87 1.87
CA THR A 942 -4.01 32.43 3.25
C THR A 942 -3.93 30.92 3.43
N GLY A 943 -3.99 30.14 2.34
CA GLY A 943 -4.11 28.68 2.41
C GLY A 943 -5.48 28.18 2.86
N ARG A 944 -6.45 29.08 3.10
CA ARG A 944 -7.81 28.72 3.52
C ARG A 944 -8.52 27.93 2.42
N PHE A 945 -9.17 26.83 2.78
CA PHE A 945 -10.00 26.08 1.84
C PHE A 945 -11.25 26.88 1.44
N LEU A 946 -11.55 26.86 0.15
CA LEU A 946 -12.65 27.59 -0.45
C LEU A 946 -13.91 26.72 -0.53
N LEU A 947 -15.06 27.31 -0.26
CA LEU A 947 -16.35 26.67 -0.46
C LEU A 947 -16.64 26.52 -1.96
N PRO A 948 -17.39 25.49 -2.39
CA PRO A 948 -17.82 25.36 -3.79
C PRO A 948 -18.57 26.59 -4.31
N SER A 949 -19.27 27.33 -3.44
CA SER A 949 -19.95 28.57 -3.79
C SER A 949 -19.00 29.73 -4.09
N GLU A 950 -17.78 29.72 -3.54
CA GLU A 950 -16.74 30.75 -3.70
C GLU A 950 -15.89 30.56 -4.97
N VAL A 951 -16.00 29.42 -5.66
CA VAL A 951 -15.23 29.12 -6.87
C VAL A 951 -16.14 29.17 -8.10
N ASP A 952 -15.70 29.87 -9.14
CA ASP A 952 -16.29 29.82 -10.48
C ASP A 952 -15.60 28.73 -11.31
N LEU A 953 -16.41 27.77 -11.75
CA LEU A 953 -16.00 26.63 -12.57
C LEU A 953 -16.62 26.66 -13.98
N SER A 954 -17.12 27.82 -14.43
CA SER A 954 -17.61 28.00 -15.81
C SER A 954 -16.57 27.64 -16.86
N SER A 955 -15.28 27.84 -16.55
CA SER A 955 -14.14 27.26 -17.25
C SER A 955 -13.37 26.32 -16.32
N PRO A 956 -13.65 24.99 -16.35
CA PRO A 956 -13.07 24.03 -15.40
C PRO A 956 -11.53 23.98 -15.39
N ASP A 957 -10.91 24.28 -16.54
CA ASP A 957 -9.45 24.31 -16.71
C ASP A 957 -8.81 25.61 -16.18
N LYS A 958 -9.62 26.63 -15.88
CA LYS A 958 -9.19 27.94 -15.38
C LYS A 958 -10.16 28.44 -14.30
N PRO A 959 -10.18 27.79 -13.12
CA PRO A 959 -11.04 28.20 -12.03
C PRO A 959 -10.64 29.61 -11.53
N VAL A 960 -11.63 30.40 -11.13
CA VAL A 960 -11.40 31.72 -10.50
C VAL A 960 -12.21 31.84 -9.20
N ILE A 961 -11.69 32.56 -8.22
CA ILE A 961 -12.45 32.86 -7.00
C ILE A 961 -13.51 33.91 -7.34
N LYS A 962 -14.79 33.61 -7.10
CA LYS A 962 -15.92 34.48 -7.46
C LYS A 962 -15.77 35.86 -6.82
N GLY A 963 -16.07 36.89 -7.61
CA GLY A 963 -15.87 38.28 -7.21
C GLY A 963 -14.41 38.75 -7.32
N THR A 964 -13.50 37.90 -7.79
CA THR A 964 -12.09 38.24 -8.02
C THR A 964 -11.64 37.75 -9.41
N GLN A 965 -10.41 38.11 -9.79
CA GLN A 965 -9.70 37.54 -10.95
C GLN A 965 -8.54 36.63 -10.52
N VAL A 966 -8.59 36.12 -9.28
CA VAL A 966 -7.52 35.31 -8.69
C VAL A 966 -7.81 33.82 -8.94
N THR A 967 -6.80 33.10 -9.43
CA THR A 967 -6.86 31.64 -9.57
C THR A 967 -6.57 30.98 -8.22
N PRO A 968 -7.44 30.09 -7.72
CA PRO A 968 -7.18 29.35 -6.49
C PRO A 968 -6.06 28.32 -6.68
N ASN A 969 -5.38 27.95 -5.60
CA ASN A 969 -4.52 26.77 -5.60
C ASN A 969 -5.41 25.52 -5.76
N VAL A 970 -5.01 24.60 -6.63
CA VAL A 970 -5.74 23.35 -6.91
C VAL A 970 -4.87 22.16 -6.53
N SER A 971 -5.38 21.30 -5.64
CA SER A 971 -4.72 20.06 -5.25
C SER A 971 -5.73 18.91 -5.13
N PHE A 972 -5.23 17.66 -5.03
CA PHE A 972 -6.05 16.49 -4.71
C PHE A 972 -5.77 16.05 -3.28
N GLU A 973 -6.77 16.24 -2.42
CA GLU A 973 -6.66 16.03 -0.98
C GLU A 973 -7.67 14.99 -0.51
N LYS A 974 -7.38 14.29 0.60
CA LYS A 974 -8.37 13.44 1.29
C LYS A 974 -9.71 14.17 1.40
N MET A 975 -10.79 13.53 0.95
CA MET A 975 -12.13 14.10 1.09
C MET A 975 -12.49 14.31 2.56
N SER A 976 -12.86 15.54 2.92
CA SER A 976 -13.33 15.88 4.26
C SER A 976 -14.32 17.05 4.21
N LYS A 977 -15.14 17.17 5.27
CA LYS A 977 -16.05 18.31 5.43
C LYS A 977 -15.29 19.64 5.58
N SER A 978 -14.16 19.62 6.28
CA SER A 978 -13.32 20.80 6.54
C SER A 978 -12.61 21.34 5.30
N LYS A 979 -12.36 20.48 4.29
CA LYS A 979 -11.74 20.87 3.01
C LYS A 979 -12.76 21.21 1.93
N HIS A 980 -14.06 21.05 2.22
CA HIS A 980 -15.17 21.30 1.30
C HIS A 980 -15.06 20.59 -0.08
N ASN A 981 -14.35 19.46 -0.10
CA ASN A 981 -14.01 18.70 -1.31
C ASN A 981 -14.70 17.31 -1.37
N GLY A 982 -15.60 17.03 -0.42
CA GLY A 982 -16.38 15.79 -0.39
C GLY A 982 -17.47 15.80 -1.45
N VAL A 983 -17.50 14.76 -2.29
CA VAL A 983 -18.52 14.58 -3.33
C VAL A 983 -19.57 13.58 -2.86
N ASP A 984 -20.85 13.95 -2.96
CA ASP A 984 -21.99 13.09 -2.61
C ASP A 984 -22.15 11.95 -3.65
N PRO A 985 -22.11 10.67 -3.25
CA PRO A 985 -22.36 9.52 -4.13
C PRO A 985 -23.67 9.64 -4.91
N MET A 986 -24.72 10.18 -4.29
CA MET A 986 -26.04 10.24 -4.90
C MET A 986 -26.11 11.27 -6.02
N SER A 987 -25.38 12.38 -5.96
CA SER A 987 -25.37 13.34 -7.06
C SER A 987 -24.80 12.73 -8.34
N CYS A 988 -23.79 11.86 -8.21
CA CYS A 988 -23.24 11.13 -9.35
C CYS A 988 -24.16 10.00 -9.81
N ALA A 989 -24.72 9.22 -8.87
CA ALA A 989 -25.64 8.14 -9.19
C ALA A 989 -26.91 8.63 -9.91
N LEU A 990 -27.50 9.76 -9.49
CA LEU A 990 -28.66 10.36 -10.13
C LEU A 990 -28.37 10.95 -11.52
N LYS A 991 -27.10 11.19 -11.85
CA LYS A 991 -26.67 11.75 -13.13
C LYS A 991 -26.25 10.69 -14.14
N TYR A 992 -25.52 9.66 -13.68
CA TYR A 992 -24.90 8.65 -14.55
C TYR A 992 -25.39 7.22 -14.32
N GLY A 993 -26.17 6.99 -13.25
CA GLY A 993 -26.53 5.65 -12.77
C GLY A 993 -25.63 5.16 -11.64
N ALA A 994 -26.21 4.42 -10.71
CA ALA A 994 -25.55 3.80 -9.56
C ALA A 994 -24.48 2.80 -10.02
N ASP A 995 -24.82 1.91 -10.94
CA ASP A 995 -23.90 0.90 -11.45
C ASP A 995 -22.69 1.50 -12.19
N ALA A 996 -22.91 2.58 -12.96
CA ALA A 996 -21.83 3.26 -13.65
C ALA A 996 -20.88 3.94 -12.65
N THR A 997 -21.44 4.54 -11.60
CA THR A 997 -20.67 5.18 -10.52
C THR A 997 -19.84 4.15 -9.75
N ARG A 998 -20.43 2.99 -9.39
CA ARG A 998 -19.73 1.88 -8.72
C ARG A 998 -18.58 1.34 -9.56
N ALA A 999 -18.86 1.00 -10.82
CA ALA A 999 -17.85 0.46 -11.73
C ALA A 999 -16.71 1.46 -11.97
N HIS A 1000 -17.01 2.76 -12.06
CA HIS A 1000 -15.98 3.80 -12.16
C HIS A 1000 -15.07 3.86 -10.93
N VAL A 1001 -15.65 3.85 -9.73
CA VAL A 1001 -14.89 3.85 -8.46
C VAL A 1001 -13.97 2.62 -8.36
N LEU A 1002 -14.46 1.45 -8.77
CA LEU A 1002 -13.67 0.21 -8.76
C LEU A 1002 -12.58 0.18 -9.84
N PHE A 1003 -12.82 0.81 -10.99
CA PHE A 1003 -11.86 0.85 -12.10
C PHE A 1003 -10.74 1.88 -11.92
N SER A 1004 -11.04 2.99 -11.24
CA SER A 1004 -10.17 4.18 -11.23
C SER A 1004 -8.80 3.95 -10.59
N ALA A 1005 -8.68 3.05 -9.61
CA ALA A 1005 -7.41 2.70 -8.98
C ALA A 1005 -7.49 1.32 -8.28
N PRO A 1006 -6.37 0.58 -8.18
CA PRO A 1006 -6.28 -0.60 -7.31
C PRO A 1006 -6.70 -0.27 -5.88
N VAL A 1007 -7.24 -1.25 -5.14
CA VAL A 1007 -7.89 -1.01 -3.83
C VAL A 1007 -6.95 -0.32 -2.84
N SER A 1008 -5.67 -0.70 -2.79
CA SER A 1008 -4.67 -0.14 -1.86
C SER A 1008 -4.23 1.29 -2.20
N GLU A 1009 -4.44 1.72 -3.44
CA GLU A 1009 -3.92 2.98 -3.95
C GLU A 1009 -4.89 4.14 -3.72
N VAL A 1010 -4.32 5.35 -3.63
CA VAL A 1010 -5.10 6.59 -3.58
C VAL A 1010 -5.91 6.72 -4.87
N LEU A 1011 -7.20 6.98 -4.73
CA LEU A 1011 -8.10 7.25 -5.85
C LEU A 1011 -8.31 8.75 -5.94
N GLU A 1012 -7.79 9.37 -7.00
CA GLU A 1012 -8.10 10.75 -7.35
C GLU A 1012 -9.46 10.79 -8.07
N TRP A 1013 -10.46 11.36 -7.41
CA TRP A 1013 -11.82 11.36 -7.92
C TRP A 1013 -11.97 12.33 -9.09
N ASP A 1014 -12.33 11.78 -10.25
CA ASP A 1014 -12.63 12.52 -11.46
C ASP A 1014 -13.95 12.02 -12.07
N GLU A 1015 -15.00 12.82 -11.87
CA GLU A 1015 -16.35 12.53 -12.37
C GLU A 1015 -16.41 12.47 -13.90
N THR A 1016 -15.56 13.22 -14.61
CA THR A 1016 -15.62 13.34 -16.08
C THR A 1016 -15.33 12.02 -16.80
N LYS A 1017 -14.64 11.10 -16.12
CA LYS A 1017 -14.24 9.78 -16.66
C LYS A 1017 -15.34 8.72 -16.59
N ILE A 1018 -16.43 8.96 -15.85
CA ILE A 1018 -17.58 8.02 -15.75
C ILE A 1018 -18.18 7.72 -17.13
N VAL A 1019 -18.12 8.68 -18.06
CA VAL A 1019 -18.61 8.54 -19.44
C VAL A 1019 -17.98 7.34 -20.17
N GLY A 1020 -16.75 6.95 -19.82
CA GLY A 1020 -16.12 5.75 -20.35
C GLY A 1020 -16.87 4.46 -19.99
N ILE A 1021 -17.38 4.38 -18.75
CA ILE A 1021 -18.17 3.27 -18.24
C ILE A 1021 -19.56 3.25 -18.91
N GLU A 1022 -20.23 4.40 -19.02
CA GLU A 1022 -21.53 4.47 -19.71
C GLU A 1022 -21.44 3.99 -21.16
N ARG A 1023 -20.37 4.38 -21.87
CA ARG A 1023 -20.12 3.90 -23.24
C ARG A 1023 -19.90 2.39 -23.30
N TRP A 1024 -19.20 1.82 -22.33
CA TRP A 1024 -19.03 0.36 -22.23
C TRP A 1024 -20.36 -0.33 -21.96
N PHE A 1025 -21.16 0.16 -21.00
CA PHE A 1025 -22.49 -0.36 -20.72
C PHE A 1025 -23.43 -0.28 -21.92
N GLY A 1026 -23.38 0.81 -22.69
CA GLY A 1026 -24.12 0.92 -23.95
C GLY A 1026 -23.72 -0.13 -24.99
N ARG A 1027 -22.43 -0.46 -25.10
CA ARG A 1027 -21.96 -1.55 -25.98
C ARG A 1027 -22.43 -2.92 -25.49
N LEU A 1028 -22.37 -3.16 -24.18
CA LEU A 1028 -22.83 -4.40 -23.58
C LEU A 1028 -24.34 -4.60 -23.77
N TRP A 1029 -25.14 -3.55 -23.54
CA TRP A 1029 -26.58 -3.57 -23.80
C TRP A 1029 -26.89 -3.93 -25.25
N LYS A 1030 -26.22 -3.28 -26.20
CA LYS A 1030 -26.38 -3.60 -27.62
C LYS A 1030 -26.02 -5.06 -27.92
N LEU A 1031 -24.90 -5.55 -27.41
CA LEU A 1031 -24.48 -6.94 -27.56
C LEU A 1031 -25.55 -7.93 -27.07
N VAL A 1032 -26.19 -7.64 -25.93
CA VAL A 1032 -27.26 -8.47 -25.36
C VAL A 1032 -28.52 -8.43 -26.22
N GLN A 1033 -28.90 -7.26 -26.74
CA GLN A 1033 -30.06 -7.12 -27.65
C GLN A 1033 -29.84 -7.88 -28.96
N ASP A 1034 -28.65 -7.74 -29.56
CA ASP A 1034 -28.28 -8.44 -30.78
C ASP A 1034 -28.27 -9.96 -30.52
N ALA A 1035 -27.70 -10.41 -29.40
CA ALA A 1035 -27.72 -11.83 -29.01
C ALA A 1035 -29.12 -12.37 -28.76
N GLN A 1036 -29.99 -11.61 -28.08
CA GLN A 1036 -31.39 -11.98 -27.88
C GLN A 1036 -32.09 -12.24 -29.22
N GLN A 1037 -31.91 -11.33 -30.18
CA GLN A 1037 -32.52 -11.46 -31.50
C GLN A 1037 -32.07 -12.73 -32.22
N GLU A 1038 -30.77 -13.04 -32.18
CA GLU A 1038 -30.25 -14.26 -32.82
C GLU A 1038 -30.71 -15.55 -32.14
N LEU A 1039 -30.80 -15.57 -30.80
CA LEU A 1039 -31.32 -16.73 -30.07
C LEU A 1039 -32.79 -17.00 -30.41
N VAL A 1040 -33.59 -15.94 -30.60
CA VAL A 1040 -34.99 -16.04 -31.02
C VAL A 1040 -35.10 -16.56 -32.46
N LEU A 1041 -34.34 -15.98 -33.39
CA LEU A 1041 -34.32 -16.41 -34.79
C LEU A 1041 -33.89 -17.87 -34.95
N SER A 1042 -32.96 -18.32 -34.09
CA SER A 1042 -32.45 -19.69 -34.08
C SER A 1042 -33.34 -20.69 -33.34
N ALA A 1043 -34.47 -20.24 -32.78
CA ALA A 1043 -35.37 -21.04 -31.94
C ALA A 1043 -34.65 -21.79 -30.81
N TYR A 1044 -33.62 -21.17 -30.22
CA TYR A 1044 -32.83 -21.76 -29.13
C TYR A 1044 -33.70 -22.10 -27.92
N VAL A 1045 -33.45 -23.27 -27.31
CA VAL A 1045 -34.22 -23.79 -26.16
C VAL A 1045 -33.34 -23.84 -24.92
N LEU A 1046 -33.70 -23.07 -23.91
CA LEU A 1046 -33.03 -23.06 -22.62
C LEU A 1046 -33.58 -24.14 -21.67
N ASP A 1047 -32.68 -24.75 -20.90
CA ASP A 1047 -32.98 -25.54 -19.71
C ASP A 1047 -32.65 -24.74 -18.44
N PRO A 1048 -33.66 -24.15 -17.75
CA PRO A 1048 -33.43 -23.32 -16.57
C PRO A 1048 -32.75 -24.05 -15.40
N ALA A 1049 -32.85 -25.38 -15.32
CA ALA A 1049 -32.24 -26.14 -14.24
C ALA A 1049 -30.70 -26.06 -14.27
N ARG A 1050 -30.10 -25.86 -15.45
CA ARG A 1050 -28.65 -25.74 -15.64
C ARG A 1050 -28.08 -24.47 -15.02
N LEU A 1051 -28.85 -23.38 -15.00
CA LEU A 1051 -28.44 -22.11 -14.41
C LEU A 1051 -28.26 -22.18 -12.88
N LEU A 1052 -28.97 -23.12 -12.25
CA LEU A 1052 -28.91 -23.40 -10.82
C LEU A 1052 -27.92 -24.53 -10.48
N ALA A 1053 -27.36 -25.20 -11.49
CA ALA A 1053 -26.51 -26.35 -11.28
C ALA A 1053 -25.15 -25.95 -10.67
N PRO A 1054 -24.59 -26.76 -9.74
CA PRO A 1054 -23.28 -26.48 -9.13
C PRO A 1054 -22.12 -26.46 -10.13
N SER A 1055 -22.31 -27.02 -11.33
CA SER A 1055 -21.30 -27.02 -12.40
C SER A 1055 -20.97 -25.61 -12.89
N GLY A 1056 -21.84 -24.63 -12.68
CA GLY A 1056 -21.61 -23.23 -13.09
C GLY A 1056 -21.73 -22.99 -14.60
N HIS A 1057 -21.99 -24.02 -15.40
CA HIS A 1057 -22.21 -23.89 -16.85
C HIS A 1057 -23.68 -23.63 -17.15
N ALA A 1058 -23.97 -22.54 -17.85
CA ALA A 1058 -25.35 -22.20 -18.24
C ALA A 1058 -25.91 -23.15 -19.32
N ASP A 1059 -25.02 -23.74 -20.12
CA ASP A 1059 -25.29 -24.79 -21.10
C ASP A 1059 -24.02 -25.64 -21.29
N PRO A 1060 -24.08 -26.92 -21.70
CA PRO A 1060 -22.89 -27.69 -21.98
C PRO A 1060 -22.20 -27.10 -23.21
N LEU A 1061 -20.88 -27.25 -23.27
CA LEU A 1061 -20.18 -27.03 -24.53
C LEU A 1061 -20.60 -28.09 -25.56
N PRO A 1062 -20.54 -27.78 -26.85
CA PRO A 1062 -20.68 -28.80 -27.89
C PRO A 1062 -19.69 -29.95 -27.67
N GLU A 1063 -20.16 -31.20 -27.81
CA GLU A 1063 -19.35 -32.41 -27.56
C GLU A 1063 -18.12 -32.46 -28.47
N ASP A 1064 -18.28 -32.06 -29.73
CA ASP A 1064 -17.19 -31.93 -30.68
C ASP A 1064 -16.56 -30.53 -30.64
N LEU A 1065 -15.68 -30.33 -29.66
CA LEU A 1065 -14.86 -29.12 -29.55
C LEU A 1065 -13.93 -28.90 -30.76
N GLN A 1066 -13.60 -29.97 -31.50
CA GLN A 1066 -12.80 -29.91 -32.72
C GLN A 1066 -13.61 -29.58 -33.98
N GLY A 1067 -14.93 -29.48 -33.86
CA GLY A 1067 -15.86 -29.09 -34.91
C GLY A 1067 -16.34 -27.64 -34.84
N LEU A 1068 -16.05 -26.89 -33.76
CA LEU A 1068 -16.50 -25.48 -33.61
C LEU A 1068 -15.95 -24.59 -34.74
N SER A 1069 -16.68 -23.54 -35.12
CA SER A 1069 -16.13 -22.49 -35.99
C SER A 1069 -15.01 -21.71 -35.29
N ASP A 1070 -14.17 -21.00 -36.04
CA ASP A 1070 -13.12 -20.14 -35.46
C ASP A 1070 -13.71 -19.06 -34.54
N GLY A 1071 -14.84 -18.47 -34.93
CA GLY A 1071 -15.56 -17.47 -34.12
C GLY A 1071 -16.09 -18.04 -32.81
N ASP A 1072 -16.65 -19.25 -32.83
CA ASP A 1072 -17.08 -19.95 -31.61
C ASP A 1072 -15.88 -20.29 -30.71
N ALA A 1073 -14.79 -20.79 -31.30
CA ALA A 1073 -13.59 -21.18 -30.56
C ALA A 1073 -12.94 -19.99 -29.83
N ASP A 1074 -12.80 -18.84 -30.51
CA ASP A 1074 -12.25 -17.61 -29.94
C ASP A 1074 -13.13 -17.05 -28.81
N ALA A 1075 -14.45 -17.12 -28.97
CA ALA A 1075 -15.40 -16.68 -27.96
C ALA A 1075 -15.35 -17.56 -26.70
N VAL A 1076 -15.29 -18.88 -26.85
CA VAL A 1076 -15.15 -19.81 -25.72
C VAL A 1076 -13.82 -19.57 -25.00
N LEU A 1077 -12.70 -19.40 -25.73
CA LEU A 1077 -11.39 -19.16 -25.14
C LEU A 1077 -11.31 -17.82 -24.40
N SER A 1078 -11.81 -16.74 -24.99
CA SER A 1078 -11.84 -15.42 -24.34
C SER A 1078 -12.73 -15.41 -23.10
N THR A 1079 -13.89 -16.06 -23.16
CA THR A 1079 -14.80 -16.22 -22.01
C THR A 1079 -14.16 -17.07 -20.91
N HIS A 1080 -13.55 -18.19 -21.25
CA HIS A 1080 -12.83 -19.06 -20.31
C HIS A 1080 -11.73 -18.29 -19.55
N ARG A 1081 -10.89 -17.53 -20.27
CA ARG A 1081 -9.83 -16.71 -19.67
C ARG A 1081 -10.38 -15.63 -18.77
N ALA A 1082 -11.46 -14.96 -19.18
CA ALA A 1082 -12.10 -13.93 -18.36
C ALA A 1082 -12.68 -14.53 -17.07
N ILE A 1083 -13.36 -15.69 -17.14
CA ILE A 1083 -13.87 -16.39 -15.95
C ILE A 1083 -12.71 -16.72 -15.01
N ALA A 1084 -11.63 -17.31 -15.51
CA ALA A 1084 -10.47 -17.66 -14.68
C ALA A 1084 -9.83 -16.43 -14.04
N SER A 1085 -9.55 -15.38 -14.81
CA SER A 1085 -8.91 -14.15 -14.34
C SER A 1085 -9.76 -13.39 -13.33
N VAL A 1086 -11.06 -13.22 -13.59
CA VAL A 1086 -11.97 -12.50 -12.69
C VAL A 1086 -12.17 -13.29 -11.40
N THR A 1087 -12.34 -14.61 -11.48
CA THR A 1087 -12.52 -15.46 -10.29
C THR A 1087 -11.28 -15.44 -9.41
N ASP A 1088 -10.09 -15.66 -10.00
CA ASP A 1088 -8.82 -15.60 -9.28
C ASP A 1088 -8.60 -14.22 -8.64
N CYS A 1089 -8.84 -13.14 -9.39
CA CYS A 1089 -8.70 -11.80 -8.84
C CYS A 1089 -9.61 -11.56 -7.62
N ILE A 1090 -10.87 -11.96 -7.65
CA ILE A 1090 -11.77 -11.71 -6.52
C ILE A 1090 -11.44 -12.61 -5.32
N GLU A 1091 -11.03 -13.85 -5.56
CA GLU A 1091 -10.79 -14.87 -4.53
C GLU A 1091 -9.40 -14.75 -3.88
N THR A 1092 -8.35 -14.51 -4.68
CA THR A 1092 -6.95 -14.55 -4.23
C THR A 1092 -6.29 -13.18 -4.16
N ASN A 1093 -6.70 -12.22 -4.99
CA ASN A 1093 -6.09 -10.89 -5.05
C ASN A 1093 -7.14 -9.75 -5.16
N PRO A 1094 -8.00 -9.55 -4.15
CA PRO A 1094 -9.04 -8.53 -4.18
C PRO A 1094 -8.48 -7.10 -4.21
N TYR A 1095 -7.17 -6.90 -4.09
CA TYR A 1095 -6.54 -5.61 -4.36
C TYR A 1095 -6.60 -5.19 -5.83
N GLY A 1096 -6.74 -6.15 -6.73
CA GLY A 1096 -6.78 -5.96 -8.18
C GLY A 1096 -8.17 -5.73 -8.78
N LEU A 1097 -9.21 -5.36 -8.03
CA LEU A 1097 -10.58 -5.23 -8.58
C LEU A 1097 -10.73 -4.32 -9.82
N ASN A 1098 -9.79 -3.42 -10.08
CA ASN A 1098 -9.74 -2.66 -11.32
C ASN A 1098 -9.47 -3.54 -12.57
N THR A 1099 -8.72 -4.64 -12.43
CA THR A 1099 -8.47 -5.60 -13.51
C THR A 1099 -9.72 -6.41 -13.84
N VAL A 1100 -10.60 -6.69 -12.87
CA VAL A 1100 -11.92 -7.30 -13.10
C VAL A 1100 -12.69 -6.45 -14.12
N ILE A 1101 -12.77 -5.14 -13.91
CA ILE A 1101 -13.45 -4.24 -14.86
C ILE A 1101 -12.78 -4.27 -16.23
N SER A 1102 -11.45 -4.24 -16.27
CA SER A 1102 -10.66 -4.32 -17.52
C SER A 1102 -10.94 -5.61 -18.31
N ASP A 1103 -11.00 -6.75 -17.64
CA ASP A 1103 -11.23 -8.05 -18.27
C ASP A 1103 -12.67 -8.21 -18.77
N LEU A 1104 -13.65 -7.66 -18.05
CA LEU A 1104 -15.04 -7.58 -18.53
C LEU A 1104 -15.18 -6.68 -19.76
N ILE A 1105 -14.47 -5.55 -19.80
CA ILE A 1105 -14.40 -4.67 -20.98
C ILE A 1105 -13.78 -5.42 -22.17
N LYS A 1106 -12.65 -6.13 -21.97
CA LYS A 1106 -11.99 -6.92 -23.02
C LYS A 1106 -12.90 -8.03 -23.55
N LEU A 1107 -13.57 -8.78 -22.67
CA LEU A 1107 -14.52 -9.82 -23.07
C LEU A 1107 -15.68 -9.23 -23.87
N THR A 1108 -16.26 -8.11 -23.39
CA THR A 1108 -17.33 -7.41 -24.12
C THR A 1108 -16.87 -7.02 -25.52
N ASN A 1109 -15.69 -6.40 -25.65
CA ASN A 1109 -15.17 -5.97 -26.95
C ASN A 1109 -14.88 -7.16 -27.87
N SER A 1110 -14.36 -8.28 -27.33
CA SER A 1110 -14.11 -9.51 -28.09
C SER A 1110 -15.40 -10.05 -28.71
N LEU A 1111 -16.46 -10.21 -27.90
CA LEU A 1111 -17.75 -10.74 -28.34
C LEU A 1111 -18.50 -9.80 -29.31
N VAL A 1112 -18.30 -8.48 -29.18
CA VAL A 1112 -18.82 -7.49 -30.14
C VAL A 1112 -18.07 -7.56 -31.47
N SER A 1113 -16.75 -7.80 -31.45
CA SER A 1113 -15.94 -7.83 -32.67
C SER A 1113 -16.10 -9.10 -33.49
N SER A 1114 -16.33 -10.23 -32.81
CA SER A 1114 -16.52 -11.55 -33.40
C SER A 1114 -17.63 -12.26 -32.63
N THR A 1115 -18.86 -12.07 -33.09
CA THR A 1115 -20.03 -12.69 -32.45
C THR A 1115 -20.08 -14.18 -32.79
N PRO A 1116 -20.24 -15.07 -31.79
CA PRO A 1116 -20.32 -16.51 -32.01
C PRO A 1116 -21.48 -16.85 -32.97
N PRO A 1117 -21.23 -17.61 -34.05
CA PRO A 1117 -22.30 -18.04 -34.95
C PRO A 1117 -23.18 -19.13 -34.35
N SER A 1118 -22.66 -19.95 -33.43
CA SER A 1118 -23.48 -20.97 -32.76
C SER A 1118 -24.36 -20.33 -31.68
N PRO A 1119 -25.70 -20.50 -31.74
CA PRO A 1119 -26.61 -19.95 -30.73
C PRO A 1119 -26.31 -20.46 -29.32
N GLN A 1120 -25.88 -21.71 -29.20
CA GLN A 1120 -25.47 -22.32 -27.94
C GLN A 1120 -24.23 -21.65 -27.34
N VAL A 1121 -23.20 -21.43 -28.16
CA VAL A 1121 -21.95 -20.77 -27.73
C VAL A 1121 -22.21 -19.30 -27.42
N LEU A 1122 -23.00 -18.61 -28.25
CA LEU A 1122 -23.44 -17.24 -28.02
C LEU A 1122 -24.11 -17.10 -26.66
N TYR A 1123 -25.12 -17.93 -26.37
CA TYR A 1123 -25.80 -17.92 -25.08
C TYR A 1123 -24.84 -18.19 -23.90
N LEU A 1124 -23.98 -19.20 -24.02
CA LEU A 1124 -23.01 -19.57 -22.98
C LEU A 1124 -22.05 -18.41 -22.65
N CYS A 1125 -21.52 -17.73 -23.67
CA CYS A 1125 -20.59 -16.61 -23.52
C CYS A 1125 -21.27 -15.38 -22.90
N ILE A 1126 -22.45 -14.99 -23.41
CA ILE A 1126 -23.19 -13.83 -22.91
C ILE A 1126 -23.69 -14.07 -21.48
N SER A 1127 -24.25 -15.25 -21.20
CA SER A 1127 -24.68 -15.63 -19.84
C SER A 1127 -23.52 -15.60 -18.84
N SER A 1128 -22.33 -16.03 -19.24
CA SER A 1128 -21.13 -15.96 -18.40
C SER A 1128 -20.67 -14.53 -18.16
N LEU A 1129 -20.62 -13.68 -19.20
CA LEU A 1129 -20.29 -12.26 -19.06
C LEU A 1129 -21.23 -11.55 -18.07
N LEU A 1130 -22.54 -11.78 -18.18
CA LEU A 1130 -23.53 -11.15 -17.30
C LEU A 1130 -23.37 -11.59 -15.84
N ARG A 1131 -23.12 -12.88 -15.59
CA ARG A 1131 -22.89 -13.40 -14.23
C ARG A 1131 -21.58 -12.88 -13.61
N LEU A 1132 -20.52 -12.70 -14.41
CA LEU A 1132 -19.29 -12.06 -13.96
C LEU A 1132 -19.48 -10.56 -13.67
N LEU A 1133 -20.35 -9.88 -14.42
CA LEU A 1133 -20.66 -8.45 -14.24
C LEU A 1133 -21.54 -8.19 -13.01
N ALA A 1134 -22.41 -9.13 -12.63
CA ALA A 1134 -23.44 -8.95 -11.62
C ALA A 1134 -22.97 -8.43 -10.25
N PRO A 1135 -21.79 -8.80 -9.71
CA PRO A 1135 -21.28 -8.19 -8.48
C PRO A 1135 -20.92 -6.70 -8.62
N VAL A 1136 -20.46 -6.29 -9.81
CA VAL A 1136 -19.99 -4.93 -10.10
C VAL A 1136 -21.16 -4.00 -10.41
N ALA A 1137 -21.98 -4.40 -11.38
CA ALA A 1137 -23.10 -3.65 -11.93
C ALA A 1137 -24.40 -4.49 -11.81
N PRO A 1138 -24.92 -4.65 -10.58
CA PRO A 1138 -26.02 -5.56 -10.30
C PRO A 1138 -27.32 -5.24 -11.06
N ALA A 1139 -27.65 -3.97 -11.26
CA ALA A 1139 -28.92 -3.57 -11.88
C ALA A 1139 -28.86 -3.76 -13.40
N LEU A 1140 -27.78 -3.29 -14.04
CA LEU A 1140 -27.54 -3.50 -15.46
C LEU A 1140 -27.44 -4.98 -15.79
N ALA A 1141 -26.68 -5.76 -15.01
CA ALA A 1141 -26.55 -7.20 -15.25
C ALA A 1141 -27.91 -7.90 -15.13
N SER A 1142 -28.74 -7.52 -14.16
CA SER A 1142 -30.09 -8.07 -14.00
C SER A 1142 -31.02 -7.68 -15.15
N GLU A 1143 -30.97 -6.43 -15.63
CA GLU A 1143 -31.76 -6.00 -16.78
C GLU A 1143 -31.35 -6.73 -18.07
N CYS A 1144 -30.04 -6.81 -18.32
CA CYS A 1144 -29.50 -7.58 -19.44
C CYS A 1144 -29.88 -9.06 -19.34
N TRP A 1145 -29.88 -9.63 -18.13
CA TRP A 1145 -30.29 -10.99 -17.88
C TRP A 1145 -31.76 -11.20 -18.22
N GLU A 1146 -32.65 -10.33 -17.76
CA GLU A 1146 -34.06 -10.40 -18.06
C GLU A 1146 -34.31 -10.26 -19.58
N SER A 1147 -33.64 -9.30 -20.23
CA SER A 1147 -33.76 -9.09 -21.67
C SER A 1147 -33.33 -10.32 -22.48
N LEU A 1148 -32.17 -10.91 -22.15
CA LEU A 1148 -31.66 -12.11 -22.80
C LEU A 1148 -32.67 -13.28 -22.74
N HIS A 1149 -33.42 -13.38 -21.64
CA HIS A 1149 -34.30 -14.52 -21.38
C HIS A 1149 -35.77 -14.32 -21.77
N ASN A 1150 -36.29 -13.08 -21.84
CA ASN A 1150 -37.73 -12.81 -22.01
C ASN A 1150 -38.35 -13.41 -23.28
N SER A 1151 -37.55 -13.63 -24.33
CA SER A 1151 -38.04 -14.08 -25.65
C SER A 1151 -37.57 -15.47 -26.07
N VAL A 1152 -36.71 -16.12 -25.28
CA VAL A 1152 -36.11 -17.43 -25.60
C VAL A 1152 -37.05 -18.57 -25.23
N LYS A 1153 -37.19 -19.59 -26.09
CA LYS A 1153 -38.04 -20.77 -25.84
C LYS A 1153 -37.47 -21.59 -24.68
N ARG A 1154 -38.33 -22.18 -23.85
CA ARG A 1154 -37.93 -22.95 -22.67
C ARG A 1154 -38.44 -24.38 -22.78
N ARG A 1155 -37.64 -25.35 -22.32
CA ARG A 1155 -38.06 -26.76 -22.31
C ARG A 1155 -39.17 -26.92 -21.27
N GLN A 1156 -40.36 -27.38 -21.69
CA GLN A 1156 -41.40 -27.80 -20.74
C GLN A 1156 -40.92 -29.06 -20.05
N THR A 1157 -40.87 -29.04 -18.72
CA THR A 1157 -40.67 -30.24 -17.91
C THR A 1157 -42.01 -30.94 -17.75
N ASP A 1158 -42.11 -32.18 -18.21
CA ASP A 1158 -43.30 -33.02 -18.01
C ASP A 1158 -43.54 -33.22 -16.50
N GLY A 1159 -44.55 -32.52 -15.94
CA GLY A 1159 -45.14 -32.87 -14.64
C GLY A 1159 -45.07 -31.86 -13.49
N GLY A 1160 -44.80 -30.57 -13.69
CA GLY A 1160 -44.76 -29.59 -12.58
C GLY A 1160 -45.53 -28.29 -12.86
N THR A 1161 -46.32 -27.82 -11.89
CA THR A 1161 -47.03 -26.53 -11.85
C THR A 1161 -46.18 -25.33 -12.32
N ASP A 1162 -46.81 -24.31 -12.92
CA ASP A 1162 -46.33 -23.03 -13.54
C ASP A 1162 -45.06 -22.31 -13.00
N ALA A 1163 -44.42 -22.78 -11.94
CA ALA A 1163 -43.17 -22.27 -11.39
C ALA A 1163 -41.94 -22.42 -12.32
N GLY A 1164 -42.03 -23.20 -13.40
CA GLY A 1164 -40.97 -23.38 -14.40
C GLY A 1164 -40.95 -22.35 -15.54
N ALA A 1165 -41.84 -21.34 -15.51
CA ALA A 1165 -42.04 -20.45 -16.64
C ALA A 1165 -40.98 -19.35 -16.81
N TYR A 1166 -40.16 -19.02 -15.78
CA TYR A 1166 -39.21 -17.88 -15.81
C TYR A 1166 -37.76 -18.32 -15.56
N ALA A 1167 -36.80 -17.62 -16.19
CA ALA A 1167 -35.38 -17.82 -15.87
C ALA A 1167 -35.11 -17.39 -14.42
N PRO A 1168 -34.27 -18.12 -13.67
CA PRO A 1168 -33.93 -17.74 -12.30
C PRO A 1168 -33.28 -16.36 -12.26
N VAL A 1169 -33.46 -15.66 -11.14
CA VAL A 1169 -32.81 -14.37 -10.89
C VAL A 1169 -31.30 -14.57 -10.92
N ILE A 1170 -30.56 -13.62 -11.50
CA ILE A 1170 -29.12 -13.77 -11.75
C ILE A 1170 -28.30 -14.10 -10.49
N PHE A 1171 -28.68 -13.56 -9.32
CA PHE A 1171 -27.98 -13.81 -8.05
C PHE A 1171 -28.25 -15.20 -7.44
N ASP A 1172 -29.28 -15.91 -7.92
CA ASP A 1172 -29.54 -17.30 -7.53
C ASP A 1172 -28.82 -18.30 -8.45
N CYS A 1173 -28.31 -17.81 -9.59
CA CYS A 1173 -27.53 -18.61 -10.51
C CYS A 1173 -26.12 -18.85 -9.96
N ALA A 1174 -25.56 -20.02 -10.25
CA ALA A 1174 -24.20 -20.33 -9.85
C ALA A 1174 -23.19 -19.41 -10.57
N TRP A 1175 -22.12 -19.04 -9.86
CA TRP A 1175 -20.97 -18.36 -10.46
C TRP A 1175 -20.41 -19.17 -11.63
N PRO A 1176 -20.05 -18.55 -12.77
CA PRO A 1176 -19.55 -19.28 -13.93
C PRO A 1176 -18.26 -20.03 -13.60
N ALA A 1177 -18.22 -21.32 -13.96
CA ALA A 1177 -17.00 -22.13 -13.89
C ALA A 1177 -16.19 -21.98 -15.19
N PRO A 1178 -14.85 -22.12 -15.13
CA PRO A 1178 -14.01 -22.13 -16.33
C PRO A 1178 -14.55 -23.13 -17.36
N LEU A 1179 -14.84 -22.67 -18.58
CA LEU A 1179 -15.57 -23.46 -19.58
C LEU A 1179 -14.82 -24.73 -20.06
N LEU A 1180 -13.49 -24.69 -20.04
CA LEU A 1180 -12.63 -25.72 -20.60
C LEU A 1180 -11.75 -26.29 -19.49
N SER A 1181 -11.43 -27.59 -19.55
CA SER A 1181 -10.28 -28.10 -18.82
C SER A 1181 -8.98 -27.49 -19.38
N PRO A 1182 -7.86 -27.52 -18.64
CA PRO A 1182 -6.57 -27.06 -19.16
C PRO A 1182 -6.21 -27.72 -20.51
N GLN A 1183 -6.44 -29.03 -20.63
CA GLN A 1183 -6.18 -29.78 -21.87
C GLN A 1183 -7.10 -29.35 -23.01
N GLN A 1184 -8.39 -29.13 -22.72
CA GLN A 1184 -9.33 -28.64 -23.74
C GLN A 1184 -9.00 -27.22 -24.18
N ALA A 1185 -8.59 -26.34 -23.26
CA ALA A 1185 -8.13 -24.99 -23.58
C ALA A 1185 -6.88 -25.01 -24.48
N ASP A 1186 -5.93 -25.90 -24.19
CA ASP A 1186 -4.75 -26.09 -25.02
C ASP A 1186 -5.13 -26.59 -26.42
N VAL A 1187 -5.97 -27.63 -26.52
CA VAL A 1187 -6.46 -28.19 -27.80
C VAL A 1187 -7.26 -27.16 -28.61
N LEU A 1188 -8.20 -26.44 -28.00
CA LEU A 1188 -8.97 -25.41 -28.72
C LEU A 1188 -8.06 -24.28 -29.19
N SER A 1189 -7.12 -23.86 -28.34
CA SER A 1189 -6.14 -22.85 -28.72
C SER A 1189 -5.17 -23.33 -29.82
N ALA A 1190 -5.10 -24.64 -30.06
CA ALA A 1190 -4.31 -25.26 -31.11
C ALA A 1190 -5.05 -25.41 -32.46
N ARG A 1191 -6.38 -25.22 -32.50
CA ARG A 1191 -7.17 -25.21 -33.75
C ARG A 1191 -6.86 -23.98 -34.59
N GLY A 1192 -6.63 -22.85 -33.93
CA GLY A 1192 -5.92 -21.74 -34.54
C GLY A 1192 -4.49 -22.17 -34.81
N GLY A 1193 -4.03 -21.97 -36.03
CA GLY A 1193 -2.60 -22.06 -36.29
C GLY A 1193 -1.89 -21.12 -35.31
N GLN A 1194 -0.83 -21.62 -34.70
CA GLN A 1194 0.00 -20.79 -33.87
C GLN A 1194 0.63 -19.71 -34.74
N THR A 1195 0.25 -18.46 -34.48
CA THR A 1195 0.98 -17.33 -35.06
C THR A 1195 2.36 -17.28 -34.43
N VAL A 1196 3.35 -17.59 -35.25
CA VAL A 1196 4.76 -17.49 -34.94
C VAL A 1196 5.27 -16.19 -35.52
N ALA A 1197 5.72 -15.31 -34.65
CA ALA A 1197 6.54 -14.19 -35.07
C ALA A 1197 7.89 -14.73 -35.54
N VAL A 1198 8.22 -14.60 -36.82
CA VAL A 1198 9.51 -15.04 -37.37
C VAL A 1198 10.43 -13.84 -37.53
N GLN A 1199 11.47 -13.85 -36.70
CA GLN A 1199 12.54 -12.88 -36.77
C GLN A 1199 13.69 -13.44 -37.61
N ILE A 1200 14.33 -12.55 -38.36
CA ILE A 1200 15.62 -12.83 -38.99
C ILE A 1200 16.62 -11.84 -38.41
N ASN A 1201 17.63 -12.36 -37.71
CA ASN A 1201 18.63 -11.58 -36.98
C ASN A 1201 17.95 -10.55 -36.04
N GLY A 1202 17.00 -11.01 -35.21
CA GLY A 1202 16.31 -10.19 -34.19
C GLY A 1202 15.21 -9.26 -34.72
N LYS A 1203 15.09 -9.06 -36.04
CA LYS A 1203 14.04 -8.23 -36.64
C LYS A 1203 12.86 -9.07 -37.10
N LEU A 1204 11.64 -8.75 -36.64
CA LEU A 1204 10.41 -9.37 -37.14
C LEU A 1204 10.31 -9.14 -38.66
N ARG A 1205 10.32 -10.22 -39.44
CA ARG A 1205 10.21 -10.14 -40.90
C ARG A 1205 8.83 -10.48 -41.39
N PHE A 1206 8.23 -11.48 -40.77
CA PHE A 1206 6.88 -11.92 -41.05
C PHE A 1206 6.32 -12.63 -39.82
N THR A 1207 5.01 -12.72 -39.76
CA THR A 1207 4.32 -13.66 -38.89
C THR A 1207 3.84 -14.81 -39.76
N ALA A 1208 4.15 -16.04 -39.38
CA ALA A 1208 3.63 -17.23 -40.04
C ALA A 1208 2.64 -17.91 -39.10
N THR A 1209 1.46 -18.23 -39.62
CA THR A 1209 0.51 -19.08 -38.93
C THR A 1209 0.83 -20.52 -39.30
N ILE A 1210 1.41 -21.27 -38.36
CA ILE A 1210 1.72 -22.70 -38.55
C ILE A 1210 0.74 -23.55 -37.74
N PRO A 1211 0.51 -24.83 -38.09
CA PRO A 1211 -0.24 -25.73 -37.22
C PRO A 1211 0.42 -25.77 -35.83
N ARG A 1212 -0.37 -26.03 -34.78
CA ARG A 1212 0.17 -26.18 -33.41
C ARG A 1212 0.42 -27.66 -33.13
N ARG A 1213 1.60 -28.02 -32.60
CA ARG A 1213 1.91 -29.43 -32.27
C ARG A 1213 1.10 -29.85 -31.04
N LEU A 1214 0.30 -30.92 -31.15
CA LEU A 1214 -0.34 -31.54 -30.00
C LEU A 1214 0.75 -32.13 -29.10
N SER A 1215 0.89 -31.64 -27.86
CA SER A 1215 1.76 -32.28 -26.87
C SER A 1215 1.18 -33.65 -26.51
N PRO A 1216 1.98 -34.73 -26.43
CA PRO A 1216 1.46 -36.03 -26.00
C PRO A 1216 1.15 -35.96 -24.50
N THR A 1217 -0.12 -35.83 -24.16
CA THR A 1217 -0.65 -36.17 -22.83
C THR A 1217 -0.98 -37.65 -22.80
N THR A 1218 -0.04 -38.48 -22.33
CA THR A 1218 -0.37 -39.82 -21.82
C THR A 1218 0.50 -40.18 -20.63
N VAL A 1219 -0.15 -40.86 -19.69
CA VAL A 1219 0.28 -41.36 -18.39
C VAL A 1219 1.67 -42.00 -18.41
N ALA A 1220 2.42 -41.80 -17.34
CA ALA A 1220 3.67 -42.50 -17.05
C ALA A 1220 3.43 -44.01 -16.94
N GLU A 1221 3.47 -44.73 -18.06
CA GLU A 1221 3.72 -46.16 -18.09
C GLU A 1221 5.20 -46.42 -18.32
N ALA A 1222 5.77 -47.20 -17.40
CA ALA A 1222 7.18 -47.55 -17.36
C ALA A 1222 7.60 -48.31 -18.63
N GLY A 1223 8.67 -47.85 -19.29
CA GLY A 1223 9.49 -48.71 -20.15
C GLY A 1223 9.87 -48.22 -21.55
N GLY A 1224 9.46 -47.03 -22.00
CA GLY A 1224 9.84 -46.49 -23.32
C GLY A 1224 10.78 -45.28 -23.25
N LYS A 1225 11.84 -45.23 -24.05
CA LYS A 1225 12.79 -44.10 -24.11
C LYS A 1225 12.07 -42.76 -24.41
N PRO A 1226 12.37 -41.64 -23.71
CA PRO A 1226 11.72 -40.35 -23.96
C PRO A 1226 12.19 -39.71 -25.26
N GLY A 1227 11.25 -39.29 -26.12
CA GLY A 1227 11.53 -38.37 -27.23
C GLY A 1227 11.85 -36.97 -26.72
N THR A 1228 12.90 -36.35 -27.25
CA THR A 1228 13.59 -35.16 -26.70
C THR A 1228 13.00 -33.82 -27.22
N VAL A 1229 13.13 -32.76 -26.42
CA VAL A 1229 12.75 -31.34 -26.69
C VAL A 1229 13.17 -30.81 -28.08
N THR A 1230 14.23 -31.38 -28.66
CA THR A 1230 14.70 -31.11 -30.02
C THR A 1230 13.64 -31.37 -31.09
N ASP A 1231 12.77 -32.39 -30.92
CA ASP A 1231 11.75 -32.74 -31.91
C ASP A 1231 10.71 -31.61 -32.11
N GLU A 1232 10.41 -30.82 -31.07
CA GLU A 1232 9.39 -29.75 -31.14
C GLU A 1232 9.93 -28.53 -31.87
N GLN A 1233 11.17 -28.16 -31.57
CA GLN A 1233 11.84 -27.06 -32.22
C GLN A 1233 12.02 -27.34 -33.71
N ASP A 1234 12.49 -28.54 -34.05
CA ASP A 1234 12.66 -28.95 -35.45
C ASP A 1234 11.32 -28.96 -36.19
N TRP A 1235 10.26 -29.47 -35.57
CA TRP A 1235 8.92 -29.47 -36.16
C TRP A 1235 8.39 -28.06 -36.47
N ILE A 1236 8.50 -27.14 -35.51
CA ILE A 1236 8.08 -25.73 -35.67
C ILE A 1236 8.84 -25.07 -36.82
N VAL A 1237 10.16 -25.27 -36.86
CA VAL A 1237 11.02 -24.70 -37.89
C VAL A 1237 10.70 -25.26 -39.27
N THR A 1238 10.48 -26.58 -39.39
CA THR A 1238 10.06 -27.20 -40.65
C THR A 1238 8.74 -26.62 -41.15
N ARG A 1239 7.74 -26.45 -40.29
CA ARG A 1239 6.44 -25.87 -40.68
C ARG A 1239 6.57 -24.42 -41.14
N ILE A 1240 7.44 -23.64 -40.52
CA ILE A 1240 7.72 -22.26 -40.95
C ILE A 1240 8.33 -22.25 -42.36
N LEU A 1241 9.27 -23.16 -42.67
CA LEU A 1241 9.90 -23.23 -43.99
C LEU A 1241 8.94 -23.65 -45.11
N GLU A 1242 7.83 -24.30 -44.76
CA GLU A 1242 6.78 -24.72 -45.69
C GLU A 1242 5.80 -23.59 -46.01
N THR A 1243 5.76 -22.49 -45.23
CA THR A 1243 4.91 -21.34 -45.56
C THR A 1243 5.50 -20.52 -46.71
N ASP A 1244 4.66 -19.78 -47.42
CA ASP A 1244 5.10 -18.94 -48.55
C ASP A 1244 6.08 -17.86 -48.08
N GLU A 1245 5.79 -17.21 -46.96
CA GLU A 1245 6.67 -16.22 -46.34
C GLU A 1245 7.98 -16.85 -45.88
N GLY A 1246 7.95 -18.07 -45.33
CA GLY A 1246 9.15 -18.80 -44.94
C GLY A 1246 10.04 -19.16 -46.13
N ARG A 1247 9.46 -19.67 -47.23
CA ARG A 1247 10.20 -19.91 -48.48
C ARG A 1247 10.83 -18.63 -49.03
N ILE A 1248 10.07 -17.53 -49.06
CA ILE A 1248 10.55 -16.24 -49.57
C ILE A 1248 11.65 -15.67 -48.68
N TRP A 1249 11.43 -15.58 -47.38
CA TRP A 1249 12.32 -14.86 -46.48
C TRP A 1249 13.49 -15.70 -45.99
N LEU A 1250 13.33 -17.01 -45.82
CA LEU A 1250 14.37 -17.88 -45.24
C LEU A 1250 15.18 -18.67 -46.28
N ARG A 1251 14.66 -18.87 -47.50
CA ARG A 1251 15.37 -19.56 -48.60
C ARG A 1251 15.61 -18.69 -49.83
N GLY A 1252 14.67 -17.81 -50.19
CA GLY A 1252 14.78 -16.96 -51.37
C GLY A 1252 15.64 -15.72 -51.14
N LYS A 1253 15.32 -14.95 -50.10
CA LYS A 1253 16.02 -13.71 -49.73
C LYS A 1253 17.23 -13.94 -48.84
N ASN A 1254 17.29 -15.09 -48.18
CA ASN A 1254 18.42 -15.53 -47.34
C ASN A 1254 18.68 -17.01 -47.64
N ASP A 1255 19.92 -17.48 -47.44
CA ASP A 1255 20.33 -18.84 -47.75
C ASP A 1255 20.16 -19.74 -46.52
N TRP A 1256 19.09 -20.53 -46.46
CA TRP A 1256 18.73 -21.36 -45.29
C TRP A 1256 19.89 -22.25 -44.84
N GLU A 1257 20.71 -22.75 -45.76
CA GLU A 1257 21.83 -23.64 -45.43
C GLU A 1257 23.02 -22.91 -44.79
N LYS A 1258 23.05 -21.57 -44.89
CA LYS A 1258 24.06 -20.74 -44.22
C LYS A 1258 23.63 -20.26 -42.84
N ARG A 1259 22.45 -20.66 -42.36
CA ARG A 1259 21.95 -20.24 -41.04
C ARG A 1259 22.90 -20.68 -39.92
N ARG A 1260 23.32 -19.74 -39.06
CA ARG A 1260 24.18 -20.01 -37.89
C ARG A 1260 23.43 -20.71 -36.77
N ARG A 1261 22.21 -20.26 -36.46
CA ARG A 1261 21.35 -20.87 -35.42
C ARG A 1261 19.89 -20.49 -35.60
N VAL A 1262 18.99 -21.34 -35.12
CA VAL A 1262 17.55 -21.06 -35.04
C VAL A 1262 17.15 -21.13 -33.58
N ILE A 1263 16.51 -20.08 -33.07
CA ILE A 1263 16.04 -19.99 -31.68
C ILE A 1263 14.53 -20.03 -31.69
N VAL A 1264 13.95 -21.06 -31.09
CA VAL A 1264 12.51 -21.21 -30.90
C VAL A 1264 12.21 -20.91 -29.42
N VAL A 1265 11.48 -19.83 -29.14
CA VAL A 1265 11.04 -19.48 -27.77
C VAL A 1265 9.95 -20.46 -27.31
N GLN A 1266 9.92 -20.80 -26.03
CA GLN A 1266 9.02 -21.81 -25.44
C GLN A 1266 7.56 -21.67 -25.92
N GLY A 1267 6.98 -22.78 -26.39
CA GLY A 1267 5.66 -22.80 -27.02
C GLY A 1267 5.62 -22.17 -28.43
N GLY A 1268 6.77 -21.92 -29.05
CA GLY A 1268 6.99 -21.51 -30.43
C GLY A 1268 6.42 -20.16 -30.87
N LYS A 1269 5.95 -19.30 -29.97
CA LYS A 1269 5.32 -18.01 -30.33
C LYS A 1269 6.26 -17.06 -31.07
N LEU A 1270 7.57 -17.24 -30.90
CA LEU A 1270 8.62 -16.49 -31.58
C LEU A 1270 9.71 -17.46 -32.08
N VAL A 1271 10.09 -17.35 -33.35
CA VAL A 1271 11.22 -18.05 -33.94
C VAL A 1271 12.19 -17.04 -34.52
N ASN A 1272 13.41 -16.99 -34.01
CA ASN A 1272 14.46 -16.13 -34.52
C ASN A 1272 15.49 -16.96 -35.29
N VAL A 1273 15.56 -16.74 -36.60
CA VAL A 1273 16.55 -17.37 -37.48
C VAL A 1273 17.73 -16.44 -37.62
N VAL A 1274 18.90 -16.89 -37.17
CA VAL A 1274 20.15 -16.16 -37.29
C VAL A 1274 20.92 -16.70 -38.48
N PHE A 1275 21.08 -15.90 -39.53
CA PHE A 1275 21.88 -16.24 -40.70
C PHE A 1275 23.36 -15.90 -40.52
#